data_AF-A0A818Y5X3-F1
#
_entry.id   AF-A0A818Y5X3-F1
#
_cell.length_a   1.000
_cell.length_b   1.000
_cell.length_c   1.000
_cell.angle_alpha   90.00
_cell.angle_beta   90.00
_cell.angle_gamma   90.00
#
_symmetry.space_group_name_H-M   'P 1'
#
loop_
_entity.id
_entity.type
_entity.pdbx_description
1 polymer ?
#
loop_
_entity_poly.entity_id
_entity_poly.type
_entity_poly.pdbx_seq_one_letter_code
_entity_poly.pdbx_strand_id
1 'polypeptide(L)'
;MSSSLEDHEFPSVSNHTKNDATNLKGIMTFINSDAACRAPTQEILKILQTDAKLGLNENDIQLRQKFYGHNDFDVDDDEPIWLKYLGQFKEPMILLLLASALISLILKQYDDAISITVAIIIVVTVAFIQENRAEKEIEALKKLVPPKCTCIREGKSHLIYARDLVPGDLCILDIGDRVPADLRLTEANDISIDESSFTGETKPSVKTIEPLVCGSRLTSIGDRKNVAFMGTHVLNGNAKGIVICTGENSEFGKVFQLMQQQEAPKTPLQKSMDTLGKQLSFYSLSIIGFIVIVGWLQGRHLLEMFTIGVSLAVAAIPEGLPIVVTVTLALGVQRMAKREAIIKKLPIVETLGCVTVVCSDKTGTLTKNEMTVTNILTSDGQVAEVTGSGYNSDGDVICGTQRITYDSHPSISKIVEVGAVCNNAEIINFQLRGQPTEGALLAVAMKMNLPHLREQFHREHEWPFTHEHKWMAVECIQKYNPNEKRVYFKGAIEQVLKMCQKFLHYGTPVQLTDEKVREFLMDSNQMAAKGLRVLAMAIGTSLDDLVYVGMVGIIDPERPQVALAVSQLKAGGVQVKMITGDAEKTAKAIATRLKIYDNTDLSISGEDLEHMNAAELDAAIAKATIFYRVSPIHKLTIVKALQTQGHIVSMTGDGVNDAVALKAADIGIAMGQTGTDVCKEAADMILVKDDFYTIMAAIEEGKAIFHNIRNFVRFQLSTSIAALSLITLSTVFHFPNPLNAMQILWINIIMDGPPAQSLGVEPVDHDVLKKPPRKVTDPMIDRRLIINIITSAVVIVVGTLCVFYAEMRDGKVTPRDTTMTFTCFVFFDMFNALSCRSQTKFIFQIGFFSNRVFLISVLLSIAGQMAVIYFPPLQYVFQTEALSASGNIEKFEAILKCDRINLEELKTLAFNGCPTDNGIRSLTWKILLNYLFIDRTKWASYLSKQREHYRGYIRETIIKPGLKSTSHSDIVDHPLNCAADSSWTAYFKENEVLLQIDKDVRRLCPDLCFFQRKTDYPCAEIMNQEVGFESLRKRIVSTSLKVESQSHSRLTGRLEFQSNKSKCPTIDDNEYEVLANGSEAHWQVVERILFVFSQLNSGQSYVQGMNEIIGPIYYTFATDPNLEWREHAEADTFYCFTNLMIHLRENFMKVYDKSEFGILGRMKKFSMLLRELDKEVHEHFEQENLKPEFYAFRWLTLLLSQEFHLPDVLRIWDSLFVDHEKYLDFLLYICCAMVILQRDQLLNGSQAQNIKLLQYYPPDTDVHKILQKAVELQRIHKA
;
A
#
# COMPACT_ATOMS: atom_id res chain seq x y z
N MET A 1 -36.25 39.85 14.68
CA MET A 1 -37.55 39.40 14.14
C MET A 1 -38.46 39.13 15.32
N SER A 2 -39.55 39.86 15.45
CA SER A 2 -40.46 39.85 16.59
C SER A 2 -41.89 39.61 16.11
N SER A 3 -42.28 38.34 15.95
CA SER A 3 -43.69 37.89 15.87
C SER A 3 -43.75 36.41 15.48
N SER A 4 -43.74 35.49 16.45
CA SER A 4 -44.27 34.11 16.29
C SER A 4 -44.08 33.30 17.58
N LEU A 5 -44.76 33.68 18.66
CA LEU A 5 -44.89 32.85 19.87
C LEU A 5 -46.26 33.08 20.50
N GLU A 6 -47.32 32.83 19.75
CA GLU A 6 -48.64 32.48 20.28
C GLU A 6 -49.09 31.23 19.52
N ASP A 7 -49.74 30.31 20.24
CA ASP A 7 -50.30 29.02 19.79
C ASP A 7 -49.48 27.75 20.07
N HIS A 8 -49.45 27.35 21.35
CA HIS A 8 -49.58 25.94 21.71
C HIS A 8 -50.61 25.81 22.85
N GLU A 9 -51.73 25.14 22.55
CA GLU A 9 -52.81 24.82 23.49
C GLU A 9 -52.32 23.92 24.63
N PHE A 10 -52.64 24.30 25.88
CA PHE A 10 -52.46 23.46 27.07
C PHE A 10 -53.69 22.57 27.33
N PRO A 11 -53.55 21.33 27.81
CA PRO A 11 -54.69 20.54 28.28
C PRO A 11 -55.24 21.13 29.57
N SER A 12 -56.57 21.19 29.67
CA SER A 12 -57.31 21.71 30.83
C SER A 12 -56.98 20.96 32.12
N VAL A 13 -56.33 21.64 33.08
CA VAL A 13 -56.13 21.17 34.46
C VAL A 13 -56.97 22.01 35.41
N SER A 14 -57.67 21.33 36.32
CA SER A 14 -58.66 21.82 37.28
C SER A 14 -58.09 22.76 38.37
N ASN A 15 -59.00 23.49 39.01
CA ASN A 15 -58.86 24.66 39.89
C ASN A 15 -57.98 24.57 41.17
N HIS A 16 -56.89 23.82 41.21
CA HIS A 16 -55.90 23.83 42.31
C HIS A 16 -54.59 24.60 42.02
N THR A 17 -54.50 25.26 40.87
CA THR A 17 -53.24 25.66 40.23
C THR A 17 -52.90 27.16 40.31
N LYS A 18 -53.05 27.80 41.47
CA LYS A 18 -52.44 29.15 41.66
C LYS A 18 -51.05 29.11 42.28
N ASN A 19 -50.78 28.18 43.21
CA ASN A 19 -49.44 28.00 43.79
C ASN A 19 -48.50 27.18 42.89
N ASP A 20 -49.01 26.19 42.16
CA ASP A 20 -48.20 25.38 41.23
C ASP A 20 -47.82 26.16 39.97
N ALA A 21 -48.68 27.05 39.48
CA ALA A 21 -48.37 27.91 38.32
C ALA A 21 -47.28 28.95 38.61
N THR A 22 -47.18 29.42 39.86
CA THR A 22 -46.08 30.30 40.31
C THR A 22 -44.76 29.54 40.48
N ASN A 23 -44.80 28.30 40.96
CA ASN A 23 -43.61 27.43 41.00
C ASN A 23 -43.12 27.06 39.60
N LEU A 24 -44.03 26.73 38.67
CA LEU A 24 -43.68 26.48 37.27
C LEU A 24 -43.10 27.73 36.57
N LYS A 25 -43.61 28.95 36.84
CA LYS A 25 -43.05 30.19 36.27
C LYS A 25 -41.63 30.51 36.77
N GLY A 26 -41.33 30.26 38.04
CA GLY A 26 -39.96 30.40 38.59
C GLY A 26 -39.01 29.34 38.06
N ILE A 27 -39.51 28.11 37.86
CA ILE A 27 -38.73 27.01 37.27
C ILE A 27 -38.42 27.26 35.79
N MET A 28 -39.23 28.04 35.04
CA MET A 28 -39.07 28.26 33.58
C MET A 28 -38.40 29.60 33.19
N THR A 29 -37.88 30.39 34.13
CA THR A 29 -37.34 31.73 33.84
C THR A 29 -35.84 31.72 33.52
N PHE A 30 -35.49 32.02 32.25
CA PHE A 30 -34.10 32.24 31.83
C PHE A 30 -33.59 33.61 32.30
N ILE A 31 -32.51 33.63 33.08
CA ILE A 31 -31.82 34.86 33.49
C ILE A 31 -30.49 34.95 32.74
N ASN A 32 -30.39 35.88 31.79
CA ASN A 32 -29.12 36.18 31.13
C ASN A 32 -28.09 36.76 32.11
N SER A 33 -26.81 36.52 31.85
CA SER A 33 -25.70 37.02 32.68
C SER A 33 -25.69 38.57 32.83
N ASP A 34 -26.11 39.31 31.81
CA ASP A 34 -26.27 40.78 31.85
C ASP A 34 -27.42 41.24 32.78
N ALA A 35 -28.51 40.46 32.85
CA ALA A 35 -29.59 40.74 33.80
C ALA A 35 -29.17 40.34 35.23
N ALA A 36 -28.49 39.21 35.37
CA ALA A 36 -28.01 38.69 36.65
C ALA A 36 -26.97 39.60 37.33
N CYS A 37 -26.13 40.29 36.55
CA CYS A 37 -25.10 41.17 37.10
C CYS A 37 -25.66 42.49 37.66
N ARG A 38 -26.83 42.93 37.19
CA ARG A 38 -27.49 44.17 37.65
C ARG A 38 -28.39 43.95 38.86
N ALA A 39 -28.92 42.74 39.01
CA ALA A 39 -29.82 42.41 40.11
C ALA A 39 -29.05 42.08 41.41
N PRO A 40 -29.58 42.46 42.59
CA PRO A 40 -29.06 42.00 43.87
C PRO A 40 -29.26 40.49 44.05
N THR A 41 -28.34 39.84 44.76
CA THR A 41 -28.33 38.38 44.96
C THR A 41 -29.64 37.83 45.52
N GLN A 42 -30.33 38.58 46.39
CA GLN A 42 -31.63 38.19 46.96
C GLN A 42 -32.76 38.11 45.92
N GLU A 43 -32.69 38.92 44.86
CA GLU A 43 -33.66 38.89 43.78
C GLU A 43 -33.44 37.68 42.88
N ILE A 44 -32.18 37.34 42.59
CA ILE A 44 -31.80 36.13 41.83
C ILE A 44 -32.23 34.85 42.57
N LEU A 45 -32.02 34.78 43.89
CA LEU A 45 -32.48 33.68 44.74
C LEU A 45 -34.01 33.50 44.67
N LYS A 46 -34.77 34.60 44.62
CA LYS A 46 -36.24 34.57 44.49
C LYS A 46 -36.69 34.13 43.10
N ILE A 47 -36.03 34.62 42.04
CA ILE A 47 -36.38 34.26 40.66
C ILE A 47 -36.11 32.77 40.43
N LEU A 48 -34.93 32.28 40.84
CA LEU A 48 -34.54 30.88 40.67
C LEU A 48 -35.10 29.93 41.73
N GLN A 49 -35.89 30.44 42.69
CA GLN A 49 -36.47 29.69 43.82
C GLN A 49 -35.47 28.74 44.50
N THR A 50 -34.31 29.26 44.89
CA THR A 50 -33.23 28.47 45.51
C THR A 50 -32.76 29.11 46.83
N ASP A 51 -32.18 28.31 47.72
CA ASP A 51 -31.68 28.76 49.02
C ASP A 51 -30.16 28.95 48.99
N ALA A 52 -29.68 30.09 49.50
CA ALA A 52 -28.26 30.46 49.51
C ALA A 52 -27.37 29.57 50.40
N LYS A 53 -27.96 28.78 51.31
CA LYS A 53 -27.25 27.89 52.24
C LYS A 53 -27.57 26.42 52.02
N LEU A 54 -28.83 26.08 51.74
CA LEU A 54 -29.26 24.70 51.60
C LEU A 54 -29.17 24.19 50.14
N GLY A 55 -29.18 25.07 49.15
CA GLY A 55 -29.23 24.69 47.74
C GLY A 55 -30.60 24.13 47.32
N LEU A 56 -30.63 23.36 46.24
CA LEU A 56 -31.86 22.74 45.70
C LEU A 56 -32.18 21.39 46.35
N ASN A 57 -33.46 21.02 46.33
CA ASN A 57 -33.96 19.69 46.69
C ASN A 57 -33.92 18.72 45.50
N GLU A 58 -33.83 17.42 45.79
CA GLU A 58 -33.68 16.37 44.75
C GLU A 58 -34.83 16.32 43.74
N ASN A 59 -36.07 16.58 44.19
CA ASN A 59 -37.25 16.64 43.31
C ASN A 59 -37.22 17.82 42.33
N ASP A 60 -36.72 18.98 42.77
CA ASP A 60 -36.62 20.18 41.92
C ASP A 60 -35.55 20.01 40.85
N ILE A 61 -34.47 19.29 41.18
CA ILE A 61 -33.40 18.96 40.24
C ILE A 61 -33.93 18.10 39.11
N GLN A 62 -34.67 17.02 39.40
CA GLN A 62 -35.24 16.16 38.35
C GLN A 62 -36.21 16.90 37.43
N LEU A 63 -37.01 17.83 37.98
CA LEU A 63 -37.91 18.68 37.19
C LEU A 63 -37.14 19.65 36.30
N ARG A 64 -36.13 20.33 36.84
CA ARG A 64 -35.28 21.27 36.10
C ARG A 64 -34.45 20.57 35.03
N GLN A 65 -33.94 19.37 35.30
CA GLN A 65 -33.18 18.58 34.34
C GLN A 65 -34.04 18.11 33.15
N LYS A 66 -35.33 17.85 33.37
CA LYS A 66 -36.30 17.59 32.28
C LYS A 66 -36.62 18.83 31.44
N PHE A 67 -36.56 20.03 32.02
CA PHE A 67 -36.93 21.28 31.33
C PHE A 67 -35.73 21.95 30.65
N TYR A 68 -34.63 22.15 31.38
CA TYR A 68 -33.41 22.78 30.88
C TYR A 68 -32.46 21.81 30.18
N GLY A 69 -32.65 20.51 30.34
CA GLY A 69 -31.70 19.49 29.89
C GLY A 69 -30.50 19.36 30.83
N HIS A 70 -29.50 18.61 30.38
CA HIS A 70 -28.21 18.51 31.05
C HIS A 70 -27.34 19.75 30.76
N ASN A 71 -26.38 20.04 31.64
CA ASN A 71 -25.34 21.03 31.40
C ASN A 71 -24.24 20.46 30.49
N ASP A 72 -24.63 20.09 29.28
CA ASP A 72 -23.76 19.58 28.21
C ASP A 72 -24.08 20.33 26.92
N PHE A 73 -23.21 20.19 25.93
CA PHE A 73 -23.48 20.70 24.58
C PHE A 73 -24.07 19.59 23.73
N ASP A 74 -25.09 19.90 22.92
CA ASP A 74 -25.60 18.94 21.94
C ASP A 74 -24.54 18.76 20.86
N VAL A 75 -23.86 17.61 20.90
CA VAL A 75 -22.99 17.13 19.84
C VAL A 75 -23.85 16.17 19.02
N ASP A 76 -23.97 16.41 17.72
CA ASP A 76 -24.78 15.55 16.83
C ASP A 76 -24.47 14.07 17.08
N ASP A 77 -25.51 13.29 17.41
CA ASP A 77 -25.39 11.85 17.63
C ASP A 77 -24.80 11.17 16.38
N ASP A 78 -23.81 10.31 16.58
CA ASP A 78 -23.23 9.51 15.50
C ASP A 78 -24.31 8.70 14.78
N GLU A 79 -24.38 8.82 13.45
CA GLU A 79 -25.30 8.01 12.66
C GLU A 79 -25.10 6.52 12.94
N PRO A 80 -26.18 5.74 13.13
CA PRO A 80 -26.05 4.32 13.44
C PRO A 80 -25.39 3.58 12.27
N ILE A 81 -24.50 2.64 12.61
CA ILE A 81 -23.62 1.90 11.68
C ILE A 81 -24.38 1.30 10.48
N TRP A 82 -25.59 0.78 10.69
CA TRP A 82 -26.42 0.21 9.62
C TRP A 82 -26.98 1.27 8.67
N LEU A 83 -27.27 2.48 9.16
CA LEU A 83 -27.74 3.60 8.35
C LEU A 83 -26.58 4.18 7.52
N LYS A 84 -25.38 4.28 8.12
CA LYS A 84 -24.14 4.61 7.39
C LYS A 84 -23.89 3.61 6.25
N TYR A 85 -24.04 2.31 6.51
CA TYR A 85 -23.89 1.27 5.48
C TYR A 85 -24.94 1.40 4.36
N LEU A 86 -26.21 1.62 4.69
CA LEU A 86 -27.26 1.86 3.68
C LEU A 86 -27.07 3.17 2.92
N GLY A 87 -26.45 4.18 3.55
CA GLY A 87 -26.08 5.45 2.93
C GLY A 87 -25.18 5.27 1.70
N GLN A 88 -24.27 4.28 1.72
CA GLN A 88 -23.38 3.98 0.59
C GLN A 88 -24.14 3.60 -0.68
N PHE A 89 -25.32 2.97 -0.56
CA PHE A 89 -26.14 2.60 -1.73
C PHE A 89 -26.82 3.79 -2.41
N LYS A 90 -26.85 4.98 -1.78
CA LYS A 90 -27.40 6.20 -2.39
C LYS A 90 -26.44 6.85 -3.38
N GLU A 91 -25.21 6.36 -3.48
CA GLU A 91 -24.23 6.91 -4.40
C GLU A 91 -24.71 6.74 -5.86
N PRO A 92 -24.71 7.81 -6.69
CA PRO A 92 -25.31 7.79 -8.03
C PRO A 92 -24.82 6.66 -8.94
N MET A 93 -23.58 6.18 -8.76
CA MET A 93 -22.98 5.12 -9.56
C MET A 93 -23.45 3.72 -9.16
N ILE A 94 -23.56 3.45 -7.86
CA ILE A 94 -24.15 2.20 -7.35
C ILE A 94 -25.61 2.10 -7.78
N LEU A 95 -26.34 3.22 -7.78
CA LEU A 95 -27.70 3.29 -8.31
C LEU A 95 -27.78 2.94 -9.81
N LEU A 96 -26.81 3.40 -10.62
CA LEU A 96 -26.74 3.06 -12.04
C LEU A 96 -26.46 1.56 -12.24
N LEU A 97 -25.58 0.97 -11.43
CA LEU A 97 -25.27 -0.45 -11.48
C LEU A 97 -26.44 -1.33 -11.04
N LEU A 98 -27.13 -0.94 -9.97
CA LEU A 98 -28.37 -1.58 -9.52
C LEU A 98 -29.46 -1.50 -10.61
N ALA A 99 -29.55 -0.37 -11.32
CA ALA A 99 -30.45 -0.24 -12.46
C ALA A 99 -30.09 -1.20 -13.60
N SER A 100 -28.80 -1.42 -13.89
CA SER A 100 -28.39 -2.42 -14.89
C SER A 100 -28.68 -3.85 -14.44
N ALA A 101 -28.41 -4.19 -13.18
CA ALA A 101 -28.73 -5.52 -12.64
C ALA A 101 -30.24 -5.80 -12.75
N LEU A 102 -31.07 -4.79 -12.48
CA LEU A 102 -32.52 -4.85 -12.66
C LEU A 102 -32.91 -5.08 -14.13
N ILE A 103 -32.26 -4.38 -15.07
CA ILE A 103 -32.50 -4.56 -16.52
C ILE A 103 -32.10 -5.96 -16.98
N SER A 104 -30.93 -6.48 -16.57
CA SER A 104 -30.50 -7.85 -16.86
C SER A 104 -31.45 -8.91 -16.30
N LEU A 105 -32.02 -8.66 -15.11
CA LEU A 105 -33.05 -9.51 -14.50
C LEU A 105 -34.34 -9.52 -15.34
N ILE A 106 -34.79 -8.35 -15.81
CA ILE A 106 -35.97 -8.22 -16.69
C ILE A 106 -35.76 -8.98 -18.01
N LEU A 107 -34.54 -8.98 -18.53
CA LEU A 107 -34.14 -9.67 -19.76
C LEU A 107 -33.90 -11.18 -19.60
N LYS A 108 -34.14 -11.74 -18.40
CA LYS A 108 -33.92 -13.16 -18.05
C LYS A 108 -32.46 -13.64 -18.18
N GLN A 109 -31.50 -12.72 -18.13
CA GLN A 109 -30.07 -13.04 -18.04
C GLN A 109 -29.68 -13.13 -16.56
N TYR A 110 -30.04 -14.25 -15.94
CA TYR A 110 -29.85 -14.45 -14.50
C TYR A 110 -28.38 -14.46 -14.09
N ASP A 111 -27.50 -15.02 -14.92
CA ASP A 111 -26.07 -15.11 -14.64
C ASP A 111 -25.41 -13.72 -14.54
N ASP A 112 -25.76 -12.81 -15.45
CA ASP A 112 -25.23 -11.44 -15.46
C ASP A 112 -25.80 -10.61 -14.30
N ALA A 113 -27.11 -10.72 -14.03
CA ALA A 113 -27.77 -9.99 -12.94
C ALA A 113 -27.24 -10.39 -11.55
N ILE A 114 -27.02 -11.70 -11.34
CA ILE A 114 -26.45 -12.22 -10.08
C ILE A 114 -25.00 -11.74 -9.94
N SER A 115 -24.20 -11.84 -11.01
CA SER A 115 -22.79 -11.43 -10.99
C SER A 115 -22.61 -9.95 -10.66
N ILE A 116 -23.39 -9.06 -11.28
CA ILE A 116 -23.36 -7.62 -11.01
C ILE A 116 -23.77 -7.33 -9.56
N THR A 117 -24.85 -7.96 -9.08
CA THR A 117 -25.35 -7.73 -7.72
C THR A 117 -24.34 -8.17 -6.65
N VAL A 118 -23.70 -9.33 -6.83
CA VAL A 118 -22.66 -9.83 -5.93
C VAL A 118 -21.44 -8.91 -5.95
N ALA A 119 -21.02 -8.43 -7.12
CA ALA A 119 -19.92 -7.47 -7.24
C ALA A 119 -20.20 -6.18 -6.45
N ILE A 120 -21.40 -5.58 -6.60
CA ILE A 120 -21.80 -4.37 -5.86
C ILE A 120 -21.73 -4.60 -4.35
N ILE A 121 -22.27 -5.73 -3.86
CA ILE A 121 -22.26 -6.03 -2.42
C ILE A 121 -20.83 -6.12 -1.90
N ILE A 122 -19.93 -6.79 -2.64
CA ILE A 122 -18.52 -6.90 -2.25
C ILE A 122 -17.86 -5.52 -2.22
N VAL A 123 -18.04 -4.70 -3.27
CA VAL A 123 -17.46 -3.36 -3.36
C VAL A 123 -17.94 -2.47 -2.20
N VAL A 124 -19.25 -2.40 -1.97
CA VAL A 124 -19.83 -1.56 -0.90
C VAL A 124 -19.39 -2.06 0.49
N THR A 125 -19.34 -3.38 0.70
CA THR A 125 -18.90 -3.95 1.97
C THR A 125 -17.42 -3.65 2.24
N VAL A 126 -16.55 -3.81 1.24
CA VAL A 126 -15.11 -3.51 1.37
C VAL A 126 -14.90 -2.02 1.61
N ALA A 127 -15.57 -1.15 0.85
CA ALA A 127 -15.52 0.29 1.02
C ALA A 127 -15.93 0.69 2.45
N PHE A 128 -17.08 0.19 2.92
CA PHE A 128 -17.58 0.46 4.26
C PHE A 128 -16.64 -0.03 5.37
N ILE A 129 -16.09 -1.25 5.26
CA ILE A 129 -15.15 -1.78 6.25
C ILE A 129 -13.88 -0.91 6.30
N GLN A 130 -13.36 -0.52 5.14
CA GLN A 130 -12.15 0.29 5.04
C GLN A 130 -12.35 1.70 5.60
N GLU A 131 -13.49 2.33 5.28
CA GLU A 131 -13.86 3.64 5.81
C GLU A 131 -14.07 3.62 7.33
N ASN A 132 -14.89 2.68 7.82
CA ASN A 132 -15.17 2.55 9.25
C ASN A 132 -13.91 2.20 10.07
N ARG A 133 -12.99 1.41 9.50
CA ARG A 133 -11.70 1.15 10.16
C ARG A 133 -10.86 2.43 10.28
N ALA A 134 -10.79 3.23 9.22
CA ALA A 134 -10.07 4.50 9.24
C ALA A 134 -10.70 5.49 10.24
N GLU A 135 -12.02 5.53 10.35
CA GLU A 135 -12.73 6.36 11.34
C GLU A 135 -12.44 5.94 12.79
N LYS A 136 -12.52 4.63 13.09
CA LYS A 136 -12.26 4.10 14.45
C LYS A 136 -10.86 4.41 14.97
N GLU A 137 -9.86 4.38 14.09
CA GLU A 137 -8.47 4.71 14.46
C GLU A 137 -8.35 6.17 14.90
N ILE A 138 -9.19 7.07 14.38
CA ILE A 138 -9.22 8.50 14.75
C ILE A 138 -10.06 8.72 16.01
N GLU A 139 -11.17 7.99 16.16
CA GLU A 139 -12.05 8.10 17.33
C GLU A 139 -11.31 7.71 18.63
N ALA A 140 -10.43 6.71 18.57
CA ALA A 140 -9.57 6.33 19.69
C ALA A 140 -8.67 7.46 20.19
N LEU A 141 -8.33 8.42 19.33
CA LEU A 141 -7.51 9.60 19.67
C LEU A 141 -8.33 10.74 20.29
N LYS A 142 -9.67 10.68 20.30
CA LYS A 142 -10.57 11.75 20.76
C LYS A 142 -11.07 11.61 22.20
N LYS A 143 -10.74 10.53 22.93
CA LYS A 143 -11.31 10.28 24.27
C LYS A 143 -10.77 11.26 25.33
N LEU A 144 -11.64 12.15 25.81
CA LEU A 144 -11.40 13.06 26.94
C LEU A 144 -12.24 12.63 28.16
N VAL A 145 -11.73 12.90 29.37
CA VAL A 145 -12.41 12.61 30.65
C VAL A 145 -13.31 13.79 31.03
N PRO A 146 -14.60 13.57 31.36
CA PRO A 146 -15.51 14.66 31.72
C PRO A 146 -15.19 15.27 33.11
N PRO A 147 -15.32 16.61 33.27
CA PRO A 147 -15.01 17.30 34.52
C PRO A 147 -16.06 17.07 35.61
N LYS A 148 -15.61 17.06 36.87
CA LYS A 148 -16.45 16.98 38.09
C LYS A 148 -16.45 18.32 38.82
N CYS A 149 -17.52 18.61 39.56
CA CYS A 149 -17.65 19.83 40.36
C CYS A 149 -18.35 19.54 41.70
N THR A 150 -18.14 20.42 42.68
CA THR A 150 -18.75 20.32 44.00
C THR A 150 -19.95 21.27 44.11
N CYS A 151 -21.13 20.74 44.40
CA CYS A 151 -22.35 21.51 44.63
C CYS A 151 -22.96 21.21 46.01
N ILE A 152 -23.75 22.15 46.55
CA ILE A 152 -24.53 21.97 47.77
C ILE A 152 -25.97 21.68 47.38
N ARG A 153 -26.48 20.51 47.79
CA ARG A 153 -27.87 20.08 47.63
C ARG A 153 -28.38 19.61 48.99
N GLU A 154 -29.57 20.03 49.40
CA GLU A 154 -30.16 19.76 50.73
C GLU A 154 -29.20 20.00 51.92
N GLY A 155 -28.36 21.03 51.82
CA GLY A 155 -27.37 21.40 52.84
C GLY A 155 -26.13 20.52 52.93
N LYS A 156 -25.94 19.57 52.01
CA LYS A 156 -24.76 18.69 51.93
C LYS A 156 -23.95 18.95 50.66
N SER A 157 -22.63 18.85 50.76
CA SER A 157 -21.73 18.94 49.60
C SER A 157 -21.68 17.61 48.84
N HIS A 158 -21.98 17.64 47.55
CA HIS A 158 -21.92 16.51 46.64
C HIS A 158 -20.91 16.78 45.52
N LEU A 159 -20.04 15.82 45.24
CA LEU A 159 -19.17 15.83 44.06
C LEU A 159 -19.90 15.15 42.90
N ILE A 160 -20.37 15.94 41.93
CA ILE A 160 -21.15 15.48 40.78
C ILE A 160 -20.42 15.78 39.46
N TYR A 161 -20.88 15.18 38.36
CA TYR A 161 -20.41 15.60 37.04
C TYR A 161 -20.96 16.97 36.70
N ALA A 162 -20.16 17.80 36.02
CA ALA A 162 -20.60 19.13 35.59
C ALA A 162 -21.87 19.07 34.72
N ARG A 163 -22.04 17.97 33.97
CA ARG A 163 -23.23 17.65 33.15
C ARG A 163 -24.54 17.60 33.94
N ASP A 164 -24.49 17.27 35.23
CA ASP A 164 -25.68 17.07 36.07
C ASP A 164 -26.11 18.34 36.83
N LEU A 165 -25.46 19.48 36.55
CA LEU A 165 -25.85 20.78 37.09
C LEU A 165 -27.10 21.33 36.41
N VAL A 166 -27.93 21.99 37.20
CA VAL A 166 -29.13 22.70 36.72
C VAL A 166 -29.15 24.15 37.21
N PRO A 167 -29.83 25.08 36.50
CA PRO A 167 -30.02 26.44 36.99
C PRO A 167 -30.63 26.45 38.40
N GLY A 168 -30.03 27.19 39.32
CA GLY A 168 -30.38 27.25 40.74
C GLY A 168 -29.52 26.41 41.67
N ASP A 169 -28.69 25.49 41.17
CA ASP A 169 -27.72 24.76 42.00
C ASP A 169 -26.71 25.72 42.65
N LEU A 170 -26.31 25.44 43.88
CA LEU A 170 -25.28 26.21 44.59
C LEU A 170 -23.93 25.52 44.44
N CYS A 171 -23.04 26.09 43.64
CA CYS A 171 -21.69 25.55 43.42
C CYS A 171 -20.67 26.17 44.38
N ILE A 172 -19.70 25.36 44.79
CA ILE A 172 -18.51 25.80 45.52
C ILE A 172 -17.37 25.91 44.52
N LEU A 173 -16.65 27.02 44.59
CA LEU A 173 -15.45 27.28 43.80
C LEU A 173 -14.26 27.41 44.75
N ASP A 174 -13.32 26.47 44.65
CA ASP A 174 -12.04 26.53 45.36
C ASP A 174 -10.87 26.76 44.40
N ILE A 175 -9.70 27.04 44.95
CA ILE A 175 -8.47 27.30 44.20
C ILE A 175 -8.14 26.10 43.31
N GLY A 176 -8.00 26.36 42.00
CA GLY A 176 -7.71 25.35 40.99
C GLY A 176 -8.96 24.75 40.33
N ASP A 177 -10.16 25.03 40.84
CA ASP A 177 -11.39 24.56 40.22
C ASP A 177 -11.66 25.27 38.90
N ARG A 178 -12.29 24.53 37.98
CA ARG A 178 -12.87 25.09 36.76
C ARG A 178 -14.34 25.41 37.02
N VAL A 179 -14.75 26.61 36.65
CA VAL A 179 -16.13 27.06 36.81
C VAL A 179 -17.05 26.22 35.91
N PRO A 180 -18.01 25.46 36.47
CA PRO A 180 -18.70 24.39 35.73
C PRO A 180 -19.92 24.86 34.92
N ALA A 181 -20.47 26.03 35.25
CA ALA A 181 -21.60 26.69 34.60
C ALA A 181 -21.50 28.20 34.86
N ASP A 182 -22.33 29.05 34.25
CA ASP A 182 -22.32 30.47 34.61
C ASP A 182 -22.93 30.65 36.01
N LEU A 183 -22.17 31.26 36.92
CA LEU A 183 -22.53 31.41 38.32
C LEU A 183 -22.68 32.88 38.72
N ARG A 184 -23.77 33.22 39.40
CA ARG A 184 -23.89 34.47 40.15
C ARG A 184 -23.31 34.27 41.56
N LEU A 185 -22.24 35.00 41.87
CA LEU A 185 -21.53 34.84 43.15
C LEU A 185 -22.39 35.33 44.33
N THR A 186 -22.54 34.47 45.34
CA THR A 186 -23.25 34.75 46.59
C THR A 186 -22.29 35.04 47.74
N GLU A 187 -21.17 34.35 47.78
CA GLU A 187 -20.06 34.52 48.72
C GLU A 187 -18.77 34.60 47.92
N ALA A 188 -17.88 35.55 48.23
CA ALA A 188 -16.59 35.69 47.57
C ALA A 188 -15.55 36.17 48.59
N ASN A 189 -14.52 35.35 48.85
CA ASN A 189 -13.41 35.72 49.71
C ASN A 189 -12.14 35.81 48.87
N ASP A 190 -11.72 37.04 48.56
CA ASP A 190 -10.53 37.37 47.76
C ASP A 190 -10.41 36.54 46.46
N ILE A 191 -11.55 36.18 45.87
CA ILE A 191 -11.56 35.31 44.70
C ILE A 191 -11.09 36.06 43.45
N SER A 192 -10.13 35.45 42.75
CA SER A 192 -9.67 35.88 41.45
C SER A 192 -9.79 34.74 40.45
N ILE A 193 -10.42 35.04 39.31
CA ILE A 193 -10.69 34.08 38.25
C ILE A 193 -9.90 34.48 37.02
N ASP A 194 -9.29 33.49 36.36
CA ASP A 194 -8.67 33.63 35.06
C ASP A 194 -9.73 33.64 33.97
N GLU A 195 -9.97 34.82 33.43
CA GLU A 195 -10.92 35.07 32.33
C GLU A 195 -10.20 35.36 31.01
N SER A 196 -8.90 35.03 30.93
CA SER A 196 -8.09 35.18 29.71
C SER A 196 -8.73 34.48 28.51
N SER A 197 -9.41 33.35 28.74
CA SER A 197 -10.20 32.63 27.74
C SER A 197 -11.25 33.49 27.02
N PHE A 198 -11.92 34.40 27.74
CA PHE A 198 -13.01 35.25 27.22
C PHE A 198 -12.56 36.68 26.91
N THR A 199 -11.50 37.16 27.53
CA THR A 199 -11.07 38.56 27.41
C THR A 199 -9.75 38.72 26.66
N GLY A 200 -8.96 37.65 26.55
CA GLY A 200 -7.57 37.70 26.08
C GLY A 200 -6.61 38.36 27.06
N GLU A 201 -7.09 38.86 28.21
CA GLU A 201 -6.26 39.51 29.20
C GLU A 201 -5.69 38.48 30.17
N THR A 202 -4.35 38.44 30.28
CA THR A 202 -3.65 37.53 31.20
C THR A 202 -3.71 37.98 32.67
N LYS A 203 -4.43 39.07 32.95
CA LYS A 203 -4.58 39.59 34.31
C LYS A 203 -5.82 38.94 34.95
N PRO A 204 -5.67 38.29 36.12
CA PRO A 204 -6.81 37.70 36.82
C PRO A 204 -7.86 38.75 37.18
N SER A 205 -9.14 38.45 36.91
CA SER A 205 -10.25 39.32 37.30
C SER A 205 -10.61 39.07 38.75
N VAL A 206 -10.54 40.12 39.58
CA VAL A 206 -11.03 40.10 40.97
C VAL A 206 -12.55 40.20 40.94
N LYS A 207 -13.23 39.31 41.67
CA LYS A 207 -14.69 39.24 41.67
C LYS A 207 -15.31 39.84 42.93
N THR A 208 -16.53 40.35 42.79
CA THR A 208 -17.29 41.04 43.85
C THR A 208 -18.71 40.48 43.94
N ILE A 209 -19.40 40.70 45.06
CA ILE A 209 -20.80 40.27 45.21
C ILE A 209 -21.81 41.36 44.84
N GLU A 210 -21.41 42.62 44.88
CA GLU A 210 -22.30 43.77 44.71
C GLU A 210 -22.90 43.85 43.30
N PRO A 211 -24.16 44.32 43.16
CA PRO A 211 -24.76 44.57 41.86
C PRO A 211 -24.06 45.72 41.15
N LEU A 212 -23.83 45.58 39.83
CA LEU A 212 -23.14 46.60 39.04
C LEU A 212 -24.14 47.62 38.51
N VAL A 213 -23.92 48.91 38.84
CA VAL A 213 -24.69 50.03 38.30
C VAL A 213 -23.85 50.70 37.21
N CYS A 214 -24.24 50.57 35.94
CA CYS A 214 -23.57 51.27 34.83
C CYS A 214 -24.60 51.90 33.89
N GLY A 215 -24.33 53.14 33.47
CA GLY A 215 -25.17 53.92 32.55
C GLY A 215 -25.08 53.45 31.10
N SER A 216 -26.20 53.57 30.38
CA SER A 216 -26.51 53.49 28.91
C SER A 216 -25.68 52.67 27.90
N ARG A 217 -24.49 52.13 28.19
CA ARG A 217 -23.74 51.20 27.34
C ARG A 217 -23.82 49.79 27.90
N LEU A 218 -23.98 48.81 27.01
CA LEU A 218 -23.84 47.38 27.30
C LEU A 218 -22.49 47.14 28.00
N THR A 219 -22.51 46.56 29.20
CA THR A 219 -21.32 46.17 29.93
C THR A 219 -20.62 45.03 29.19
N SER A 220 -19.32 45.20 28.92
CA SER A 220 -18.50 44.17 28.31
C SER A 220 -18.43 42.94 29.25
N ILE A 221 -18.13 41.75 28.71
CA ILE A 221 -18.05 40.51 29.50
C ILE A 221 -17.04 40.66 30.66
N GLY A 222 -15.90 41.29 30.42
CA GLY A 222 -14.86 41.53 31.43
C GLY A 222 -15.27 42.49 32.55
N ASP A 223 -16.30 43.32 32.34
CA ASP A 223 -16.79 44.25 33.37
C ASP A 223 -17.73 43.57 34.38
N ARG A 224 -18.24 42.37 34.10
CA ARG A 224 -19.21 41.64 34.93
C ARG A 224 -18.52 40.92 36.10
N LYS A 225 -17.98 41.71 37.02
CA LYS A 225 -17.18 41.24 38.19
C LYS A 225 -17.94 40.38 39.19
N ASN A 226 -19.26 40.28 39.10
CA ASN A 226 -20.09 39.56 40.06
C ASN A 226 -20.68 38.24 39.53
N VAL A 227 -20.26 37.86 38.33
CA VAL A 227 -20.54 36.60 37.65
C VAL A 227 -19.22 35.86 37.42
N ALA A 228 -19.22 34.55 37.60
CA ALA A 228 -18.15 33.66 37.19
C ALA A 228 -18.63 32.86 35.97
N PHE A 229 -17.83 32.83 34.90
CA PHE A 229 -18.25 32.25 33.64
C PHE A 229 -17.82 30.79 33.49
N MET A 230 -18.69 29.97 32.89
CA MET A 230 -18.40 28.58 32.56
C MET A 230 -17.07 28.44 31.80
N GLY A 231 -16.24 27.49 32.22
CA GLY A 231 -14.97 27.18 31.56
C GLY A 231 -13.77 28.02 32.02
N THR A 232 -13.95 29.03 32.86
CA THR A 232 -12.88 29.82 33.49
C THR A 232 -12.25 29.09 34.68
N HIS A 233 -11.04 29.51 35.10
CA HIS A 233 -10.27 28.85 36.18
C HIS A 233 -10.11 29.73 37.40
N VAL A 234 -10.30 29.18 38.59
CA VAL A 234 -10.10 29.90 39.86
C VAL A 234 -8.62 29.87 40.22
N LEU A 235 -7.98 31.04 40.32
CA LEU A 235 -6.55 31.12 40.63
C LEU A 235 -6.26 31.34 42.11
N ASN A 236 -7.13 32.06 42.80
CA ASN A 236 -6.97 32.40 44.21
C ASN A 236 -8.34 32.66 44.86
N GLY A 237 -8.39 32.51 46.18
CA GLY A 237 -9.60 32.69 46.99
C GLY A 237 -10.61 31.55 46.84
N ASN A 238 -11.75 31.71 47.50
CA ASN A 238 -12.87 30.79 47.37
C ASN A 238 -14.20 31.55 47.23
N ALA A 239 -15.18 30.90 46.62
CA ALA A 239 -16.49 31.48 46.44
C ALA A 239 -17.59 30.44 46.44
N LYS A 240 -18.82 30.91 46.67
CA LYS A 240 -20.03 30.17 46.34
C LYS A 240 -20.81 30.96 45.31
N GLY A 241 -21.44 30.25 44.38
CA GLY A 241 -22.23 30.87 43.34
C GLY A 241 -23.41 30.02 42.94
N ILE A 242 -24.51 30.68 42.61
CA ILE A 242 -25.73 30.03 42.12
C ILE A 242 -25.65 29.92 40.61
N VAL A 243 -25.93 28.74 40.06
CA VAL A 243 -26.01 28.52 38.62
C VAL A 243 -27.13 29.35 38.02
N ILE A 244 -26.80 30.27 37.11
CA ILE A 244 -27.76 31.11 36.39
C ILE A 244 -28.06 30.57 34.98
N CYS A 245 -27.05 30.04 34.30
CA CYS A 245 -27.17 29.47 32.96
C CYS A 245 -26.32 28.20 32.84
N THR A 246 -26.86 27.21 32.13
CA THR A 246 -26.22 25.92 31.84
C THR A 246 -26.18 25.68 30.33
N GLY A 247 -25.22 24.88 29.87
CA GLY A 247 -25.08 24.42 28.48
C GLY A 247 -25.05 25.59 27.50
N GLU A 248 -25.87 25.48 26.44
CA GLU A 248 -25.99 26.47 25.37
C GLU A 248 -26.41 27.87 25.81
N ASN A 249 -27.10 27.99 26.96
CA ASN A 249 -27.61 29.28 27.44
C ASN A 249 -26.54 30.11 28.17
N SER A 250 -25.41 29.49 28.55
CA SER A 250 -24.27 30.20 29.14
C SER A 250 -23.61 31.15 28.13
N GLU A 251 -22.81 32.11 28.60
CA GLU A 251 -22.00 32.96 27.70
C GLU A 251 -21.03 32.12 26.88
N PHE A 252 -20.50 31.04 27.45
CA PHE A 252 -19.72 30.04 26.74
C PHE A 252 -20.54 29.35 25.64
N GLY A 253 -21.77 28.94 25.97
CA GLY A 253 -22.71 28.30 25.05
C GLY A 253 -23.12 29.18 23.88
N LYS A 254 -23.27 30.49 24.08
CA LYS A 254 -23.53 31.46 22.99
C LYS A 254 -22.37 31.52 22.00
N VAL A 255 -21.12 31.51 22.49
CA VAL A 255 -19.94 31.46 21.61
C VAL A 255 -19.89 30.11 20.88
N PHE A 256 -20.23 29.02 21.56
CA PHE A 256 -20.32 27.69 20.98
C PHE A 256 -21.39 27.59 19.86
N GLN A 257 -22.58 28.16 20.06
CA GLN A 257 -23.62 28.24 19.02
C GLN A 257 -23.17 29.10 17.82
N LEU A 258 -22.54 30.25 18.07
CA LEU A 258 -21.96 31.08 17.01
C LEU A 258 -20.90 30.32 16.20
N MET A 259 -20.12 29.46 16.86
CA MET A 259 -19.17 28.57 16.21
C MET A 259 -19.88 27.47 15.38
N GLN A 260 -20.93 26.82 15.91
CA GLN A 260 -21.69 25.80 15.15
C GLN A 260 -22.38 26.37 13.90
N GLN A 261 -22.87 27.61 13.96
CA GLN A 261 -23.48 28.30 12.81
C GLN A 261 -22.50 28.58 11.66
N GLN A 262 -21.18 28.52 11.90
CA GLN A 262 -20.20 28.63 10.82
C GLN A 262 -19.99 27.27 10.15
N GLU A 263 -20.48 27.14 8.92
CA GLU A 263 -20.15 26.01 8.06
C GLU A 263 -18.66 26.03 7.69
N ALA A 264 -17.96 24.93 7.94
CA ALA A 264 -16.56 24.80 7.54
C ALA A 264 -16.46 24.75 6.00
N PRO A 265 -15.50 25.47 5.38
CA PRO A 265 -15.35 25.46 3.94
C PRO A 265 -14.96 24.07 3.42
N LYS A 266 -15.46 23.71 2.23
CA LYS A 266 -15.00 22.50 1.53
C LYS A 266 -13.51 22.59 1.22
N THR A 267 -12.78 21.52 1.50
CA THR A 267 -11.32 21.45 1.29
C THR A 267 -10.93 21.50 -0.19
N PRO A 268 -9.72 21.99 -0.53
CA PRO A 268 -9.20 21.98 -1.89
C PRO A 268 -9.21 20.59 -2.55
N LEU A 269 -8.83 19.54 -1.81
CA LEU A 269 -8.91 18.16 -2.29
C LEU A 269 -10.33 17.76 -2.66
N GLN A 270 -11.32 18.01 -1.78
CA GLN A 270 -12.72 17.67 -2.07
C GLN A 270 -13.24 18.38 -3.32
N LYS A 271 -12.97 19.69 -3.47
CA LYS A 271 -13.33 20.45 -4.67
C LYS A 271 -12.66 19.88 -5.93
N SER A 272 -11.40 19.48 -5.81
CA SER A 272 -10.65 18.86 -6.92
C SER A 272 -11.22 17.49 -7.28
N MET A 273 -11.54 16.63 -6.29
CA MET A 273 -12.15 15.32 -6.48
C MET A 273 -13.54 15.42 -7.12
N ASP A 274 -14.39 16.33 -6.65
CA ASP A 274 -15.71 16.59 -7.23
C ASP A 274 -15.59 17.01 -8.71
N THR A 275 -14.62 17.87 -9.02
CA THR A 275 -14.37 18.34 -10.39
C THR A 275 -13.85 17.22 -11.27
N LEU A 276 -12.91 16.43 -10.78
CA LEU A 276 -12.37 15.27 -11.49
C LEU A 276 -13.43 14.21 -11.75
N GLY A 277 -14.23 13.86 -10.75
CA GLY A 277 -15.34 12.92 -10.90
C GLY A 277 -16.35 13.37 -11.94
N LYS A 278 -16.73 14.66 -11.94
CA LYS A 278 -17.62 15.25 -12.96
C LYS A 278 -17.02 15.19 -14.37
N GLN A 279 -15.74 15.58 -14.53
CA GLN A 279 -15.06 15.55 -15.82
C GLN A 279 -14.94 14.13 -16.36
N LEU A 280 -14.53 13.19 -15.50
CA LEU A 280 -14.29 11.81 -15.87
C LEU A 280 -15.60 11.10 -16.22
N SER A 281 -16.66 11.32 -15.43
CA SER A 281 -18.01 10.84 -15.75
C SER A 281 -18.53 11.40 -17.08
N PHE A 282 -18.31 12.69 -17.35
CA PHE A 282 -18.70 13.30 -18.63
C PHE A 282 -17.95 12.69 -19.82
N TYR A 283 -16.62 12.54 -19.72
CA TYR A 283 -15.80 11.96 -20.79
C TYR A 283 -16.11 10.47 -21.00
N SER A 284 -16.27 9.69 -19.93
CA SER A 284 -16.58 8.27 -20.03
C SER A 284 -17.94 8.02 -20.66
N LEU A 285 -18.99 8.73 -20.22
CA LEU A 285 -20.33 8.61 -20.81
C LEU A 285 -20.34 9.04 -22.28
N SER A 286 -19.55 10.04 -22.65
CA SER A 286 -19.41 10.46 -24.05
C SER A 286 -18.76 9.37 -24.92
N ILE A 287 -17.69 8.73 -24.43
CA ILE A 287 -17.01 7.63 -25.13
C ILE A 287 -17.91 6.39 -25.21
N ILE A 288 -18.59 6.04 -24.12
CA ILE A 288 -19.52 4.90 -24.08
C ILE A 288 -20.68 5.12 -25.05
N GLY A 289 -21.27 6.31 -25.05
CA GLY A 289 -22.32 6.67 -26.02
C GLY A 289 -21.82 6.55 -27.47
N PHE A 290 -20.59 7.00 -27.75
CA PHE A 290 -19.96 6.82 -29.05
C PHE A 290 -19.78 5.34 -29.43
N ILE A 291 -19.29 4.50 -28.52
CA ILE A 291 -19.12 3.04 -28.73
C ILE A 291 -20.47 2.39 -29.06
N VAL A 292 -21.51 2.69 -28.28
CA VAL A 292 -22.86 2.13 -28.48
C VAL A 292 -23.42 2.52 -29.85
N ILE A 293 -23.27 3.79 -30.26
CA ILE A 293 -23.72 4.26 -31.57
C ILE A 293 -22.94 3.57 -32.70
N VAL A 294 -21.61 3.48 -32.59
CA VAL A 294 -20.78 2.82 -33.60
C VAL A 294 -21.15 1.35 -33.71
N GLY A 295 -21.22 0.60 -32.60
CA GLY A 295 -21.57 -0.82 -32.66
C GLY A 295 -23.00 -1.09 -33.11
N TRP A 296 -23.95 -0.17 -32.84
CA TRP A 296 -25.29 -0.24 -33.43
C TRP A 296 -25.26 -0.06 -34.95
N LEU A 297 -24.49 0.92 -35.46
CA LEU A 297 -24.28 1.12 -36.90
C LEU A 297 -23.58 -0.08 -37.56
N GLN A 298 -22.77 -0.83 -36.83
CA GLN A 298 -22.13 -2.07 -37.28
C GLN A 298 -23.09 -3.28 -37.29
N GLY A 299 -24.33 -3.13 -36.84
CA GLY A 299 -25.34 -4.19 -36.83
C GLY A 299 -25.30 -5.10 -35.59
N ARG A 300 -24.58 -4.74 -34.52
CA ARG A 300 -24.61 -5.49 -33.26
C ARG A 300 -25.94 -5.30 -32.53
N HIS A 301 -26.36 -6.31 -31.76
CA HIS A 301 -27.61 -6.25 -31.02
C HIS A 301 -27.59 -5.14 -29.97
N LEU A 302 -28.66 -4.34 -29.90
CA LEU A 302 -28.74 -3.19 -28.98
C LEU A 302 -28.56 -3.61 -27.51
N LEU A 303 -29.02 -4.82 -27.17
CA LEU A 303 -28.90 -5.41 -25.84
C LEU A 303 -27.43 -5.73 -25.50
N GLU A 304 -26.68 -6.29 -26.44
CA GLU A 304 -25.25 -6.58 -26.30
C GLU A 304 -24.43 -5.28 -26.18
N MET A 305 -24.77 -4.27 -26.98
CA MET A 305 -24.13 -2.94 -26.87
C MET A 305 -24.46 -2.25 -25.55
N PHE A 306 -25.68 -2.45 -25.02
CA PHE A 306 -26.09 -1.92 -23.73
C PHE A 306 -25.32 -2.58 -22.57
N THR A 307 -25.18 -3.92 -22.55
CA THR A 307 -24.42 -4.63 -21.52
C THR A 307 -22.92 -4.32 -21.56
N ILE A 308 -22.35 -4.18 -22.77
CA ILE A 308 -20.98 -3.68 -22.96
C ILE A 308 -20.86 -2.24 -22.41
N GLY A 309 -21.82 -1.37 -22.71
CA GLY A 309 -21.84 0.02 -22.24
C GLY A 309 -21.89 0.16 -20.72
N VAL A 310 -22.68 -0.66 -20.04
CA VAL A 310 -22.70 -0.70 -18.56
C VAL A 310 -21.37 -1.22 -18.01
N SER A 311 -20.83 -2.31 -18.58
CA SER A 311 -19.56 -2.88 -18.13
C SER A 311 -18.40 -1.87 -18.27
N LEU A 312 -18.42 -1.08 -19.35
CA LEU A 312 -17.50 0.04 -19.57
C LEU A 312 -17.72 1.20 -18.60
N ALA A 313 -18.95 1.47 -18.18
CA ALA A 313 -19.24 2.53 -17.21
C ALA A 313 -18.60 2.23 -15.84
N VAL A 314 -18.66 0.96 -15.41
CA VAL A 314 -17.93 0.47 -14.22
C VAL A 314 -16.42 0.59 -14.42
N ALA A 315 -15.94 0.18 -15.59
CA ALA A 315 -14.52 0.23 -15.93
C ALA A 315 -13.94 1.64 -15.88
N ALA A 316 -14.74 2.63 -16.26
CA ALA A 316 -14.30 4.00 -16.44
C ALA A 316 -14.02 4.72 -15.12
N ILE A 317 -14.76 4.40 -14.06
CA ILE A 317 -14.72 5.17 -12.83
C ILE A 317 -13.77 4.48 -11.85
N PRO A 318 -12.75 5.19 -11.34
CA PRO A 318 -11.85 4.62 -10.35
C PRO A 318 -12.56 4.57 -8.99
N GLU A 319 -13.38 3.54 -8.77
CA GLU A 319 -14.12 3.32 -7.51
C GLU A 319 -13.17 3.18 -6.30
N GLY A 320 -11.94 2.70 -6.54
CA GLY A 320 -10.90 2.64 -5.52
C GLY A 320 -10.30 4.00 -5.12
N LEU A 321 -10.62 5.09 -5.83
CA LEU A 321 -9.99 6.39 -5.61
C LEU A 321 -10.31 7.01 -4.24
N PRO A 322 -11.57 7.15 -3.81
CA PRO A 322 -11.89 7.73 -2.50
C PRO A 322 -11.29 6.94 -1.34
N ILE A 323 -11.31 5.60 -1.45
CA ILE A 323 -10.75 4.68 -0.48
C ILE A 323 -9.24 4.91 -0.32
N VAL A 324 -8.50 4.88 -1.42
CA VAL A 324 -7.04 5.03 -1.40
C VAL A 324 -6.65 6.40 -0.85
N VAL A 325 -7.39 7.46 -1.20
CA VAL A 325 -7.23 8.80 -0.63
C VAL A 325 -7.43 8.78 0.89
N THR A 326 -8.54 8.23 1.38
CA THR A 326 -8.86 8.17 2.82
C THR A 326 -7.79 7.44 3.60
N VAL A 327 -7.33 6.27 3.13
CA VAL A 327 -6.26 5.52 3.80
C VAL A 327 -4.94 6.26 3.78
N THR A 328 -4.59 6.91 2.66
CA THR A 328 -3.37 7.72 2.56
C THR A 328 -3.40 8.90 3.53
N LEU A 329 -4.55 9.59 3.64
CA LEU A 329 -4.75 10.66 4.61
C LEU A 329 -4.67 10.15 6.05
N ALA A 330 -5.27 8.99 6.36
CA ALA A 330 -5.26 8.41 7.70
C ALA A 330 -3.84 8.04 8.15
N LEU A 331 -3.05 7.41 7.28
CA LEU A 331 -1.63 7.15 7.54
C LEU A 331 -0.85 8.46 7.70
N GLY A 332 -1.21 9.50 6.94
CA GLY A 332 -0.71 10.86 7.11
C GLY A 332 -0.97 11.44 8.50
N VAL A 333 -2.22 11.36 8.98
CA VAL A 333 -2.59 11.76 10.34
C VAL A 333 -1.78 11.00 11.38
N GLN A 334 -1.57 9.69 11.19
CA GLN A 334 -0.77 8.89 12.11
C GLN A 334 0.70 9.36 12.16
N ARG A 335 1.28 9.74 11.02
CA ARG A 335 2.64 10.31 10.95
C ARG A 335 2.72 11.70 11.62
N MET A 336 1.70 12.53 11.43
CA MET A 336 1.58 13.84 12.09
C MET A 336 1.41 13.69 13.61
N ALA A 337 0.61 12.74 14.07
CA ALA A 337 0.41 12.46 15.50
C ALA A 337 1.72 12.04 16.19
N LYS A 338 2.58 11.28 15.50
CA LYS A 338 3.94 10.96 15.97
C LYS A 338 4.85 12.19 16.08
N ARG A 339 4.57 13.25 15.32
CA ARG A 339 5.21 14.57 15.42
C ARG A 339 4.40 15.54 16.28
N GLU A 340 3.53 15.03 17.16
CA GLU A 340 2.81 15.83 18.16
C GLU A 340 1.79 16.82 17.56
N ALA A 341 1.31 16.53 16.34
CA ALA A 341 0.20 17.19 15.67
C ALA A 341 -1.00 16.26 15.55
N ILE A 342 -2.09 16.57 16.27
CA ILE A 342 -3.34 15.79 16.18
C ILE A 342 -4.25 16.45 15.15
N ILE A 343 -4.68 15.70 14.14
CA ILE A 343 -5.64 16.17 13.12
C ILE A 343 -7.00 15.56 13.39
N LYS A 344 -8.05 16.40 13.43
CA LYS A 344 -9.42 15.96 13.74
C LYS A 344 -10.23 15.53 12.51
N LYS A 345 -9.89 16.04 11.33
CA LYS A 345 -10.55 15.73 10.06
C LYS A 345 -9.53 15.33 9.00
N LEU A 346 -9.74 14.19 8.35
CA LEU A 346 -8.80 13.64 7.36
C LEU A 346 -8.48 14.60 6.20
N PRO A 347 -9.45 15.28 5.55
CA PRO A 347 -9.14 16.13 4.40
C PRO A 347 -8.23 17.32 4.72
N ILE A 348 -8.15 17.75 5.98
CA ILE A 348 -7.35 18.91 6.42
C ILE A 348 -5.85 18.66 6.25
N VAL A 349 -5.43 17.40 6.30
CA VAL A 349 -4.05 16.99 6.04
C VAL A 349 -3.55 17.48 4.68
N GLU A 350 -4.41 17.45 3.65
CA GLU A 350 -4.07 17.98 2.33
C GLU A 350 -4.12 19.52 2.31
N THR A 351 -5.13 20.11 2.94
CA THR A 351 -5.26 21.57 3.04
C THR A 351 -4.01 22.20 3.67
N LEU A 352 -3.39 21.53 4.65
CA LEU A 352 -2.11 21.94 5.27
C LEU A 352 -1.00 22.13 4.23
N GLY A 353 -0.93 21.28 3.20
CA GLY A 353 0.04 21.42 2.11
C GLY A 353 -0.20 22.62 1.18
N CYS A 354 -1.40 23.20 1.23
CA CYS A 354 -1.82 24.35 0.44
C CYS A 354 -1.82 25.67 1.22
N VAL A 355 -1.45 25.68 2.51
CA VAL A 355 -1.46 26.89 3.34
C VAL A 355 -0.54 27.95 2.76
N THR A 356 -1.09 29.14 2.50
CA THR A 356 -0.32 30.30 1.99
C THR A 356 -0.10 31.36 3.06
N VAL A 357 -0.99 31.45 4.04
CA VAL A 357 -0.94 32.45 5.12
C VAL A 357 -1.21 31.76 6.45
N VAL A 358 -0.32 31.98 7.42
CA VAL A 358 -0.50 31.59 8.82
C VAL A 358 -0.75 32.86 9.63
N CYS A 359 -2.01 33.06 10.02
CA CYS A 359 -2.42 34.05 11.00
C CYS A 359 -2.18 33.46 12.39
N SER A 360 -1.30 34.07 13.18
CA SER A 360 -0.94 33.55 14.50
C SER A 360 -1.25 34.56 15.59
N ASP A 361 -1.96 34.11 16.62
CA ASP A 361 -2.10 34.88 17.86
C ASP A 361 -0.75 35.01 18.57
N LYS A 362 -0.50 36.16 19.20
CA LYS A 362 0.76 36.41 19.90
C LYS A 362 0.84 35.62 21.22
N THR A 363 -0.15 35.80 22.09
CA THR A 363 -0.08 35.32 23.48
C THR A 363 -0.30 33.81 23.49
N GLY A 364 0.49 33.07 24.26
CA GLY A 364 0.36 31.61 24.37
C GLY A 364 0.85 30.81 23.15
N THR A 365 0.78 31.38 21.94
CA THR A 365 1.24 30.72 20.71
C THR A 365 2.66 31.11 20.31
N LEU A 366 2.93 32.38 19.98
CA LEU A 366 4.28 32.83 19.60
C LEU A 366 5.17 33.05 20.83
N THR A 367 4.55 33.40 21.95
CA THR A 367 5.19 33.57 23.25
C THR A 367 4.88 32.43 24.21
N LYS A 368 5.62 32.34 25.32
CA LYS A 368 5.41 31.30 26.34
C LYS A 368 4.22 31.56 27.27
N ASN A 369 3.66 32.77 27.26
CA ASN A 369 2.72 33.25 28.27
C ASN A 369 3.31 33.18 29.70
N GLU A 370 4.62 33.39 29.81
CA GLU A 370 5.39 33.32 31.06
C GLU A 370 6.14 34.63 31.28
N MET A 371 5.51 35.58 31.98
CA MET A 371 6.12 36.89 32.21
C MET A 371 7.49 36.74 32.88
N THR A 372 8.52 37.28 32.24
CA THR A 372 9.92 37.12 32.62
C THR A 372 10.59 38.49 32.67
N VAL A 373 11.30 38.78 33.75
CA VAL A 373 12.17 39.97 33.81
C VAL A 373 13.39 39.72 32.95
N THR A 374 13.72 40.67 32.07
CA THR A 374 14.85 40.57 31.13
C THR A 374 15.88 41.67 31.34
N ASN A 375 15.45 42.85 31.80
CA ASN A 375 16.33 43.98 32.06
C ASN A 375 16.06 44.56 33.45
N ILE A 376 17.11 44.91 34.16
CA ILE A 376 17.07 45.68 35.40
C ILE A 376 17.88 46.94 35.17
N LEU A 377 17.30 48.10 35.44
CA LEU A 377 17.95 49.39 35.34
C LEU A 377 17.92 50.06 36.71
N THR A 378 19.09 50.33 37.27
CA THR A 378 19.21 51.00 38.57
C THR A 378 19.17 52.52 38.42
N SER A 379 18.84 53.22 39.52
CA SER A 379 18.79 54.69 39.52
C SER A 379 20.16 55.39 39.41
N ASP A 380 21.26 54.65 39.61
CA ASP A 380 22.64 55.06 39.28
C ASP A 380 23.08 54.71 37.85
N GLY A 381 22.17 54.18 37.01
CA GLY A 381 22.40 53.96 35.57
C GLY A 381 23.03 52.61 35.20
N GLN A 382 23.10 51.64 36.12
CA GLN A 382 23.58 50.30 35.82
C GLN A 382 22.50 49.48 35.14
N VAL A 383 22.88 48.79 34.06
CA VAL A 383 21.99 47.89 33.31
C VAL A 383 22.43 46.46 33.55
N ALA A 384 21.52 45.64 34.08
CA ALA A 384 21.70 44.20 34.14
C ALA A 384 20.71 43.47 33.24
N GLU A 385 21.19 42.43 32.56
CA GLU A 385 20.40 41.50 31.78
C GLU A 385 20.12 40.25 32.60
N VAL A 386 18.88 39.78 32.55
CA VAL A 386 18.44 38.57 33.23
C VAL A 386 18.25 37.50 32.17
N THR A 387 19.00 36.40 32.29
CA THR A 387 18.91 35.25 31.41
C THR A 387 17.97 34.18 31.98
N GLY A 388 17.56 33.23 31.13
CA GLY A 388 16.58 32.19 31.48
C GLY A 388 15.13 32.68 31.45
N SER A 389 14.20 31.81 31.10
CA SER A 389 12.76 32.10 30.97
C SER A 389 11.93 31.19 31.86
N GLY A 390 10.80 31.68 32.35
CA GLY A 390 9.87 30.91 33.17
C GLY A 390 10.09 31.07 34.67
N TYR A 391 9.29 30.35 35.46
CA TYR A 391 9.23 30.46 36.92
C TYR A 391 10.15 29.45 37.63
N ASN A 392 11.41 29.38 37.19
CA ASN A 392 12.44 28.50 37.75
C ASN A 392 13.70 29.27 38.16
N SER A 393 14.64 28.56 38.80
CA SER A 393 15.94 29.10 39.20
C SER A 393 16.97 29.10 38.05
N ASP A 394 16.58 28.69 36.84
CA ASP A 394 17.52 28.57 35.72
C ASP A 394 17.75 29.94 35.08
N GLY A 395 19.01 30.36 35.07
CA GLY A 395 19.44 31.64 34.50
C GLY A 395 20.16 32.52 35.51
N ASP A 396 20.80 33.57 34.98
CA ASP A 396 21.70 34.45 35.71
C ASP A 396 21.39 35.92 35.47
N VAL A 397 21.65 36.75 36.48
CA VAL A 397 21.66 38.22 36.38
C VAL A 397 23.08 38.67 36.05
N ILE A 398 23.26 39.33 34.91
CA ILE A 398 24.55 39.70 34.35
C ILE A 398 24.62 41.22 34.16
N CYS A 399 25.64 41.88 34.71
CA CYS A 399 25.94 43.28 34.41
C CYS A 399 27.29 43.34 33.69
N GLY A 400 27.28 43.79 32.43
CA GLY A 400 28.45 43.71 31.55
C GLY A 400 28.88 42.26 31.30
N THR A 401 29.99 41.83 31.91
CA THR A 401 30.51 40.46 31.82
C THR A 401 30.49 39.70 33.16
N GLN A 402 29.98 40.32 34.23
CA GLN A 402 30.01 39.74 35.58
C GLN A 402 28.64 39.20 35.99
N ARG A 403 28.63 37.98 36.55
CA ARG A 403 27.45 37.39 37.19
C ARG A 403 27.25 38.01 38.57
N ILE A 404 26.06 38.53 38.82
CA ILE A 404 25.74 39.26 40.05
C ILE A 404 25.18 38.28 41.09
N THR A 405 25.78 38.30 42.27
CA THR A 405 25.25 37.73 43.52
C THR A 405 24.79 38.85 44.46
N TYR A 406 24.01 38.52 45.50
CA TYR A 406 23.42 39.51 46.43
C TYR A 406 24.42 40.54 46.96
N ASP A 407 25.63 40.11 47.33
CA ASP A 407 26.65 40.99 47.94
C ASP A 407 27.47 41.79 46.91
N SER A 408 27.40 41.42 45.63
CA SER A 408 28.29 41.98 44.61
C SER A 408 27.88 43.37 44.14
N HIS A 409 26.57 43.64 43.98
CA HIS A 409 26.04 44.93 43.51
C HIS A 409 24.83 45.38 44.35
N PRO A 410 25.02 46.28 45.34
CA PRO A 410 23.97 46.70 46.28
C PRO A 410 22.75 47.35 45.60
N SER A 411 22.96 48.14 44.55
CA SER A 411 21.87 48.85 43.84
C SER A 411 20.90 47.86 43.17
N ILE A 412 21.42 46.79 42.56
CA ILE A 412 20.61 45.75 41.88
C ILE A 412 19.91 44.86 42.91
N SER A 413 20.64 44.43 43.94
CA SER A 413 20.08 43.61 45.02
C SER A 413 18.90 44.29 45.71
N LYS A 414 18.95 45.63 45.90
CA LYS A 414 17.82 46.37 46.46
C LYS A 414 16.58 46.38 45.56
N ILE A 415 16.73 46.42 44.24
CA ILE A 415 15.58 46.35 43.32
C ILE A 415 14.91 44.98 43.41
N VAL A 416 15.71 43.91 43.45
CA VAL A 416 15.23 42.54 43.58
C VAL A 416 14.58 42.31 44.95
N GLU A 417 15.14 42.89 46.01
CA GLU A 417 14.55 42.89 47.36
C GLU A 417 13.18 43.55 47.38
N VAL A 418 13.02 44.74 46.80
CA VAL A 418 11.71 45.41 46.69
C VAL A 418 10.73 44.52 45.92
N GLY A 419 11.15 43.94 44.79
CA GLY A 419 10.31 43.07 43.97
C GLY A 419 9.91 41.75 44.63
N ALA A 420 10.72 41.22 45.55
CA ALA A 420 10.45 39.97 46.27
C ALA A 420 9.60 40.19 47.55
N VAL A 421 9.82 41.30 48.26
CA VAL A 421 9.11 41.62 49.51
C VAL A 421 7.73 42.22 49.23
N CYS A 422 7.65 43.19 48.32
CA CYS A 422 6.38 43.77 47.86
C CYS A 422 5.76 42.86 46.79
N ASN A 423 5.31 41.67 47.19
CA ASN A 423 4.87 40.64 46.27
C ASN A 423 3.85 39.70 46.93
N ASN A 424 2.78 39.34 46.21
CA ASN A 424 1.76 38.40 46.70
C ASN A 424 1.81 37.04 46.02
N ALA A 425 2.53 36.92 44.91
CA ALA A 425 2.72 35.64 44.25
C ALA A 425 3.52 34.65 45.10
N GLU A 426 3.39 33.38 44.75
CA GLU A 426 4.16 32.27 45.28
C GLU A 426 4.48 31.29 44.15
N ILE A 427 5.70 30.75 44.14
CA ILE A 427 6.11 29.75 43.15
C ILE A 427 6.26 28.42 43.91
N ILE A 428 5.34 27.50 43.66
CA ILE A 428 5.33 26.16 44.26
C ILE A 428 5.55 25.14 43.15
N ASN A 429 6.58 24.29 43.27
CA ASN A 429 6.92 23.29 42.25
C ASN A 429 7.04 23.87 40.82
N PHE A 430 7.64 25.05 40.67
CA PHE A 430 7.76 25.80 39.41
C PHE A 430 6.43 26.24 38.77
N GLN A 431 5.29 26.04 39.45
CA GLN A 431 4.02 26.63 39.07
C GLN A 431 3.81 27.94 39.83
N LEU A 432 3.44 28.97 39.08
CA LEU A 432 3.09 30.26 39.64
C LEU A 432 1.67 30.22 40.22
N ARG A 433 1.52 30.67 41.47
CA ARG A 433 0.26 31.09 42.05
C ARG A 433 0.29 32.60 42.27
N GLY A 434 -0.70 33.32 41.75
CA GLY A 434 -0.77 34.79 41.79
C GLY A 434 -0.48 35.44 40.44
N GLN A 435 -0.17 36.74 40.43
CA GLN A 435 -0.04 37.50 39.17
C GLN A 435 1.27 37.18 38.43
N PRO A 436 1.24 36.94 37.09
CA PRO A 436 2.43 36.69 36.27
C PRO A 436 3.54 37.73 36.44
N THR A 437 3.17 39.02 36.51
CA THR A 437 4.12 40.12 36.71
C THR A 437 4.86 40.03 38.04
N GLU A 438 4.18 39.54 39.08
CA GLU A 438 4.76 39.36 40.40
C GLU A 438 5.61 38.09 40.48
N GLY A 439 5.15 37.00 39.85
CA GLY A 439 5.92 35.77 39.67
C GLY A 439 7.26 36.02 38.99
N ALA A 440 7.28 36.87 37.97
CA ALA A 440 8.50 37.27 37.26
C ALA A 440 9.56 37.86 38.21
N LEU A 441 9.13 38.68 39.19
CA LEU A 441 10.03 39.31 40.16
C LEU A 441 10.60 38.28 41.15
N LEU A 442 9.79 37.30 41.57
CA LEU A 442 10.24 36.21 42.42
C LEU A 442 11.23 35.29 41.68
N ALA A 443 10.99 35.03 40.39
CA ALA A 443 11.91 34.26 39.58
C ALA A 443 13.30 34.91 39.49
N VAL A 444 13.38 36.24 39.41
CA VAL A 444 14.69 36.96 39.48
C VAL A 444 15.38 36.74 40.83
N ALA A 445 14.63 36.82 41.93
CA ALA A 445 15.20 36.55 43.26
C ALA A 445 15.73 35.11 43.36
N MET A 446 15.00 34.13 42.81
CA MET A 446 15.46 32.74 42.74
C MET A 446 16.75 32.58 41.91
N LYS A 447 16.85 33.25 40.76
CA LYS A 447 18.05 33.25 39.89
C LYS A 447 19.28 33.89 40.55
N MET A 448 19.07 34.81 41.50
CA MET A 448 20.13 35.37 42.35
C MET A 448 20.45 34.50 43.58
N ASN A 449 19.88 33.29 43.69
CA ASN A 449 19.96 32.39 44.85
C ASN A 449 19.37 33.00 46.14
N LEU A 450 18.28 33.76 46.03
CA LEU A 450 17.57 34.41 47.15
C LEU A 450 16.09 33.95 47.28
N PRO A 451 15.77 32.64 47.27
CA PRO A 451 14.38 32.18 47.27
C PRO A 451 13.62 32.53 48.56
N HIS A 452 14.31 32.60 49.72
CA HIS A 452 13.68 32.83 51.04
C HIS A 452 13.77 34.29 51.52
N LEU A 453 14.10 35.25 50.65
CA LEU A 453 14.31 36.64 51.04
C LEU A 453 13.07 37.25 51.73
N ARG A 454 11.87 36.92 51.24
CA ARG A 454 10.59 37.37 51.81
C ARG A 454 10.40 36.87 53.25
N GLU A 455 10.89 35.68 53.59
CA GLU A 455 10.73 35.11 54.94
C GLU A 455 11.52 35.87 56.00
N GLN A 456 12.50 36.69 55.61
CA GLN A 456 13.27 37.53 56.53
C GLN A 456 12.47 38.76 57.01
N PHE A 457 11.34 39.05 56.38
CA PHE A 457 10.48 40.19 56.68
C PHE A 457 9.11 39.73 57.19
N HIS A 458 8.59 40.45 58.18
CA HIS A 458 7.21 40.34 58.63
C HIS A 458 6.42 41.52 58.07
N ARG A 459 5.40 41.25 57.24
CA ARG A 459 4.53 42.27 56.64
C ARG A 459 3.44 42.65 57.65
N GLU A 460 3.44 43.90 58.12
CA GLU A 460 2.41 44.40 59.05
C GLU A 460 1.20 44.95 58.32
N HIS A 461 1.43 45.73 57.27
CA HIS A 461 0.38 46.41 56.52
C HIS A 461 0.61 46.32 55.02
N GLU A 462 -0.45 46.13 54.26
CA GLU A 462 -0.41 46.00 52.80
C GLU A 462 -1.41 46.98 52.15
N TRP A 463 -0.94 47.66 51.11
CA TRP A 463 -1.77 48.42 50.18
C TRP A 463 -1.79 47.69 48.83
N PRO A 464 -2.88 46.98 48.50
CA PRO A 464 -2.96 46.17 47.30
C PRO A 464 -3.02 47.04 46.04
N PHE A 465 -2.64 46.46 44.91
CA PHE A 465 -2.69 47.14 43.62
C PHE A 465 -4.13 47.45 43.18
N THR A 466 -4.41 48.71 42.84
CA THR A 466 -5.66 49.12 42.17
C THR A 466 -5.37 49.81 40.83
N HIS A 467 -6.31 49.72 39.87
CA HIS A 467 -6.16 50.40 38.56
C HIS A 467 -6.18 51.93 38.67
N GLU A 468 -6.85 52.46 39.69
CA GLU A 468 -6.96 53.90 39.95
C GLU A 468 -5.62 54.48 40.39
N HIS A 469 -4.92 53.80 41.30
CA HIS A 469 -3.66 54.28 41.86
C HIS A 469 -2.41 53.75 41.12
N LYS A 470 -2.48 52.57 40.48
CA LYS A 470 -1.41 51.95 39.68
C LYS A 470 -0.10 51.64 40.42
N TRP A 471 -0.16 51.43 41.74
CA TRP A 471 0.98 51.02 42.57
C TRP A 471 0.53 50.05 43.67
N MET A 472 1.50 49.38 44.29
CA MET A 472 1.35 48.48 45.44
C MET A 472 2.44 48.83 46.46
N ALA A 473 2.11 48.75 47.75
CA ALA A 473 3.07 48.97 48.82
C ALA A 473 2.89 47.98 49.96
N VAL A 474 3.98 47.64 50.65
CA VAL A 474 3.95 46.83 51.87
C VAL A 474 4.83 47.47 52.94
N GLU A 475 4.32 47.56 54.16
CA GLU A 475 5.08 47.95 55.33
C GLU A 475 5.57 46.69 56.05
N CYS A 476 6.88 46.63 56.26
CA CYS A 476 7.58 45.45 56.75
C CYS A 476 8.48 45.77 57.93
N ILE A 477 8.59 44.81 58.85
CA ILE A 477 9.59 44.78 59.91
C ILE A 477 10.56 43.63 59.62
N GLN A 478 11.86 43.89 59.74
CA GLN A 478 12.87 42.86 59.56
C GLN A 478 12.94 41.94 60.79
N LYS A 479 12.89 40.62 60.62
CA LYS A 479 12.84 39.65 61.74
C LYS A 479 14.04 39.75 62.69
N TYR A 480 15.22 40.06 62.16
CA TYR A 480 16.45 40.19 62.94
C TYR A 480 16.65 41.58 63.54
N ASN A 481 15.86 42.58 63.13
CA ASN A 481 15.98 43.96 63.60
C ASN A 481 14.59 44.61 63.76
N PRO A 482 13.84 44.28 64.82
CA PRO A 482 12.42 44.63 64.95
C PRO A 482 12.13 46.13 65.11
N ASN A 483 13.15 46.97 65.32
CA ASN A 483 13.00 48.43 65.43
C ASN A 483 13.06 49.16 64.08
N GLU A 484 13.37 48.46 62.99
CA GLU A 484 13.53 49.08 61.67
C GLU A 484 12.32 48.78 60.77
N LYS A 485 11.38 49.73 60.72
CA LYS A 485 10.25 49.69 59.80
C LYS A 485 10.66 50.19 58.42
N ARG A 486 10.29 49.46 57.37
CA ARG A 486 10.53 49.85 55.98
C ARG A 486 9.28 49.66 55.14
N VAL A 487 9.04 50.60 54.24
CA VAL A 487 8.00 50.53 53.21
C VAL A 487 8.67 50.16 51.89
N TYR A 488 8.20 49.07 51.28
CA TYR A 488 8.58 48.66 49.93
C TYR A 488 7.45 49.01 48.97
N PHE A 489 7.78 49.67 47.87
CA PHE A 489 6.81 50.28 46.97
C PHE A 489 7.14 49.93 45.51
N LYS A 490 6.14 49.50 44.74
CA LYS A 490 6.27 49.21 43.31
C LYS A 490 5.09 49.72 42.50
N GLY A 491 5.32 50.14 41.27
CA GLY A 491 4.21 50.62 40.43
C GLY A 491 4.62 51.19 39.09
N ALA A 492 3.67 51.86 38.44
CA ALA A 492 3.94 52.63 37.23
C ALA A 492 4.94 53.75 37.53
N ILE A 493 5.94 53.93 36.66
CA ILE A 493 7.06 54.87 36.90
C ILE A 493 6.59 56.30 37.20
N GLU A 494 5.57 56.77 36.51
CA GLU A 494 4.98 58.11 36.71
C GLU A 494 4.42 58.28 38.13
N GLN A 495 3.86 57.22 38.72
CA GLN A 495 3.29 57.27 40.06
C GLN A 495 4.38 57.09 41.12
N VAL A 496 5.33 56.19 40.88
CA VAL A 496 6.47 55.99 41.79
C VAL A 496 7.30 57.28 41.91
N LEU A 497 7.64 57.92 40.78
CA LEU A 497 8.43 59.16 40.79
C LEU A 497 7.70 60.33 41.46
N LYS A 498 6.36 60.41 41.38
CA LYS A 498 5.58 61.43 42.09
C LYS A 498 5.62 61.28 43.61
N MET A 499 5.75 60.05 44.09
CA MET A 499 5.79 59.75 45.52
C MET A 499 7.22 59.77 46.10
N CYS A 500 8.26 59.82 45.25
CA CYS A 500 9.66 59.82 45.68
C CYS A 500 10.22 61.24 45.77
N GLN A 501 10.92 61.55 46.87
CA GLN A 501 11.66 62.81 47.04
C GLN A 501 13.16 62.63 46.79
N LYS A 502 13.66 61.40 46.89
CA LYS A 502 15.08 61.04 46.74
C LYS A 502 15.23 59.88 45.76
N PHE A 503 16.43 59.65 45.24
CA PHE A 503 16.81 58.43 44.52
C PHE A 503 18.10 57.84 45.08
N LEU A 504 18.36 56.57 44.80
CA LEU A 504 19.50 55.83 45.35
C LEU A 504 20.72 55.92 44.43
N HIS A 505 21.77 56.62 44.84
CA HIS A 505 23.02 56.72 44.09
C HIS A 505 24.14 55.97 44.83
N TYR A 506 24.64 54.87 44.26
CA TYR A 506 25.67 54.00 44.85
C TYR A 506 25.41 53.64 46.34
N GLY A 507 24.17 53.33 46.69
CA GLY A 507 23.76 52.97 48.05
C GLY A 507 23.42 54.15 48.97
N THR A 508 23.61 55.39 48.53
CA THR A 508 23.28 56.61 49.31
C THR A 508 22.05 57.34 48.72
N PRO A 509 21.07 57.77 49.53
CA PRO A 509 19.93 58.55 49.05
C PRO A 509 20.33 60.00 48.69
N VAL A 510 20.01 60.45 47.47
CA VAL A 510 20.26 61.81 46.96
C VAL A 510 18.94 62.47 46.52
N GLN A 511 18.83 63.79 46.62
CA GLN A 511 17.64 64.55 46.22
C GLN A 511 17.26 64.36 44.75
N LEU A 512 15.97 64.20 44.45
CA LEU A 512 15.44 64.00 43.10
C LEU A 512 15.23 65.36 42.41
N THR A 513 15.95 65.62 41.31
CA THR A 513 15.80 66.84 40.49
C THR A 513 14.92 66.62 39.26
N ASP A 514 14.25 67.65 38.74
CA ASP A 514 13.41 67.57 37.52
C ASP A 514 14.17 67.09 36.26
N GLU A 515 15.47 67.32 36.18
CA GLU A 515 16.33 66.78 35.11
C GLU A 515 16.44 65.26 35.19
N LYS A 516 16.73 64.73 36.39
CA LYS A 516 16.78 63.28 36.65
C LYS A 516 15.42 62.59 36.47
N VAL A 517 14.32 63.25 36.83
CA VAL A 517 12.97 62.73 36.57
C VAL A 517 12.75 62.55 35.06
N ARG A 518 13.15 63.52 34.23
CA ARG A 518 13.06 63.41 32.77
C ARG A 518 13.96 62.30 32.22
N GLU A 519 15.16 62.14 32.75
CA GLU A 519 16.08 61.06 32.39
C GLU A 519 15.46 59.67 32.65
N PHE A 520 14.94 59.42 33.85
CA PHE A 520 14.30 58.15 34.18
C PHE A 520 13.05 57.87 33.34
N LEU A 521 12.27 58.91 32.99
CA LEU A 521 11.15 58.76 32.06
C LEU A 521 11.63 58.43 30.63
N MET A 522 12.75 59.00 30.18
CA MET A 522 13.35 58.64 28.89
C MET A 522 13.83 57.18 28.88
N ASP A 523 14.49 56.74 29.94
CA ASP A 523 14.95 55.35 30.08
C ASP A 523 13.79 54.35 30.07
N SER A 524 12.71 54.68 30.79
CA SER A 524 11.48 53.89 30.76
C SER A 524 10.87 53.81 29.36
N ASN A 525 10.86 54.92 28.63
CA ASN A 525 10.39 54.93 27.24
C ASN A 525 11.28 54.11 26.30
N GLN A 526 12.60 54.08 26.51
CA GLN A 526 13.52 53.23 25.74
C GLN A 526 13.29 51.75 26.04
N MET A 527 13.09 51.37 27.30
CA MET A 527 12.73 50.00 27.67
C MET A 527 11.37 49.59 27.08
N ALA A 528 10.38 50.48 27.15
CA ALA A 528 9.06 50.26 26.54
C ALA A 528 9.14 50.13 25.01
N ALA A 529 10.03 50.89 24.35
CA ALA A 529 10.27 50.76 22.91
C ALA A 529 10.87 49.39 22.51
N LYS A 530 11.55 48.71 23.44
CA LYS A 530 12.00 47.31 23.28
C LYS A 530 10.87 46.30 23.53
N GLY A 531 9.63 46.74 23.74
CA GLY A 531 8.48 45.88 24.05
C GLY A 531 8.43 45.41 25.51
N LEU A 532 9.21 46.02 26.40
CA LEU A 532 9.25 45.66 27.82
C LEU A 532 8.18 46.40 28.60
N ARG A 533 7.42 45.69 29.42
CA ARG A 533 6.57 46.26 30.48
C ARG A 533 7.46 46.73 31.62
N VAL A 534 7.51 48.05 31.84
CA VAL A 534 8.37 48.67 32.86
C VAL A 534 7.65 48.77 34.21
N LEU A 535 8.32 48.36 35.28
CA LEU A 535 7.85 48.52 36.66
C LEU A 535 8.92 49.21 37.49
N ALA A 536 8.56 50.31 38.15
CA ALA A 536 9.47 51.09 38.99
C ALA A 536 9.38 50.64 40.46
N MET A 537 10.52 50.71 41.15
CA MET A 537 10.71 50.26 42.53
C MET A 537 11.21 51.42 43.40
N ALA A 538 10.65 51.53 44.61
CA ALA A 538 11.05 52.50 45.62
C ALA A 538 11.05 51.87 47.03
N ILE A 539 11.84 52.45 47.92
CA ILE A 539 11.96 52.02 49.33
C ILE A 539 11.98 53.26 50.24
N GLY A 540 11.37 53.18 51.41
CA GLY A 540 11.36 54.29 52.36
C GLY A 540 11.08 53.86 53.80
N THR A 541 11.06 54.81 54.72
CA THR A 541 10.65 54.59 56.12
C THR A 541 9.15 54.76 56.31
N SER A 542 8.51 55.56 55.46
CA SER A 542 7.07 55.79 55.39
C SER A 542 6.66 56.08 53.94
N LEU A 543 5.35 56.12 53.65
CA LEU A 543 4.83 56.48 52.31
C LEU A 543 5.19 57.91 51.88
N ASP A 544 5.50 58.80 52.85
CA ASP A 544 5.84 60.20 52.59
C ASP A 544 7.35 60.43 52.33
N ASP A 545 8.23 59.47 52.71
CA ASP A 545 9.69 59.54 52.51
C ASP A 545 10.17 58.31 51.72
N LEU A 546 9.83 58.25 50.43
CA LEU A 546 10.26 57.22 49.51
C LEU A 546 11.50 57.63 48.70
N VAL A 547 12.38 56.66 48.50
CA VAL A 547 13.60 56.74 47.69
C VAL A 547 13.44 55.85 46.46
N TYR A 548 13.54 56.45 45.28
CA TYR A 548 13.54 55.72 44.01
C TYR A 548 14.80 54.85 43.88
N VAL A 549 14.64 53.55 43.64
CA VAL A 549 15.76 52.59 43.58
C VAL A 549 16.12 52.24 42.14
N GLY A 550 15.12 52.08 41.28
CA GLY A 550 15.30 51.72 39.88
C GLY A 550 14.02 51.15 39.26
N MET A 551 14.18 50.48 38.12
CA MET A 551 13.09 49.87 37.38
C MET A 551 13.49 48.52 36.78
N VAL A 552 12.49 47.71 36.45
CA VAL A 552 12.65 46.41 35.80
C VAL A 552 11.82 46.35 34.53
N GLY A 553 12.33 45.66 33.52
CA GLY A 553 11.68 45.39 32.25
C GLY A 553 11.22 43.94 32.21
N ILE A 554 9.91 43.78 32.08
CA ILE A 554 9.23 42.49 32.10
C ILE A 554 8.64 42.25 30.71
N ILE A 555 8.84 41.07 30.15
CA ILE A 555 8.27 40.71 28.85
C ILE A 555 7.72 39.30 28.91
N ASP A 556 6.75 39.00 28.06
CA ASP A 556 6.39 37.63 27.73
C ASP A 556 7.36 37.13 26.65
N PRO A 557 8.32 36.25 26.98
CA PRO A 557 9.39 35.87 26.07
C PRO A 557 8.85 35.02 24.92
N GLU A 558 9.45 35.22 23.75
CA GLU A 558 9.23 34.38 22.59
C GLU A 558 9.67 32.93 22.82
N ARG A 559 8.99 31.99 22.15
CA ARG A 559 9.45 30.59 22.12
C ARG A 559 10.71 30.49 21.23
N PRO A 560 11.77 29.80 21.68
CA PRO A 560 13.08 29.83 21.02
C PRO A 560 13.08 29.31 19.58
N GLN A 561 12.16 28.40 19.22
CA GLN A 561 12.09 27.81 17.87
C GLN A 561 11.24 28.62 16.88
N VAL A 562 10.43 29.58 17.35
CA VAL A 562 9.46 30.30 16.50
C VAL A 562 10.18 31.13 15.43
N ALA A 563 11.25 31.85 15.78
CA ALA A 563 11.97 32.68 14.81
C ALA A 563 12.59 31.85 13.66
N LEU A 564 13.05 30.63 13.96
CA LEU A 564 13.56 29.69 12.95
C LEU A 564 12.41 29.19 12.07
N ALA A 565 11.31 28.73 12.68
CA ALA A 565 10.13 28.24 11.96
C ALA A 565 9.53 29.32 11.03
N VAL A 566 9.39 30.57 11.50
CA VAL A 566 8.92 31.71 10.69
C VAL A 566 9.84 31.94 9.49
N SER A 567 11.16 31.89 9.68
CA SER A 567 12.12 32.10 8.59
C SER A 567 12.04 30.98 7.53
N GLN A 568 11.83 29.74 7.95
CA GLN A 568 11.67 28.59 7.05
C GLN A 568 10.33 28.61 6.32
N LEU A 569 9.25 28.99 6.99
CA LEU A 569 7.93 29.19 6.38
C LEU A 569 7.98 30.30 5.31
N LYS A 570 8.60 31.45 5.62
CA LYS A 570 8.83 32.54 4.66
C LYS A 570 9.67 32.08 3.46
N ALA A 571 10.77 31.35 3.70
CA ALA A 571 11.60 30.78 2.64
C ALA A 571 10.83 29.75 1.77
N GLY A 572 9.90 29.03 2.38
CA GLY A 572 8.98 28.11 1.73
C GLY A 572 7.79 28.79 1.04
N GLY A 573 7.69 30.12 1.03
CA GLY A 573 6.61 30.86 0.37
C GLY A 573 5.31 31.01 1.16
N VAL A 574 5.32 30.74 2.47
CA VAL A 574 4.19 30.92 3.39
C VAL A 574 4.35 32.25 4.14
N GLN A 575 3.33 33.11 4.11
CA GLN A 575 3.32 34.36 4.85
C GLN A 575 2.88 34.13 6.29
N VAL A 576 3.53 34.79 7.26
CA VAL A 576 3.13 34.75 8.67
C VAL A 576 2.62 36.15 9.04
N LYS A 577 1.40 36.23 9.59
CA LYS A 577 0.77 37.48 10.05
C LYS A 577 0.49 37.36 11.55
N MET A 578 0.93 38.35 12.32
CA MET A 578 0.72 38.41 13.77
C MET A 578 -0.59 39.15 14.08
N ILE A 579 -1.42 38.54 14.92
CA ILE A 579 -2.66 39.14 15.42
C ILE A 579 -2.54 39.25 16.94
N THR A 580 -2.80 40.43 17.50
CA THR A 580 -2.66 40.66 18.95
C THR A 580 -3.58 41.74 19.50
N GLY A 581 -3.93 41.62 20.78
CA GLY A 581 -4.58 42.68 21.56
C GLY A 581 -3.61 43.77 22.06
N ASP A 582 -2.29 43.56 21.94
CA ASP A 582 -1.28 44.48 22.46
C ASP A 582 -1.27 45.84 21.73
N ALA A 583 -0.60 46.82 22.33
CA ALA A 583 -0.32 48.10 21.67
C ALA A 583 0.70 47.93 20.52
N GLU A 584 0.60 48.82 19.52
CA GLU A 584 1.41 48.80 18.30
C GLU A 584 2.92 48.66 18.55
N LYS A 585 3.48 49.44 19.50
CA LYS A 585 4.93 49.45 19.79
C LYS A 585 5.42 48.07 20.27
N THR A 586 4.65 47.42 21.15
CA THR A 586 4.98 46.09 21.68
C THR A 586 4.86 45.04 20.58
N ALA A 587 3.78 45.10 19.79
CA ALA A 587 3.55 44.19 18.68
C ALA A 587 4.69 44.27 17.64
N LYS A 588 5.11 45.49 17.24
CA LYS A 588 6.24 45.71 16.33
C LYS A 588 7.55 45.18 16.90
N ALA A 589 7.84 45.42 18.18
CA ALA A 589 9.07 44.95 18.82
C ALA A 589 9.18 43.42 18.80
N ILE A 590 8.10 42.71 19.17
CA ILE A 590 8.06 41.24 19.18
C ILE A 590 8.12 40.69 17.75
N ALA A 591 7.33 41.24 16.83
CA ALA A 591 7.31 40.80 15.43
C ALA A 591 8.66 40.98 14.74
N THR A 592 9.41 42.04 15.07
CA THR A 592 10.77 42.26 14.53
C THR A 592 11.75 41.19 15.04
N ARG A 593 11.70 40.84 16.33
CA ARG A 593 12.54 39.77 16.92
C ARG A 593 12.24 38.39 16.31
N LEU A 594 10.97 38.12 16.06
CA LEU A 594 10.51 36.89 15.41
C LEU A 594 10.72 36.88 13.89
N LYS A 595 11.28 37.95 13.31
CA LYS A 595 11.47 38.13 11.86
C LYS A 595 10.17 38.05 11.06
N ILE A 596 9.04 38.41 11.70
CA ILE A 596 7.72 38.52 11.07
C ILE A 596 7.60 39.87 10.35
N TYR A 597 8.08 40.95 10.99
CA TYR A 597 7.96 42.33 10.53
C TYR A 597 9.29 42.90 10.03
N ASP A 598 9.26 43.48 8.83
CA ASP A 598 10.32 44.35 8.30
C ASP A 598 9.83 45.81 8.29
N ASN A 599 10.73 46.79 8.34
CA ASN A 599 10.36 48.23 8.41
C ASN A 599 9.53 48.74 7.21
N THR A 600 9.43 47.96 6.13
CA THR A 600 8.60 48.24 4.96
C THR A 600 7.15 47.77 5.09
N ASP A 601 6.85 46.97 6.11
CA ASP A 601 5.54 46.32 6.27
C ASP A 601 4.54 47.21 7.00
N LEU A 602 3.25 46.99 6.70
CA LEU A 602 2.15 47.75 7.27
C LEU A 602 1.66 47.11 8.59
N SER A 603 1.36 47.95 9.58
CA SER A 603 0.69 47.57 10.84
C SER A 603 -0.67 48.27 10.91
N ILE A 604 -1.74 47.54 11.21
CA ILE A 604 -3.12 48.06 11.21
C ILE A 604 -3.76 47.86 12.59
N SER A 605 -4.50 48.86 13.09
CA SER A 605 -5.26 48.72 14.35
C SER A 605 -6.64 48.08 14.13
N GLY A 606 -7.21 47.50 15.19
CA GLY A 606 -8.61 47.05 15.19
C GLY A 606 -9.62 48.15 14.85
N GLU A 607 -9.40 49.39 15.30
CA GLU A 607 -10.28 50.53 14.99
C GLU A 607 -10.19 50.92 13.50
N ASP A 608 -8.98 50.90 12.93
CA ASP A 608 -8.80 51.18 11.51
C ASP A 608 -9.52 50.14 10.64
N LEU A 609 -9.53 48.86 11.05
CA LEU A 609 -10.24 47.78 10.36
C LEU A 609 -11.76 48.00 10.32
N GLU A 610 -12.35 48.60 11.36
CA GLU A 610 -13.81 48.89 11.39
C GLU A 610 -14.20 50.03 10.46
N HIS A 611 -13.28 50.96 10.21
CA HIS A 611 -13.51 52.14 9.37
C HIS A 611 -13.21 51.90 7.89
N MET A 612 -12.47 50.84 7.54
CA MET A 612 -12.16 50.49 6.15
C MET A 612 -13.37 49.91 5.42
N ASN A 613 -13.56 50.32 4.17
CA ASN A 613 -14.49 49.63 3.28
C ASN A 613 -13.87 48.32 2.72
N ALA A 614 -14.66 47.45 2.12
CA ALA A 614 -14.19 46.13 1.65
C ALA A 614 -13.00 46.20 0.66
N ALA A 615 -12.97 47.20 -0.23
CA ALA A 615 -11.91 47.34 -1.22
C ALA A 615 -10.60 47.88 -0.62
N GLU A 616 -10.70 48.83 0.32
CA GLU A 616 -9.57 49.34 1.11
C GLU A 616 -8.99 48.25 2.00
N LEU A 617 -9.88 47.47 2.64
CA LEU A 617 -9.52 46.33 3.48
C LEU A 617 -8.73 45.29 2.68
N ASP A 618 -9.18 44.95 1.47
CA ASP A 618 -8.46 44.02 0.60
C ASP A 618 -7.04 44.50 0.25
N ALA A 619 -6.89 45.76 -0.16
CA ALA A 619 -5.59 46.33 -0.50
C ALA A 619 -4.64 46.41 0.73
N ALA A 620 -5.19 46.73 1.90
CA ALA A 620 -4.42 46.86 3.13
C ALA A 620 -3.98 45.50 3.70
N ILE A 621 -4.86 44.50 3.68
CA ILE A 621 -4.61 43.16 4.21
C ILE A 621 -3.45 42.45 3.48
N ALA A 622 -3.30 42.67 2.18
CA ALA A 622 -2.21 42.08 1.41
C ALA A 622 -0.82 42.53 1.92
N LYS A 623 -0.70 43.80 2.36
CA LYS A 623 0.56 44.40 2.86
C LYS A 623 0.72 44.33 4.37
N ALA A 624 -0.37 44.13 5.12
CA ALA A 624 -0.34 44.10 6.57
C ALA A 624 0.30 42.80 7.09
N THR A 625 1.27 42.93 8.00
CA THR A 625 1.88 41.78 8.69
C THR A 625 1.51 41.76 10.18
N ILE A 626 1.12 42.89 10.75
CA ILE A 626 0.73 43.03 12.16
C ILE A 626 -0.68 43.65 12.26
N PHE A 627 -1.55 43.00 13.02
CA PHE A 627 -2.82 43.54 13.47
C PHE A 627 -2.78 43.67 14.98
N TYR A 628 -3.00 44.88 15.51
CA TYR A 628 -2.90 45.18 16.93
C TYR A 628 -4.21 45.76 17.49
N ARG A 629 -4.45 45.62 18.80
CA ARG A 629 -5.74 45.93 19.45
C ARG A 629 -6.95 45.30 18.74
N VAL A 630 -6.81 44.02 18.39
CA VAL A 630 -7.78 43.27 17.57
C VAL A 630 -8.84 42.61 18.46
N SER A 631 -10.12 42.78 18.13
CA SER A 631 -11.25 42.09 18.78
C SER A 631 -11.53 40.70 18.14
N PRO A 632 -12.30 39.80 18.79
CA PRO A 632 -12.68 38.51 18.21
C PRO A 632 -13.34 38.62 16.82
N ILE A 633 -14.19 39.65 16.64
CA ILE A 633 -14.88 39.92 15.38
C ILE A 633 -13.88 40.32 14.29
N HIS A 634 -12.87 41.13 14.63
CA HIS A 634 -11.83 41.52 13.69
C HIS A 634 -10.99 40.33 13.23
N LYS A 635 -10.72 39.35 14.10
CA LYS A 635 -10.01 38.11 13.71
C LYS A 635 -10.76 37.38 12.59
N LEU A 636 -12.08 37.25 12.73
CA LEU A 636 -12.94 36.66 11.70
C LEU A 636 -12.92 37.48 10.39
N THR A 637 -12.98 38.81 10.49
CA THR A 637 -12.93 39.70 9.31
C THR A 637 -11.61 39.56 8.55
N ILE A 638 -10.47 39.48 9.26
CA ILE A 638 -9.15 39.28 8.66
C ILE A 638 -9.09 37.94 7.91
N VAL A 639 -9.56 36.85 8.54
CA VAL A 639 -9.60 35.52 7.91
C VAL A 639 -10.45 35.53 6.63
N LYS A 640 -11.67 36.08 6.70
CA LYS A 640 -12.58 36.13 5.53
C LYS A 640 -12.03 36.97 4.38
N ALA A 641 -11.40 38.10 4.67
CA ALA A 641 -10.82 38.94 3.63
C ALA A 641 -9.62 38.25 2.95
N LEU A 642 -8.74 37.57 3.69
CA LEU A 642 -7.67 36.76 3.12
C LEU A 642 -8.21 35.61 2.25
N GLN A 643 -9.27 34.91 2.70
CA GLN A 643 -9.94 33.88 1.92
C GLN A 643 -10.55 34.41 0.62
N THR A 644 -11.12 35.63 0.66
CA THR A 644 -11.71 36.31 -0.52
C THR A 644 -10.65 36.60 -1.59
N GLN A 645 -9.39 36.83 -1.18
CA GLN A 645 -8.24 36.97 -2.09
C GLN A 645 -7.72 35.64 -2.65
N GLY A 646 -8.31 34.51 -2.25
CA GLY A 646 -7.91 33.18 -2.68
C GLY A 646 -6.74 32.59 -1.89
N HIS A 647 -6.37 33.17 -0.74
CA HIS A 647 -5.41 32.57 0.17
C HIS A 647 -6.05 31.42 0.97
N ILE A 648 -5.30 30.34 1.16
CA ILE A 648 -5.62 29.33 2.19
C ILE A 648 -5.04 29.82 3.50
N VAL A 649 -5.92 30.06 4.45
CA VAL A 649 -5.63 30.71 5.73
C VAL A 649 -5.64 29.67 6.83
N SER A 650 -4.50 29.56 7.50
CA SER A 650 -4.42 28.88 8.79
C SER A 650 -4.47 29.92 9.90
N MET A 651 -5.28 29.68 10.93
CA MET A 651 -5.38 30.53 12.12
C MET A 651 -4.93 29.74 13.34
N THR A 652 -4.08 30.33 14.19
CA THR A 652 -3.72 29.74 15.50
C THR A 652 -4.39 30.50 16.63
N GLY A 653 -4.82 29.80 17.68
CA GLY A 653 -5.40 30.43 18.87
C GLY A 653 -5.50 29.48 20.06
N ASP A 654 -5.67 30.05 21.24
CA ASP A 654 -5.75 29.33 22.52
C ASP A 654 -6.98 29.72 23.35
N GLY A 655 -7.48 30.95 23.23
CA GLY A 655 -8.64 31.46 23.96
C GLY A 655 -9.97 31.28 23.23
N VAL A 656 -11.08 31.19 23.97
CA VAL A 656 -12.47 31.04 23.46
C VAL A 656 -12.82 32.12 22.41
N ASN A 657 -12.22 33.30 22.54
CA ASN A 657 -12.27 34.40 21.58
C ASN A 657 -11.80 34.04 20.16
N ASP A 658 -10.96 33.03 20.02
CA ASP A 658 -10.42 32.56 18.75
C ASP A 658 -11.31 31.49 18.10
N ALA A 659 -12.20 30.85 18.86
CA ALA A 659 -12.97 29.69 18.40
C ALA A 659 -13.73 29.95 17.09
N VAL A 660 -14.39 31.12 16.98
CA VAL A 660 -15.15 31.50 15.77
C VAL A 660 -14.21 31.71 14.57
N ALA A 661 -13.06 32.35 14.78
CA ALA A 661 -12.07 32.57 13.73
C ALA A 661 -11.35 31.27 13.33
N LEU A 662 -11.07 30.38 14.29
CA LEU A 662 -10.49 29.05 14.07
C LEU A 662 -11.42 28.18 13.22
N LYS A 663 -12.72 28.18 13.52
CA LYS A 663 -13.72 27.40 12.78
C LYS A 663 -13.93 27.92 11.35
N ALA A 664 -13.85 29.24 11.17
CA ALA A 664 -14.03 29.89 9.86
C ALA A 664 -12.79 29.81 8.96
N ALA A 665 -11.60 29.67 9.55
CA ALA A 665 -10.37 29.47 8.80
C ALA A 665 -10.41 28.17 7.98
N ASP A 666 -9.62 28.10 6.90
CA ASP A 666 -9.48 26.84 6.16
C ASP A 666 -8.85 25.74 7.03
N ILE A 667 -8.01 26.17 8.00
CA ILE A 667 -7.40 25.31 9.02
C ILE A 667 -7.33 26.05 10.35
N GLY A 668 -8.16 25.65 11.30
CA GLY A 668 -8.01 26.09 12.69
C GLY A 668 -6.96 25.26 13.44
N ILE A 669 -6.00 25.92 14.08
CA ILE A 669 -4.95 25.30 14.91
C ILE A 669 -5.12 25.74 16.37
N ALA A 670 -5.34 24.78 17.27
CA ALA A 670 -5.43 25.03 18.71
C ALA A 670 -4.17 24.56 19.45
N MET A 671 -3.87 25.27 20.54
CA MET A 671 -2.85 24.87 21.51
C MET A 671 -3.36 23.70 22.36
N GLY A 672 -2.53 22.69 22.58
CA GLY A 672 -2.85 21.47 23.30
C GLY A 672 -2.80 21.62 24.82
N GLN A 673 -1.82 22.37 25.35
CA GLN A 673 -1.68 22.58 26.81
C GLN A 673 -2.39 23.87 27.25
N THR A 674 -2.07 25.00 26.63
CA THR A 674 -2.66 26.30 27.00
C THR A 674 -4.05 26.53 26.42
N GLY A 675 -4.43 25.82 25.35
CA GLY A 675 -5.69 26.05 24.66
C GLY A 675 -6.91 25.58 25.44
N THR A 676 -7.98 26.36 25.38
CA THR A 676 -9.28 25.99 25.95
C THR A 676 -9.94 24.84 25.19
N ASP A 677 -10.85 24.12 25.82
CA ASP A 677 -11.54 23.01 25.16
C ASP A 677 -12.39 23.48 23.97
N VAL A 678 -12.95 24.70 24.02
CA VAL A 678 -13.66 25.29 22.86
C VAL A 678 -12.71 25.46 21.69
N CYS A 679 -11.50 25.95 21.92
CA CYS A 679 -10.52 26.10 20.85
C CYS A 679 -10.14 24.76 20.27
N LYS A 680 -9.89 23.75 21.11
CA LYS A 680 -9.57 22.39 20.67
C LYS A 680 -10.74 21.77 19.90
N GLU A 681 -11.98 22.11 20.25
CA GLU A 681 -13.19 21.66 19.57
C GLU A 681 -13.46 22.42 18.26
N ALA A 682 -13.19 23.72 18.22
CA ALA A 682 -13.30 24.56 17.03
C ALA A 682 -12.23 24.25 15.99
N ALA A 683 -11.02 23.93 16.45
CA ALA A 683 -9.86 23.68 15.61
C ALA A 683 -9.97 22.35 14.83
N ASP A 684 -9.29 22.31 13.69
CA ASP A 684 -9.11 21.12 12.88
C ASP A 684 -7.80 20.38 13.22
N MET A 685 -6.83 21.10 13.82
CA MET A 685 -5.53 20.59 14.24
C MET A 685 -5.22 21.04 15.68
N ILE A 686 -4.61 20.17 16.49
CA ILE A 686 -4.18 20.45 17.87
C ILE A 686 -2.68 20.21 18.00
N LEU A 687 -1.96 21.17 18.56
CA LEU A 687 -0.52 21.08 18.86
C LEU A 687 -0.30 20.53 20.28
N VAL A 688 0.11 19.27 20.42
CA VAL A 688 0.14 18.60 21.74
C VAL A 688 1.09 19.27 22.75
N LYS A 689 2.20 19.85 22.26
CA LYS A 689 3.23 20.52 23.08
C LYS A 689 3.32 22.03 22.86
N ASP A 690 2.33 22.64 22.21
CA ASP A 690 2.30 24.09 22.01
C ASP A 690 3.54 24.63 21.26
N ASP A 691 4.10 23.82 20.36
CA ASP A 691 5.27 24.18 19.56
C ASP A 691 4.86 24.62 18.16
N PHE A 692 5.23 25.86 17.80
CA PHE A 692 4.99 26.42 16.49
C PHE A 692 5.76 25.69 15.37
N TYR A 693 6.90 25.06 15.68
CA TYR A 693 7.66 24.25 14.71
C TYR A 693 6.82 23.09 14.15
N THR A 694 5.92 22.55 14.95
CA THR A 694 5.01 21.46 14.56
C THR A 694 4.09 21.85 13.40
N ILE A 695 3.73 23.14 13.27
CA ILE A 695 2.94 23.65 12.12
C ILE A 695 3.73 23.47 10.82
N MET A 696 5.02 23.81 10.82
CA MET A 696 5.88 23.62 9.66
C MET A 696 6.00 22.15 9.29
N ALA A 697 6.26 21.28 10.27
CA ALA A 697 6.32 19.84 10.06
C ALA A 697 5.01 19.26 9.48
N ALA A 698 3.85 19.81 9.88
CA ALA A 698 2.56 19.40 9.37
C ALA A 698 2.33 19.88 7.91
N ILE A 699 2.74 21.11 7.57
CA ILE A 699 2.72 21.61 6.19
C ILE A 699 3.60 20.74 5.27
N GLU A 700 4.79 20.34 5.74
CA GLU A 700 5.69 19.44 5.01
C GLU A 700 5.05 18.08 4.70
N GLU A 701 4.45 17.45 5.70
CA GLU A 701 3.74 16.18 5.54
C GLU A 701 2.52 16.33 4.61
N GLY A 702 1.78 17.45 4.70
CA GLY A 702 0.65 17.74 3.81
C GLY A 702 1.09 17.85 2.33
N LYS A 703 2.20 18.52 2.05
CA LYS A 703 2.79 18.59 0.69
C LYS A 703 3.19 17.20 0.18
N ALA A 704 3.76 16.38 1.04
CA ALA A 704 4.18 15.02 0.68
C ALA A 704 2.98 14.12 0.34
N ILE A 705 1.93 14.20 1.15
CA ILE A 705 0.69 13.43 0.96
C ILE A 705 0.01 13.82 -0.34
N PHE A 706 -0.11 15.11 -0.64
CA PHE A 706 -0.66 15.55 -1.93
C PHE A 706 0.16 15.03 -3.12
N HIS A 707 1.49 15.04 -3.01
CA HIS A 707 2.36 14.50 -4.05
C HIS A 707 2.14 13.00 -4.25
N ASN A 708 2.00 12.22 -3.17
CA ASN A 708 1.68 10.80 -3.24
C ASN A 708 0.28 10.55 -3.83
N ILE A 709 -0.71 11.38 -3.47
CA ILE A 709 -2.04 11.33 -4.08
C ILE A 709 -1.97 11.50 -5.59
N ARG A 710 -1.22 12.50 -6.05
CA ARG A 710 -1.03 12.73 -7.48
C ARG A 710 -0.35 11.56 -8.20
N ASN A 711 0.55 10.84 -7.53
CA ASN A 711 1.25 9.69 -8.11
C ASN A 711 0.32 8.48 -8.31
N PHE A 712 -0.50 8.12 -7.32
CA PHE A 712 -1.43 7.01 -7.52
C PHE A 712 -2.62 7.38 -8.41
N VAL A 713 -3.07 8.64 -8.38
CA VAL A 713 -4.12 9.12 -9.32
C VAL A 713 -3.64 9.02 -10.76
N ARG A 714 -2.37 9.36 -11.03
CA ARG A 714 -1.77 9.16 -12.35
C ARG A 714 -1.84 7.68 -12.77
N PHE A 715 -1.49 6.78 -11.86
CA PHE A 715 -1.53 5.33 -12.11
C PHE A 715 -2.96 4.88 -12.45
N GLN A 716 -3.93 5.07 -11.55
CA GLN A 716 -5.33 4.67 -11.76
C GLN A 716 -5.92 5.25 -13.05
N LEU A 717 -5.72 6.55 -13.31
CA LEU A 717 -6.24 7.19 -14.51
C LEU A 717 -5.61 6.63 -15.79
N SER A 718 -4.31 6.34 -15.79
CA SER A 718 -3.67 5.73 -16.97
C SER A 718 -4.21 4.33 -17.26
N THR A 719 -4.56 3.56 -16.23
CA THR A 719 -5.15 2.23 -16.37
C THR A 719 -6.58 2.30 -16.89
N SER A 720 -7.43 3.16 -16.31
CA SER A 720 -8.80 3.37 -16.78
C SER A 720 -8.84 3.91 -18.22
N ILE A 721 -7.99 4.87 -18.57
CA ILE A 721 -7.90 5.40 -19.95
C ILE A 721 -7.39 4.33 -20.91
N ALA A 722 -6.41 3.49 -20.51
CA ALA A 722 -5.93 2.39 -21.33
C ALA A 722 -7.04 1.35 -21.58
N ALA A 723 -7.77 0.93 -20.54
CA ALA A 723 -8.87 -0.01 -20.67
C ALA A 723 -9.99 0.51 -21.58
N LEU A 724 -10.44 1.76 -21.37
CA LEU A 724 -11.44 2.41 -22.23
C LEU A 724 -10.97 2.52 -23.68
N SER A 725 -9.71 2.92 -23.89
CA SER A 725 -9.15 3.07 -25.24
C SER A 725 -9.02 1.73 -25.96
N LEU A 726 -8.61 0.67 -25.24
CA LEU A 726 -8.47 -0.68 -25.78
C LEU A 726 -9.81 -1.19 -26.34
N ILE A 727 -10.89 -1.04 -25.57
CA ILE A 727 -12.24 -1.48 -25.96
C ILE A 727 -12.80 -0.59 -27.09
N THR A 728 -12.57 0.72 -27.01
CA THR A 728 -12.96 1.66 -28.07
C THR A 728 -12.33 1.29 -29.40
N LEU A 729 -11.00 1.08 -29.43
CA LEU A 729 -10.26 0.71 -30.63
C LEU A 729 -10.71 -0.65 -31.16
N SER A 730 -10.92 -1.64 -30.28
CA SER A 730 -11.46 -2.94 -30.68
C SER A 730 -12.81 -2.81 -31.39
N THR A 731 -13.72 -2.01 -30.85
CA THR A 731 -15.05 -1.82 -31.46
C THR A 731 -14.97 -1.08 -32.79
N VAL A 732 -14.14 -0.03 -32.89
CA VAL A 732 -13.96 0.74 -34.13
C VAL A 732 -13.36 -0.13 -35.25
N PHE A 733 -12.37 -0.96 -34.93
CA PHE A 733 -11.72 -1.86 -35.90
C PHE A 733 -12.45 -3.18 -36.15
N HIS A 734 -13.69 -3.33 -35.66
CA HIS A 734 -14.46 -4.58 -35.76
C HIS A 734 -13.79 -5.80 -35.10
N PHE A 735 -12.88 -5.59 -34.16
CA PHE A 735 -12.34 -6.68 -33.38
C PHE A 735 -13.32 -7.13 -32.28
N PRO A 736 -13.36 -8.44 -31.99
CA PRO A 736 -14.08 -8.97 -30.83
C PRO A 736 -13.48 -8.43 -29.54
N ASN A 737 -14.30 -8.33 -28.49
CA ASN A 737 -13.88 -7.67 -27.25
C ASN A 737 -12.69 -8.40 -26.61
N PRO A 738 -11.56 -7.70 -26.34
CA PRO A 738 -10.34 -8.33 -25.87
C PRO A 738 -10.38 -8.76 -24.39
N LEU A 739 -11.27 -8.14 -23.60
CA LEU A 739 -11.42 -8.38 -22.16
C LEU A 739 -12.90 -8.55 -21.81
N ASN A 740 -13.19 -9.44 -20.86
CA ASN A 740 -14.55 -9.61 -20.32
C ASN A 740 -14.82 -8.66 -19.13
N ALA A 741 -16.09 -8.51 -18.76
CA ALA A 741 -16.49 -7.60 -17.67
C ALA A 741 -15.85 -7.98 -16.31
N MET A 742 -15.70 -9.28 -16.02
CA MET A 742 -15.10 -9.77 -14.77
C MET A 742 -13.59 -9.50 -14.68
N GLN A 743 -12.86 -9.62 -15.79
CA GLN A 743 -11.43 -9.30 -15.90
C GLN A 743 -11.20 -7.80 -15.71
N ILE A 744 -12.08 -6.96 -16.24
CA ILE A 744 -12.01 -5.50 -16.06
C ILE A 744 -12.26 -5.13 -14.59
N LEU A 745 -13.26 -5.75 -13.94
CA LEU A 745 -13.51 -5.56 -12.51
C LEU A 745 -12.30 -5.98 -11.66
N TRP A 746 -11.67 -7.10 -12.01
CA TRP A 746 -10.45 -7.59 -11.35
C TRP A 746 -9.28 -6.62 -11.49
N ILE A 747 -9.10 -6.04 -12.67
CA ILE A 747 -8.07 -5.01 -12.90
C ILE A 747 -8.33 -3.82 -11.97
N ASN A 748 -9.52 -3.23 -12.02
CA ASN A 748 -9.84 -2.00 -11.28
C ASN A 748 -9.83 -2.15 -9.75
N ILE A 749 -10.16 -3.34 -9.22
CA ILE A 749 -10.23 -3.54 -7.76
C ILE A 749 -8.93 -4.13 -7.21
N ILE A 750 -8.45 -5.24 -7.78
CA ILE A 750 -7.36 -6.04 -7.20
C ILE A 750 -6.00 -5.68 -7.78
N MET A 751 -5.92 -5.34 -9.07
CA MET A 751 -4.64 -4.95 -9.68
C MET A 751 -4.33 -3.47 -9.46
N ASP A 752 -5.34 -2.61 -9.49
CA ASP A 752 -5.14 -1.17 -9.27
C ASP A 752 -5.11 -0.81 -7.78
N GLY A 753 -6.02 -1.37 -6.98
CA GLY A 753 -6.25 -0.94 -5.59
C GLY A 753 -5.03 -1.04 -4.68
N PRO A 754 -4.49 -2.25 -4.40
CA PRO A 754 -3.35 -2.44 -3.49
C PRO A 754 -2.06 -1.73 -3.95
N PRO A 755 -1.67 -1.74 -5.24
CA PRO A 755 -0.56 -0.94 -5.73
C PRO A 755 -0.80 0.57 -5.60
N ALA A 756 -1.99 1.08 -5.95
CA ALA A 756 -2.33 2.50 -5.74
C ALA A 756 -2.22 2.90 -4.26
N GLN A 757 -2.72 2.05 -3.35
CA GLN A 757 -2.60 2.26 -1.92
C GLN A 757 -1.13 2.31 -1.47
N SER A 758 -0.30 1.41 -1.99
CA SER A 758 1.12 1.38 -1.66
C SER A 758 1.90 2.60 -2.16
N LEU A 759 1.49 3.18 -3.29
CA LEU A 759 2.01 4.46 -3.81
C LEU A 759 1.62 5.63 -2.90
N GLY A 760 0.46 5.55 -2.21
CA GLY A 760 0.09 6.50 -1.15
C GLY A 760 1.07 6.53 0.01
N VAL A 761 1.74 5.40 0.29
CA VAL A 761 2.67 5.23 1.43
C VAL A 761 4.13 5.61 1.08
N GLU A 762 4.40 6.01 -0.17
CA GLU A 762 5.76 6.34 -0.63
C GLU A 762 6.45 7.37 0.30
N PRO A 763 7.76 7.22 0.58
CA PRO A 763 8.50 8.14 1.44
C PRO A 763 8.51 9.57 0.88
N VAL A 764 8.60 10.54 1.80
CA VAL A 764 8.59 11.97 1.49
C VAL A 764 9.79 12.35 0.63
N ASP A 765 9.53 12.97 -0.52
CA ASP A 765 10.60 13.55 -1.35
C ASP A 765 11.01 14.93 -0.80
N HIS A 766 12.25 15.04 -0.31
CA HIS A 766 12.80 16.29 0.23
C HIS A 766 12.79 17.46 -0.78
N ASP A 767 12.78 17.19 -2.09
CA ASP A 767 12.71 18.24 -3.11
C ASP A 767 11.31 18.86 -3.21
N VAL A 768 10.26 18.11 -2.81
CA VAL A 768 8.88 18.61 -2.77
C VAL A 768 8.70 19.58 -1.60
N LEU A 769 9.40 19.35 -0.48
CA LEU A 769 9.31 20.19 0.72
C LEU A 769 9.77 21.63 0.47
N LYS A 770 10.78 21.81 -0.40
CA LYS A 770 11.35 23.12 -0.77
C LYS A 770 10.48 23.93 -1.72
N LYS A 771 9.47 23.32 -2.35
CA LYS A 771 8.58 24.02 -3.28
C LYS A 771 7.58 24.90 -2.51
N PRO A 772 7.15 26.03 -3.09
CA PRO A 772 6.09 26.84 -2.50
C PRO A 772 4.78 26.05 -2.41
N PRO A 773 3.84 26.46 -1.52
CA PRO A 773 2.48 25.94 -1.49
C PRO A 773 1.85 25.96 -2.88
N ARG A 774 1.09 24.91 -3.19
CA ARG A 774 0.36 24.84 -4.46
C ARG A 774 -0.72 25.91 -4.50
N LYS A 775 -0.97 26.49 -5.67
CA LYS A 775 -2.14 27.34 -5.88
C LYS A 775 -3.38 26.48 -6.01
N VAL A 776 -4.42 26.80 -5.24
CA VAL A 776 -5.69 26.05 -5.24
C VAL A 776 -6.39 26.08 -6.61
N THR A 777 -6.10 27.10 -7.42
CA THR A 777 -6.60 27.24 -8.80
C THR A 777 -5.90 26.33 -9.79
N ASP A 778 -4.71 25.82 -9.49
CA ASP A 778 -4.02 24.88 -10.37
C ASP A 778 -4.82 23.57 -10.39
N PRO A 779 -5.13 22.98 -11.56
CA PRO A 779 -5.83 21.71 -11.62
C PRO A 779 -4.99 20.61 -10.97
N MET A 780 -5.65 19.62 -10.36
CA MET A 780 -4.93 18.48 -9.78
C MET A 780 -4.16 17.68 -10.85
N ILE A 781 -4.74 17.60 -12.05
CA ILE A 781 -4.14 16.98 -13.23
C ILE A 781 -3.58 18.08 -14.14
N ASP A 782 -2.30 18.41 -13.95
CA ASP A 782 -1.61 19.34 -14.83
C ASP A 782 -1.50 18.80 -16.27
N ARG A 783 -1.34 19.71 -17.24
CA ARG A 783 -1.09 19.35 -18.65
C ARG A 783 0.08 18.36 -18.82
N ARG A 784 1.15 18.50 -18.03
CA ARG A 784 2.29 17.57 -18.02
C ARG A 784 1.89 16.17 -17.56
N LEU A 785 1.03 16.10 -16.54
CA LEU A 785 0.53 14.83 -16.02
C LEU A 785 -0.42 14.15 -17.01
N ILE A 786 -1.27 14.92 -17.72
CA ILE A 786 -2.10 14.40 -18.82
C ILE A 786 -1.23 13.77 -19.92
N ILE A 787 -0.18 14.47 -20.37
CA ILE A 787 0.72 13.94 -21.41
C ILE A 787 1.33 12.61 -20.96
N ASN A 788 1.77 12.55 -19.70
CA ASN A 788 2.34 11.34 -19.13
C ASN A 788 1.32 10.19 -19.01
N ILE A 789 0.08 10.47 -18.59
CA ILE A 789 -1.02 9.51 -18.53
C ILE A 789 -1.28 8.94 -19.93
N ILE A 790 -1.44 9.81 -20.93
CA ILE A 790 -1.72 9.40 -22.32
C ILE A 790 -0.56 8.57 -22.86
N THR A 791 0.69 8.96 -22.58
CA THR A 791 1.86 8.21 -23.03
C THR A 791 1.90 6.80 -22.43
N SER A 792 1.67 6.67 -21.11
CA SER A 792 1.55 5.37 -20.45
C SER A 792 0.40 4.55 -21.05
N ALA A 793 -0.77 5.15 -21.22
CA ALA A 793 -1.95 4.46 -21.76
C ALA A 793 -1.71 3.97 -23.20
N VAL A 794 -1.07 4.77 -24.06
CA VAL A 794 -0.73 4.36 -25.44
C VAL A 794 0.22 3.16 -25.44
N VAL A 795 1.23 3.13 -24.57
CA VAL A 795 2.15 1.98 -24.46
C VAL A 795 1.40 0.72 -24.05
N ILE A 796 0.53 0.81 -23.03
CA ILE A 796 -0.29 -0.32 -22.56
C ILE A 796 -1.20 -0.81 -23.68
N VAL A 797 -1.93 0.09 -24.35
CA VAL A 797 -2.89 -0.23 -25.42
C VAL A 797 -2.20 -0.84 -26.63
N VAL A 798 -1.11 -0.24 -27.11
CA VAL A 798 -0.36 -0.75 -28.27
C VAL A 798 0.24 -2.11 -27.95
N GLY A 799 0.86 -2.28 -26.77
CA GLY A 799 1.43 -3.55 -26.34
C GLY A 799 0.39 -4.67 -26.25
N THR A 800 -0.74 -4.40 -25.60
CA THR A 800 -1.84 -5.38 -25.44
C THR A 800 -2.52 -5.71 -26.75
N LEU A 801 -2.77 -4.71 -27.61
CA LEU A 801 -3.41 -4.91 -28.91
C LEU A 801 -2.47 -5.64 -29.89
N CYS A 802 -1.16 -5.41 -29.83
CA CYS A 802 -0.18 -6.18 -30.59
C CYS A 802 -0.18 -7.66 -30.21
N VAL A 803 -0.25 -7.98 -28.91
CA VAL A 803 -0.35 -9.38 -28.43
C VAL A 803 -1.68 -9.98 -28.85
N PHE A 804 -2.79 -9.27 -28.63
CA PHE A 804 -4.13 -9.74 -29.03
C PHE A 804 -4.22 -10.03 -30.54
N TYR A 805 -3.69 -9.14 -31.38
CA TYR A 805 -3.63 -9.35 -32.83
C TYR A 805 -2.72 -10.52 -33.23
N ALA A 806 -1.61 -10.72 -32.53
CA ALA A 806 -0.69 -11.83 -32.80
C ALA A 806 -1.30 -13.19 -32.48
N GLU A 807 -2.07 -13.30 -31.39
CA GLU A 807 -2.76 -14.54 -31.00
C GLU A 807 -3.99 -14.81 -31.90
N MET A 808 -4.70 -13.78 -32.34
CA MET A 808 -5.90 -13.91 -33.19
C MET A 808 -5.62 -14.28 -34.67
N ARG A 809 -4.46 -14.86 -35.00
CA ARG A 809 -4.09 -15.24 -36.38
C ARG A 809 -5.06 -16.24 -37.04
N ASP A 810 -5.75 -17.04 -36.23
CA ASP A 810 -6.73 -18.04 -36.69
C ASP A 810 -8.15 -17.46 -36.89
N GLY A 811 -8.34 -16.15 -36.64
CA GLY A 811 -9.60 -15.43 -36.84
C GLY A 811 -10.73 -15.79 -35.85
N LYS A 812 -10.43 -16.58 -34.81
CA LYS A 812 -11.34 -16.95 -33.72
C LYS A 812 -10.75 -16.49 -32.40
N VAL A 813 -11.60 -16.02 -31.48
CA VAL A 813 -11.20 -15.70 -30.11
C VAL A 813 -11.40 -16.92 -29.25
N THR A 814 -10.30 -17.41 -28.68
CA THR A 814 -10.27 -18.49 -27.70
C THR A 814 -10.13 -17.93 -26.28
N PRO A 815 -10.52 -18.69 -25.23
CA PRO A 815 -10.26 -18.32 -23.84
C PRO A 815 -8.77 -18.09 -23.54
N ARG A 816 -7.88 -18.76 -24.27
CA ARG A 816 -6.44 -18.50 -24.21
C ARG A 816 -6.07 -17.10 -24.71
N ASP A 817 -6.64 -16.63 -25.83
CA ASP A 817 -6.32 -15.31 -26.39
C ASP A 817 -6.71 -14.18 -25.45
N THR A 818 -7.90 -14.31 -24.83
CA THR A 818 -8.37 -13.36 -23.81
C THR A 818 -7.51 -13.44 -22.56
N THR A 819 -7.07 -14.63 -22.13
CA THR A 819 -6.17 -14.81 -20.99
C THR A 819 -4.78 -14.22 -21.23
N MET A 820 -4.21 -14.39 -22.43
CA MET A 820 -2.95 -13.77 -22.84
C MET A 820 -3.04 -12.25 -22.85
N THR A 821 -4.11 -11.72 -23.42
CA THR A 821 -4.35 -10.26 -23.50
C THR A 821 -4.56 -9.65 -22.12
N PHE A 822 -5.36 -10.31 -21.29
CA PHE A 822 -5.59 -9.95 -19.90
C PHE A 822 -4.29 -9.94 -19.08
N THR A 823 -3.49 -11.01 -19.17
CA THR A 823 -2.23 -11.12 -18.43
C THR A 823 -1.20 -10.10 -18.92
N CYS A 824 -1.14 -9.85 -20.23
CA CYS A 824 -0.30 -8.82 -20.82
C CYS A 824 -0.68 -7.42 -20.30
N PHE A 825 -1.98 -7.11 -20.24
CA PHE A 825 -2.48 -5.86 -19.69
C PHE A 825 -2.03 -5.67 -18.24
N VAL A 826 -2.22 -6.69 -17.39
CA VAL A 826 -1.83 -6.65 -15.98
C VAL A 826 -0.33 -6.42 -15.81
N PHE A 827 0.52 -7.08 -16.61
CA PHE A 827 1.97 -6.85 -16.51
C PHE A 827 2.38 -5.45 -16.95
N PHE A 828 1.85 -4.93 -18.05
CA PHE A 828 2.10 -3.56 -18.47
C PHE A 828 1.65 -2.56 -17.40
N ASP A 829 0.53 -2.83 -16.76
CA ASP A 829 0.02 -2.01 -15.68
C ASP A 829 0.93 -2.04 -14.44
N MET A 830 1.46 -3.21 -14.05
CA MET A 830 2.47 -3.30 -12.96
C MET A 830 3.77 -2.54 -13.29
N PHE A 831 4.21 -2.55 -14.55
CA PHE A 831 5.34 -1.71 -14.99
C PHE A 831 5.00 -0.21 -14.92
N ASN A 832 3.77 0.16 -15.26
CA ASN A 832 3.29 1.53 -15.14
C ASN A 832 3.18 1.97 -13.67
N ALA A 833 2.76 1.10 -12.76
CA ALA A 833 2.79 1.35 -11.31
C ALA A 833 4.21 1.68 -10.82
N LEU A 834 5.21 0.95 -11.31
CA LEU A 834 6.62 1.21 -10.98
C LEU A 834 7.08 2.58 -11.52
N SER A 835 6.66 2.94 -12.73
CA SER A 835 6.94 4.26 -13.34
C SER A 835 6.28 5.41 -12.58
N CYS A 836 5.11 5.17 -11.96
CA CYS A 836 4.36 6.18 -11.22
C CYS A 836 4.93 6.48 -9.81
N ARG A 837 5.95 5.75 -9.33
CA ARG A 837 6.60 6.03 -8.03
C ARG A 837 7.24 7.42 -7.94
N SER A 838 7.71 7.97 -9.07
CA SER A 838 8.19 9.36 -9.13
C SER A 838 7.91 9.98 -10.49
N GLN A 839 7.67 11.29 -10.49
CA GLN A 839 7.45 12.06 -11.71
C GLN A 839 8.76 12.59 -12.32
N THR A 840 9.82 12.68 -11.53
CA THR A 840 11.06 13.38 -11.92
C THR A 840 12.32 12.54 -11.77
N LYS A 841 12.31 11.54 -10.89
CA LYS A 841 13.50 10.74 -10.56
C LYS A 841 13.43 9.37 -11.23
N PHE A 842 14.58 8.86 -11.65
CA PHE A 842 14.69 7.49 -12.15
C PHE A 842 14.58 6.49 -11.00
N ILE A 843 14.09 5.28 -11.28
CA ILE A 843 13.90 4.23 -10.26
C ILE A 843 15.19 3.87 -9.52
N PHE A 844 16.33 3.94 -10.22
CA PHE A 844 17.66 3.68 -9.65
C PHE A 844 18.11 4.75 -8.65
N GLN A 845 17.62 5.99 -8.77
CA GLN A 845 17.92 7.08 -7.83
C GLN A 845 17.07 6.99 -6.56
N ILE A 846 15.84 6.48 -6.68
CA ILE A 846 14.92 6.31 -5.55
C ILE A 846 15.27 5.05 -4.74
N GLY A 847 15.74 4.01 -5.44
CA GLY A 847 15.98 2.69 -4.88
C GLY A 847 14.75 1.79 -4.99
N PHE A 848 14.95 0.56 -5.46
CA PHE A 848 13.86 -0.41 -5.66
C PHE A 848 13.19 -0.78 -4.33
N PHE A 849 13.99 -0.96 -3.26
CA PHE A 849 13.55 -1.43 -1.94
C PHE A 849 13.14 -0.33 -0.95
N SER A 850 13.06 0.93 -1.37
CA SER A 850 12.70 2.03 -0.46
C SER A 850 11.24 1.92 0.03
N ASN A 851 10.32 1.45 -0.81
CA ASN A 851 8.94 1.17 -0.44
C ASN A 851 8.67 -0.34 -0.42
N ARG A 852 8.82 -0.94 0.78
CA ARG A 852 8.55 -2.39 0.98
C ARG A 852 7.08 -2.75 0.77
N VAL A 853 6.16 -1.85 1.13
CA VAL A 853 4.71 -2.07 0.98
C VAL A 853 4.36 -2.18 -0.50
N PHE A 854 4.95 -1.33 -1.36
CA PHE A 854 4.79 -1.41 -2.81
C PHE A 854 5.25 -2.76 -3.39
N LEU A 855 6.43 -3.24 -2.98
CA LEU A 855 6.93 -4.52 -3.45
C LEU A 855 6.02 -5.68 -3.02
N ILE A 856 5.54 -5.66 -1.78
CA ILE A 856 4.60 -6.67 -1.27
C ILE A 856 3.29 -6.61 -2.05
N SER A 857 2.73 -5.41 -2.29
CA SER A 857 1.52 -5.22 -3.09
C SER A 857 1.69 -5.78 -4.51
N VAL A 858 2.77 -5.44 -5.21
CA VAL A 858 3.02 -5.93 -6.57
C VAL A 858 3.21 -7.46 -6.59
N LEU A 859 3.95 -8.01 -5.63
CA LEU A 859 4.12 -9.47 -5.52
C LEU A 859 2.80 -10.19 -5.25
N LEU A 860 1.95 -9.65 -4.37
CA LEU A 860 0.63 -10.19 -4.08
C LEU A 860 -0.30 -10.07 -5.30
N SER A 861 -0.25 -8.96 -6.04
CA SER A 861 -1.00 -8.79 -7.29
C SER A 861 -0.56 -9.81 -8.33
N ILE A 862 0.75 -10.02 -8.54
CA ILE A 862 1.25 -11.06 -9.47
C ILE A 862 0.84 -12.45 -8.99
N ALA A 863 0.94 -12.77 -7.69
CA ALA A 863 0.49 -14.03 -7.14
C ALA A 863 -1.02 -14.24 -7.34
N GLY A 864 -1.82 -13.19 -7.16
CA GLY A 864 -3.26 -13.19 -7.45
C GLY A 864 -3.55 -13.45 -8.93
N GLN A 865 -2.80 -12.82 -9.84
CA GLN A 865 -2.92 -13.07 -11.27
C GLN A 865 -2.61 -14.54 -11.60
N MET A 866 -1.54 -15.10 -11.02
CA MET A 866 -1.19 -16.51 -11.20
C MET A 866 -2.29 -17.42 -10.63
N ALA A 867 -2.90 -17.08 -9.50
CA ALA A 867 -4.04 -17.83 -8.97
C ALA A 867 -5.24 -17.80 -9.92
N VAL A 868 -5.56 -16.65 -10.53
CA VAL A 868 -6.63 -16.56 -11.53
C VAL A 868 -6.32 -17.40 -12.78
N ILE A 869 -5.05 -17.51 -13.19
CA ILE A 869 -4.67 -18.27 -14.39
C ILE A 869 -4.59 -19.78 -14.11
N TYR A 870 -4.20 -20.21 -12.92
CA TYR A 870 -3.89 -21.64 -12.65
C TYR A 870 -4.82 -22.33 -11.64
N PHE A 871 -5.66 -21.62 -10.90
CA PHE A 871 -6.55 -22.23 -9.90
C PHE A 871 -7.96 -22.49 -10.49
N PRO A 872 -8.43 -23.74 -10.61
CA PRO A 872 -9.64 -24.09 -11.36
C PRO A 872 -10.93 -23.35 -10.93
N PRO A 873 -11.20 -23.12 -9.63
CA PRO A 873 -12.36 -22.34 -9.22
C PRO A 873 -12.33 -20.89 -9.73
N LEU A 874 -11.16 -20.26 -9.76
CA LEU A 874 -11.00 -18.89 -10.25
C LEU A 874 -11.02 -18.85 -11.78
N GLN A 875 -10.46 -19.86 -12.46
CA GLN A 875 -10.56 -20.00 -13.91
C GLN A 875 -12.01 -20.02 -14.40
N TYR A 876 -12.91 -20.72 -13.68
CA TYR A 876 -14.33 -20.75 -14.02
C TYR A 876 -15.00 -19.37 -13.91
N VAL A 877 -14.70 -18.63 -12.83
CA VAL A 877 -15.30 -17.31 -12.58
C VAL A 877 -14.78 -16.24 -13.55
N PHE A 878 -13.47 -16.24 -13.82
CA PHE A 878 -12.82 -15.23 -14.68
C PHE A 878 -12.71 -15.64 -16.15
N GLN A 879 -13.16 -16.86 -16.48
CA GLN A 879 -13.11 -17.46 -17.82
C GLN A 879 -11.69 -17.46 -18.40
N THR A 880 -10.72 -17.87 -17.58
CA THR A 880 -9.29 -17.92 -17.95
C THR A 880 -8.81 -19.35 -18.22
N GLU A 881 -7.77 -19.47 -19.04
CA GLU A 881 -7.15 -20.75 -19.40
C GLU A 881 -5.67 -20.77 -18.99
N ALA A 882 -5.15 -21.94 -18.57
CA ALA A 882 -3.76 -22.06 -18.14
C ALA A 882 -2.79 -21.81 -19.31
N LEU A 883 -1.86 -20.85 -19.12
CA LEU A 883 -0.84 -20.53 -20.12
C LEU A 883 0.34 -21.50 -20.01
N SER A 884 0.64 -22.21 -21.10
CA SER A 884 1.80 -23.10 -21.27
C SER A 884 2.96 -22.37 -21.96
N ALA A 885 4.20 -22.64 -21.58
CA ALA A 885 5.40 -22.01 -22.14
C ALA A 885 5.78 -22.46 -23.59
N SER A 886 4.89 -23.14 -24.33
CA SER A 886 5.25 -23.98 -25.50
C SER A 886 4.61 -23.58 -26.84
N GLY A 887 4.94 -22.39 -27.38
CA GLY A 887 4.52 -21.94 -28.72
C GLY A 887 5.03 -22.78 -29.92
N ASN A 888 5.78 -23.87 -29.70
CA ASN A 888 6.23 -24.78 -30.77
C ASN A 888 5.17 -25.84 -31.12
N ILE A 889 4.33 -26.25 -30.18
CA ILE A 889 3.37 -27.35 -30.38
C ILE A 889 2.32 -26.97 -31.45
N GLU A 890 1.83 -25.73 -31.42
CA GLU A 890 0.84 -25.23 -32.37
C GLU A 890 1.35 -25.14 -33.80
N LYS A 891 2.64 -24.80 -33.98
CA LYS A 891 3.28 -24.80 -35.31
C LYS A 891 3.40 -26.20 -35.90
N PHE A 892 3.74 -27.19 -35.07
CA PHE A 892 3.74 -28.60 -35.48
C PHE A 892 2.33 -29.04 -35.89
N GLU A 893 1.31 -28.71 -35.10
CA GLU A 893 -0.07 -29.06 -35.44
C GLU A 893 -0.57 -28.36 -36.71
N ALA A 894 -0.21 -27.10 -36.93
CA ALA A 894 -0.61 -26.36 -38.12
C ALA A 894 -0.06 -27.00 -39.40
N ILE A 895 1.23 -27.36 -39.42
CA ILE A 895 1.88 -27.99 -40.59
C ILE A 895 1.33 -29.38 -40.85
N LEU A 896 1.11 -30.18 -39.79
CA LEU A 896 0.58 -31.54 -39.91
C LEU A 896 -0.91 -31.57 -40.30
N LYS A 897 -1.64 -30.46 -40.10
CA LYS A 897 -3.06 -30.35 -40.51
C LYS A 897 -3.23 -29.98 -41.99
N CYS A 898 -2.21 -29.44 -42.66
CA CYS A 898 -2.27 -29.09 -44.09
C CYS A 898 -2.46 -30.31 -45.01
N ASP A 899 -3.18 -30.14 -46.13
CA ASP A 899 -3.41 -31.21 -47.12
C ASP A 899 -2.11 -31.65 -47.81
N ARG A 900 -1.18 -30.70 -48.00
CA ARG A 900 0.16 -30.95 -48.55
C ARG A 900 1.20 -30.41 -47.57
N ILE A 901 2.02 -31.29 -47.04
CA ILE A 901 2.97 -30.97 -45.96
C ILE A 901 4.24 -30.32 -46.54
N ASN A 902 4.70 -29.22 -45.96
CA ASN A 902 5.98 -28.60 -46.32
C ASN A 902 7.13 -29.35 -45.64
N LEU A 903 7.86 -30.18 -46.38
CA LEU A 903 8.89 -31.07 -45.84
C LEU A 903 10.10 -30.30 -45.27
N GLU A 904 10.52 -29.20 -45.90
CA GLU A 904 11.66 -28.38 -45.46
C GLU A 904 11.38 -27.70 -44.10
N GLU A 905 10.16 -27.20 -43.94
CA GLU A 905 9.73 -26.53 -42.71
C GLU A 905 9.52 -27.53 -41.56
N LEU A 906 8.93 -28.70 -41.86
CA LEU A 906 8.81 -29.79 -40.90
C LEU A 906 10.17 -30.27 -40.42
N LYS A 907 11.16 -30.38 -41.32
CA LYS A 907 12.54 -30.77 -41.01
C LYS A 907 13.24 -29.77 -40.11
N THR A 908 13.09 -28.48 -40.41
CA THR A 908 13.66 -27.40 -39.60
C THR A 908 13.08 -27.39 -38.18
N LEU A 909 11.78 -27.69 -38.03
CA LEU A 909 11.14 -27.80 -36.72
C LEU A 909 11.56 -29.08 -35.97
N ALA A 910 11.59 -30.22 -36.66
CA ALA A 910 12.01 -31.50 -36.08
C ALA A 910 13.47 -31.46 -35.60
N PHE A 911 14.33 -30.68 -36.27
CA PHE A 911 15.72 -30.46 -35.86
C PHE A 911 15.84 -29.89 -34.43
N ASN A 912 14.90 -29.04 -34.01
CA ASN A 912 14.88 -28.46 -32.67
C ASN A 912 14.20 -29.38 -31.63
N GLY A 913 13.79 -30.58 -32.03
CA GLY A 913 13.13 -31.60 -31.22
C GLY A 913 11.61 -31.65 -31.45
N CYS A 914 11.07 -32.85 -31.62
CA CYS A 914 9.64 -33.06 -31.79
C CYS A 914 8.91 -33.06 -30.44
N PRO A 915 7.73 -32.42 -30.29
CA PRO A 915 6.91 -32.52 -29.09
C PRO A 915 6.50 -33.97 -28.79
N THR A 916 6.53 -34.38 -27.53
CA THR A 916 6.08 -35.71 -27.07
C THR A 916 4.56 -35.83 -26.99
N ASP A 917 3.86 -34.71 -26.91
CA ASP A 917 2.43 -34.66 -26.63
C ASP A 917 1.60 -34.75 -27.93
N ASN A 918 0.36 -35.21 -27.82
CA ASN A 918 -0.63 -35.28 -28.92
C ASN A 918 -0.28 -36.20 -30.12
N GLY A 919 0.73 -37.08 -30.02
CA GLY A 919 1.07 -38.00 -31.12
C GLY A 919 1.73 -37.30 -32.31
N ILE A 920 2.26 -36.10 -32.09
CA ILE A 920 2.92 -35.30 -33.13
C ILE A 920 4.22 -35.98 -33.57
N ARG A 921 5.01 -36.49 -32.62
CA ARG A 921 6.28 -37.18 -32.91
C ARG A 921 6.08 -38.44 -33.76
N SER A 922 5.07 -39.26 -33.44
CA SER A 922 4.79 -40.49 -34.19
C SER A 922 4.44 -40.20 -35.65
N LEU A 923 3.60 -39.20 -35.91
CA LEU A 923 3.24 -38.76 -37.27
C LEU A 923 4.44 -38.18 -38.01
N THR A 924 5.22 -37.35 -37.32
CA THR A 924 6.43 -36.73 -37.89
C THR A 924 7.43 -37.81 -38.32
N TRP A 925 7.67 -38.83 -37.50
CA TRP A 925 8.57 -39.94 -37.82
C TRP A 925 8.08 -40.75 -39.02
N LYS A 926 6.78 -41.03 -39.13
CA LYS A 926 6.21 -41.75 -40.29
C LYS A 926 6.42 -40.99 -41.60
N ILE A 927 6.40 -39.66 -41.57
CA ILE A 927 6.67 -38.82 -42.75
C ILE A 927 8.17 -38.80 -43.06
N LEU A 928 9.03 -38.57 -42.06
CA LEU A 928 10.49 -38.50 -42.26
C LEU A 928 11.10 -39.84 -42.71
N LEU A 929 10.52 -40.96 -42.31
CA LEU A 929 10.91 -42.32 -42.72
C LEU A 929 10.27 -42.79 -44.05
N ASN A 930 9.67 -41.87 -44.81
CA ASN A 930 9.01 -42.15 -46.09
C ASN A 930 7.91 -43.23 -46.02
N TYR A 931 7.27 -43.43 -44.86
CA TYR A 931 6.12 -44.33 -44.74
C TYR A 931 4.81 -43.65 -45.12
N LEU A 932 4.62 -42.38 -44.73
CA LEU A 932 3.50 -41.55 -45.15
C LEU A 932 3.92 -40.58 -46.26
N PHE A 933 3.05 -40.40 -47.26
CA PHE A 933 3.27 -39.44 -48.34
C PHE A 933 3.05 -38.00 -47.88
N ILE A 934 3.63 -37.04 -48.59
CA ILE A 934 3.45 -35.60 -48.34
C ILE A 934 1.98 -35.16 -48.49
N ASP A 935 1.21 -35.90 -49.30
CA ASP A 935 -0.21 -35.65 -49.60
C ASP A 935 -1.09 -36.48 -48.64
N ARG A 936 -1.83 -35.78 -47.77
CA ARG A 936 -2.63 -36.37 -46.69
C ARG A 936 -3.83 -37.16 -47.22
N THR A 937 -4.36 -36.79 -48.38
CA THR A 937 -5.58 -37.40 -48.95
C THR A 937 -5.42 -38.90 -49.24
N LYS A 938 -4.19 -39.35 -49.45
CA LYS A 938 -3.85 -40.75 -49.79
C LYS A 938 -3.59 -41.64 -48.57
N TRP A 939 -3.51 -41.06 -47.37
CA TRP A 939 -3.09 -41.78 -46.16
C TRP A 939 -4.03 -42.90 -45.77
N ALA A 940 -5.34 -42.63 -45.72
CA ALA A 940 -6.33 -43.59 -45.24
C ALA A 940 -6.36 -44.89 -46.08
N SER A 941 -6.38 -44.75 -47.41
CA SER A 941 -6.35 -45.90 -48.33
C SER A 941 -5.03 -46.65 -48.28
N TYR A 942 -3.91 -45.92 -48.19
CA TYR A 942 -2.58 -46.52 -48.12
C TYR A 942 -2.34 -47.29 -46.82
N LEU A 943 -2.65 -46.69 -45.67
CA LEU A 943 -2.50 -47.31 -44.35
C LEU A 943 -3.36 -48.56 -44.22
N SER A 944 -4.62 -48.51 -44.68
CA SER A 944 -5.50 -49.67 -44.66
C SER A 944 -4.90 -50.86 -45.43
N LYS A 945 -4.39 -50.61 -46.65
CA LYS A 945 -3.75 -51.64 -47.48
C LYS A 945 -2.48 -52.21 -46.86
N GLN A 946 -1.59 -51.36 -46.32
CA GLN A 946 -0.34 -51.83 -45.71
C GLN A 946 -0.58 -52.62 -44.43
N ARG A 947 -1.50 -52.16 -43.57
CA ARG A 947 -1.91 -52.87 -42.36
C ARG A 947 -2.53 -54.23 -42.69
N GLU A 948 -3.31 -54.34 -43.77
CA GLU A 948 -3.84 -55.61 -44.27
C GLU A 948 -2.75 -56.55 -44.79
N HIS A 949 -1.78 -56.03 -45.56
CA HIS A 949 -0.62 -56.82 -46.00
C HIS A 949 0.18 -57.39 -44.80
N TYR A 950 0.40 -56.59 -43.76
CA TYR A 950 1.12 -57.05 -42.57
C TYR A 950 0.35 -58.13 -41.80
N ARG A 951 -0.97 -57.97 -41.65
CA ARG A 951 -1.84 -59.05 -41.13
C ARG A 951 -1.74 -60.31 -41.99
N GLY A 952 -1.70 -60.17 -43.30
CA GLY A 952 -1.41 -61.27 -44.23
C GLY A 952 -0.10 -61.98 -43.93
N TYR A 953 0.99 -61.23 -43.71
CA TYR A 953 2.28 -61.81 -43.32
C TYR A 953 2.21 -62.55 -41.99
N ILE A 954 1.54 -62.02 -40.98
CA ILE A 954 1.34 -62.71 -39.69
C ILE A 954 0.57 -64.02 -39.88
N ARG A 955 -0.53 -64.01 -40.66
CA ARG A 955 -1.30 -65.23 -40.92
C ARG A 955 -0.47 -66.30 -41.61
N GLU A 956 0.30 -65.91 -42.64
CA GLU A 956 1.11 -66.80 -43.46
C GLU A 956 2.34 -67.34 -42.70
N THR A 957 2.99 -66.53 -41.87
CA THR A 957 4.26 -66.88 -41.22
C THR A 957 4.11 -67.41 -39.79
N ILE A 958 3.04 -67.04 -39.07
CA ILE A 958 2.87 -67.33 -37.64
C ILE A 958 1.64 -68.21 -37.35
N ILE A 959 0.50 -67.95 -38.01
CA ILE A 959 -0.78 -68.60 -37.64
C ILE A 959 -1.01 -69.92 -38.42
N LYS A 960 -0.77 -69.94 -39.73
CA LYS A 960 -0.92 -71.14 -40.59
C LYS A 960 0.21 -71.19 -41.63
N PRO A 961 1.42 -71.66 -41.27
CA PRO A 961 2.49 -71.84 -42.23
C PRO A 961 2.09 -72.87 -43.29
N GLY A 962 1.94 -72.45 -44.56
CA GLY A 962 1.79 -73.37 -45.70
C GLY A 962 0.43 -73.45 -46.42
N LEU A 963 -0.51 -72.51 -46.25
CA LEU A 963 -1.75 -72.47 -47.04
C LEU A 963 -1.74 -71.29 -48.03
N LYS A 964 -1.30 -71.51 -49.28
CA LYS A 964 -1.71 -70.64 -50.39
C LYS A 964 -2.51 -71.39 -51.46
N SER A 965 -3.59 -70.69 -51.82
CA SER A 965 -4.61 -70.89 -52.84
C SER A 965 -4.24 -71.72 -54.07
N THR A 966 -5.20 -72.54 -54.47
CA THR A 966 -5.42 -73.13 -55.80
C THR A 966 -5.16 -72.14 -56.94
N SER A 967 -4.01 -72.22 -57.62
CA SER A 967 -3.84 -72.22 -59.08
C SER A 967 -2.37 -72.00 -59.49
N HIS A 968 -1.94 -72.83 -60.45
CA HIS A 968 -0.67 -72.84 -61.18
C HIS A 968 0.57 -73.48 -60.51
N SER A 969 0.88 -74.63 -61.10
CA SER A 969 2.01 -75.54 -60.95
C SER A 969 3.34 -74.91 -61.36
N ASP A 970 4.16 -74.49 -60.39
CA ASP A 970 5.62 -74.64 -60.35
C ASP A 970 6.25 -73.72 -59.27
N ILE A 971 6.20 -74.10 -57.99
CA ILE A 971 7.09 -73.59 -56.92
C ILE A 971 7.24 -74.73 -55.90
N VAL A 972 8.28 -75.57 -56.02
CA VAL A 972 9.56 -75.53 -55.29
C VAL A 972 9.38 -75.61 -53.76
N ASP A 973 9.86 -76.74 -53.23
CA ASP A 973 10.07 -77.10 -51.82
C ASP A 973 10.31 -75.88 -50.89
N HIS A 974 9.59 -75.78 -49.77
CA HIS A 974 9.56 -74.61 -48.84
C HIS A 974 10.15 -74.97 -47.46
N PRO A 975 10.82 -74.04 -46.74
CA PRO A 975 11.42 -74.30 -45.41
C PRO A 975 10.46 -74.67 -44.26
N LEU A 976 9.14 -74.64 -44.52
CA LEU A 976 8.08 -75.05 -43.57
C LEU A 976 7.30 -76.27 -44.11
N ASN A 977 7.81 -76.91 -45.16
CA ASN A 977 7.27 -78.14 -45.69
C ASN A 977 7.65 -79.29 -44.74
N CYS A 978 6.65 -79.89 -44.09
CA CYS A 978 6.85 -80.97 -43.14
C CYS A 978 7.02 -82.36 -43.81
N ALA A 979 7.12 -82.42 -45.14
CA ALA A 979 7.30 -83.66 -45.89
C ALA A 979 8.74 -84.19 -45.74
N ALA A 980 8.89 -85.51 -45.53
CA ALA A 980 10.15 -86.16 -45.17
C ALA A 980 11.23 -86.14 -46.29
N ASP A 981 10.83 -85.75 -47.49
CA ASP A 981 11.58 -85.65 -48.74
C ASP A 981 12.08 -84.23 -49.06
N SER A 982 11.85 -83.28 -48.15
CA SER A 982 12.27 -81.88 -48.31
C SER A 982 13.78 -81.69 -48.14
N SER A 983 14.38 -80.96 -49.08
CA SER A 983 15.79 -80.52 -49.06
C SER A 983 16.12 -79.53 -47.92
N TRP A 984 15.09 -79.00 -47.23
CA TRP A 984 15.22 -77.98 -46.19
C TRP A 984 15.47 -78.53 -44.77
N THR A 985 15.59 -79.85 -44.57
CA THR A 985 15.98 -80.41 -43.26
C THR A 985 17.40 -80.03 -42.83
N ALA A 986 18.23 -79.51 -43.74
CA ALA A 986 19.52 -78.88 -43.40
C ALA A 986 19.40 -77.40 -42.95
N TYR A 987 18.20 -76.81 -43.02
CA TYR A 987 17.92 -75.37 -42.81
C TYR A 987 17.64 -75.00 -41.35
N PHE A 988 17.72 -75.94 -40.39
CA PHE A 988 17.52 -75.71 -38.95
C PHE A 988 18.54 -74.75 -38.27
N LYS A 989 19.27 -73.93 -39.03
CA LYS A 989 19.97 -72.71 -38.57
C LYS A 989 19.00 -71.64 -38.04
N GLU A 990 17.70 -71.70 -38.33
CA GLU A 990 16.70 -70.73 -37.86
C GLU A 990 16.43 -70.75 -36.34
N ASN A 991 16.72 -71.86 -35.65
CA ASN A 991 16.67 -71.89 -34.20
C ASN A 991 17.75 -70.99 -33.58
N GLU A 992 18.92 -70.84 -34.21
CA GLU A 992 19.95 -69.90 -33.76
C GLU A 992 19.49 -68.45 -33.92
N VAL A 993 18.80 -68.12 -35.03
CA VAL A 993 18.27 -66.78 -35.27
C VAL A 993 17.20 -66.41 -34.24
N LEU A 994 16.26 -67.31 -33.95
CA LEU A 994 15.24 -67.10 -32.92
C LEU A 994 15.85 -67.01 -31.51
N LEU A 995 16.80 -67.88 -31.18
CA LEU A 995 17.55 -67.80 -29.92
C LEU A 995 18.36 -66.52 -29.82
N GLN A 996 18.88 -66.01 -30.93
CA GLN A 996 19.65 -64.77 -30.98
C GLN A 996 18.74 -63.55 -30.83
N ILE A 997 17.60 -63.51 -31.54
CA ILE A 997 16.55 -62.48 -31.39
C ILE A 997 16.07 -62.45 -29.94
N ASP A 998 15.73 -63.59 -29.34
CA ASP A 998 15.27 -63.66 -27.94
C ASP A 998 16.36 -63.19 -26.96
N LYS A 999 17.62 -63.61 -27.15
CA LYS A 999 18.75 -63.15 -26.31
C LYS A 999 18.99 -61.65 -26.41
N ASP A 1000 18.95 -61.09 -27.62
CA ASP A 1000 19.29 -59.68 -27.85
C ASP A 1000 18.11 -58.76 -27.47
N VAL A 1001 16.87 -59.15 -27.72
CA VAL A 1001 15.68 -58.45 -27.19
C VAL A 1001 15.70 -58.44 -25.65
N ARG A 1002 16.07 -59.56 -25.01
CA ARG A 1002 16.22 -59.62 -23.54
C ARG A 1002 17.37 -58.78 -23.01
N ARG A 1003 18.47 -58.63 -23.76
CA ARG A 1003 19.58 -57.73 -23.39
C ARG A 1003 19.19 -56.25 -23.45
N LEU A 1004 18.26 -55.88 -24.33
CA LEU A 1004 17.76 -54.51 -24.46
C LEU A 1004 16.78 -54.11 -23.34
N CYS A 1005 15.99 -55.06 -22.84
CA CYS A 1005 14.83 -54.83 -21.96
C CYS A 1005 15.04 -54.74 -20.42
N PRO A 1006 16.23 -54.85 -19.79
CA PRO A 1006 16.33 -54.78 -18.33
C PRO A 1006 15.94 -53.41 -17.75
N ASP A 1007 16.27 -52.31 -18.44
CA ASP A 1007 16.24 -50.96 -17.86
C ASP A 1007 14.95 -50.15 -18.15
N LEU A 1008 14.04 -50.67 -19.00
CA LEU A 1008 12.84 -49.94 -19.44
C LEU A 1008 11.55 -50.68 -19.10
N CYS A 1009 10.85 -50.22 -18.06
CA CYS A 1009 9.56 -50.79 -17.63
C CYS A 1009 8.50 -50.86 -18.74
N PHE A 1010 8.59 -50.02 -19.77
CA PHE A 1010 7.63 -50.01 -20.88
C PHE A 1010 7.53 -51.36 -21.61
N PHE A 1011 8.67 -51.97 -21.96
CA PHE A 1011 8.66 -53.19 -22.78
C PHE A 1011 8.19 -54.43 -22.02
N GLN A 1012 8.28 -54.40 -20.68
CA GLN A 1012 7.81 -55.45 -19.79
C GLN A 1012 6.29 -55.35 -19.50
N ARG A 1013 5.65 -54.21 -19.82
CA ARG A 1013 4.21 -54.01 -19.64
C ARG A 1013 3.40 -54.82 -20.66
N LYS A 1014 2.16 -55.14 -20.26
CA LYS A 1014 1.14 -55.72 -21.14
C LYS A 1014 0.78 -54.73 -22.24
N THR A 1015 0.63 -55.24 -23.47
CA THR A 1015 0.16 -54.47 -24.62
C THR A 1015 -1.34 -54.17 -24.51
N ASP A 1016 -1.73 -52.92 -24.73
CA ASP A 1016 -3.15 -52.51 -24.79
C ASP A 1016 -3.90 -53.15 -25.96
N TYR A 1017 -3.21 -53.38 -27.08
CA TYR A 1017 -3.77 -53.88 -28.34
C TYR A 1017 -2.96 -55.07 -28.85
N PRO A 1018 -3.23 -56.29 -28.36
CA PRO A 1018 -2.58 -57.50 -28.85
C PRO A 1018 -3.07 -57.85 -30.26
N CYS A 1019 -2.28 -58.64 -31.00
CA CYS A 1019 -2.68 -59.12 -32.32
C CYS A 1019 -3.90 -60.07 -32.22
N ALA A 1020 -5.09 -59.56 -32.52
CA ALA A 1020 -6.36 -60.30 -32.39
C ALA A 1020 -6.39 -61.62 -33.18
N GLU A 1021 -5.66 -61.71 -34.29
CA GLU A 1021 -5.60 -62.90 -35.14
C GLU A 1021 -4.84 -64.07 -34.47
N ILE A 1022 -3.90 -63.77 -33.57
CA ILE A 1022 -3.15 -64.74 -32.77
C ILE A 1022 -3.96 -65.18 -31.53
N MET A 1023 -4.89 -64.33 -31.08
CA MET A 1023 -5.76 -64.56 -29.91
C MET A 1023 -7.04 -65.36 -30.18
N ASN A 1024 -7.31 -65.74 -31.43
CA ASN A 1024 -8.57 -66.42 -31.79
C ASN A 1024 -8.72 -67.76 -31.05
N GLN A 1025 -9.88 -67.97 -30.42
CA GLN A 1025 -10.17 -69.05 -29.44
C GLN A 1025 -9.95 -70.50 -29.94
N GLU A 1026 -9.91 -70.71 -31.25
CA GLU A 1026 -9.70 -72.05 -31.86
C GLU A 1026 -8.24 -72.54 -31.78
N VAL A 1027 -7.28 -71.63 -31.66
CA VAL A 1027 -5.84 -71.95 -31.57
C VAL A 1027 -5.37 -71.33 -30.27
N GLY A 1028 -5.32 -72.11 -29.18
CA GLY A 1028 -4.98 -71.64 -27.84
C GLY A 1028 -3.80 -70.65 -27.83
N PHE A 1029 -3.85 -69.69 -26.91
CA PHE A 1029 -2.85 -68.62 -26.79
C PHE A 1029 -1.47 -69.20 -26.41
N GLU A 1030 -0.73 -69.65 -27.41
CA GLU A 1030 0.67 -70.04 -27.29
C GLU A 1030 1.52 -68.88 -27.83
N SER A 1031 2.60 -68.54 -27.12
CA SER A 1031 3.58 -67.56 -27.62
C SER A 1031 4.20 -68.04 -28.93
N LEU A 1032 4.68 -67.12 -29.77
CA LEU A 1032 5.43 -67.43 -31.01
C LEU A 1032 6.48 -68.53 -30.75
N ARG A 1033 7.23 -68.37 -29.67
CA ARG A 1033 8.21 -69.34 -29.17
C ARG A 1033 7.62 -70.72 -28.86
N LYS A 1034 6.49 -70.81 -28.13
CA LYS A 1034 5.84 -72.09 -27.83
C LYS A 1034 5.32 -72.79 -29.10
N ARG A 1035 4.75 -72.04 -30.05
CA ARG A 1035 4.23 -72.58 -31.31
C ARG A 1035 5.34 -73.11 -32.23
N ILE A 1036 6.46 -72.39 -32.33
CA ILE A 1036 7.61 -72.82 -33.14
C ILE A 1036 8.28 -74.06 -32.50
N VAL A 1037 8.42 -74.06 -31.18
CA VAL A 1037 8.98 -75.20 -30.44
C VAL A 1037 8.06 -76.43 -30.51
N SER A 1038 6.73 -76.26 -30.49
CA SER A 1038 5.77 -77.37 -30.59
C SER A 1038 5.65 -77.96 -32.00
N THR A 1039 5.91 -77.18 -33.05
CA THR A 1039 5.94 -77.66 -34.45
C THR A 1039 7.28 -78.28 -34.86
N SER A 1040 8.39 -77.94 -34.20
CA SER A 1040 9.75 -78.35 -34.61
C SER A 1040 10.33 -79.57 -33.88
N LEU A 1041 9.61 -80.21 -32.96
CA LEU A 1041 10.11 -81.33 -32.15
C LEU A 1041 9.21 -82.58 -32.18
N LYS A 1042 9.20 -83.27 -33.33
CA LYS A 1042 8.99 -84.72 -33.43
C LYS A 1042 9.91 -85.30 -34.52
N VAL A 1043 11.21 -85.30 -34.27
CA VAL A 1043 12.17 -86.06 -35.11
C VAL A 1043 12.76 -87.17 -34.23
N GLU A 1044 12.20 -88.38 -34.39
CA GLU A 1044 12.75 -89.62 -33.84
C GLU A 1044 13.98 -90.02 -34.66
N SER A 1045 15.20 -89.81 -34.14
CA SER A 1045 16.41 -90.35 -34.75
C SER A 1045 16.81 -91.68 -34.10
N GLN A 1046 16.64 -92.79 -34.83
CA GLN A 1046 17.16 -94.12 -34.48
C GLN A 1046 18.69 -94.16 -34.63
N SER A 1047 19.39 -94.77 -33.69
CA SER A 1047 20.79 -95.20 -33.89
C SER A 1047 20.99 -96.65 -33.45
N HIS A 1048 21.41 -97.51 -34.39
CA HIS A 1048 21.81 -98.89 -34.16
C HIS A 1048 23.02 -98.98 -33.20
N SER A 1049 22.92 -99.78 -32.14
CA SER A 1049 24.09 -100.35 -31.47
C SER A 1049 24.18 -101.85 -31.78
N ARG A 1050 25.38 -102.33 -32.11
CA ARG A 1050 25.65 -103.76 -32.26
C ARG A 1050 25.77 -104.38 -30.87
N LEU A 1051 25.13 -105.54 -30.72
CA LEU A 1051 25.17 -106.51 -29.62
C LEU A 1051 24.17 -106.29 -28.48
N THR A 1052 23.15 -107.15 -28.51
CA THR A 1052 22.06 -107.44 -27.55
C THR A 1052 20.69 -106.83 -27.91
N GLY A 1053 19.83 -107.63 -28.54
CA GLY A 1053 18.51 -107.26 -29.08
C GLY A 1053 17.42 -107.05 -28.03
N ARG A 1054 17.52 -105.99 -27.23
CA ARG A 1054 16.39 -105.38 -26.49
C ARG A 1054 16.55 -103.86 -26.49
N LEU A 1055 15.59 -103.16 -27.11
CA LEU A 1055 15.47 -101.71 -27.10
C LEU A 1055 14.54 -101.29 -25.96
N GLU A 1056 15.09 -100.75 -24.88
CA GLU A 1056 14.37 -99.95 -23.89
C GLU A 1056 14.59 -98.47 -24.22
N PHE A 1057 13.49 -97.71 -24.33
CA PHE A 1057 13.51 -96.27 -24.58
C PHE A 1057 13.70 -95.52 -23.26
N GLN A 1058 14.83 -94.85 -23.07
CA GLN A 1058 14.99 -93.79 -22.07
C GLN A 1058 15.19 -92.45 -22.76
N SER A 1059 14.31 -91.49 -22.49
CA SER A 1059 14.47 -90.11 -22.93
C SER A 1059 15.57 -89.43 -22.11
N ASN A 1060 16.73 -89.19 -22.70
CA ASN A 1060 17.72 -88.32 -22.08
C ASN A 1060 17.29 -86.85 -22.21
N LYS A 1061 16.70 -86.33 -21.14
CA LYS A 1061 16.66 -84.89 -20.85
C LYS A 1061 18.09 -84.41 -20.59
N SER A 1062 18.82 -83.90 -21.59
CA SER A 1062 19.86 -82.89 -21.34
C SER A 1062 20.40 -82.29 -22.65
N LYS A 1063 20.64 -80.97 -22.59
CA LYS A 1063 21.22 -80.07 -23.60
C LYS A 1063 20.26 -79.35 -24.57
N CYS A 1064 19.08 -78.99 -24.10
CA CYS A 1064 18.72 -77.58 -24.18
C CYS A 1064 19.02 -76.98 -22.81
N PRO A 1065 19.82 -75.92 -22.66
CA PRO A 1065 19.85 -75.20 -21.41
C PRO A 1065 18.42 -74.71 -21.16
N THR A 1066 17.82 -75.17 -20.07
CA THR A 1066 16.68 -74.49 -19.46
C THR A 1066 17.18 -73.11 -19.09
N ILE A 1067 17.00 -72.16 -20.01
CA ILE A 1067 17.09 -70.73 -19.72
C ILE A 1067 16.00 -70.50 -18.68
N ASP A 1068 16.38 -70.05 -17.49
CA ASP A 1068 15.45 -69.76 -16.41
C ASP A 1068 14.32 -68.86 -16.92
N ASP A 1069 13.11 -69.42 -17.06
CA ASP A 1069 11.89 -68.69 -17.44
C ASP A 1069 11.41 -67.74 -16.31
N ASN A 1070 12.25 -67.47 -15.30
CA ASN A 1070 11.87 -66.87 -14.01
C ASN A 1070 12.35 -65.42 -13.77
N GLU A 1071 13.02 -64.74 -14.72
CA GLU A 1071 13.42 -63.33 -14.53
C GLU A 1071 12.40 -62.29 -15.03
N TYR A 1072 11.28 -62.72 -15.62
CA TYR A 1072 10.17 -61.84 -16.02
C TYR A 1072 8.83 -62.43 -15.56
N GLU A 1073 7.98 -61.61 -14.94
CA GLU A 1073 6.66 -62.07 -14.47
C GLU A 1073 5.84 -62.63 -15.63
N VAL A 1074 5.36 -63.86 -15.47
CA VAL A 1074 4.45 -64.50 -16.44
C VAL A 1074 3.12 -63.73 -16.40
N LEU A 1075 2.89 -62.91 -17.42
CA LEU A 1075 1.60 -62.23 -17.60
C LEU A 1075 0.46 -63.26 -17.70
N ALA A 1076 -0.72 -62.90 -17.19
CA ALA A 1076 -1.89 -63.78 -17.17
C ALA A 1076 -2.20 -64.38 -18.56
N ASN A 1077 -2.70 -65.63 -18.59
CA ASN A 1077 -3.04 -66.34 -19.83
C ASN A 1077 -3.87 -65.46 -20.78
N GLY A 1078 -3.35 -65.21 -21.98
CA GLY A 1078 -4.02 -64.37 -22.98
C GLY A 1078 -3.58 -62.90 -22.99
N SER A 1079 -2.40 -62.56 -22.45
CA SER A 1079 -1.84 -61.21 -22.60
C SER A 1079 -0.42 -61.23 -23.14
N GLU A 1080 -0.13 -60.36 -24.12
CA GLU A 1080 1.21 -60.19 -24.68
C GLU A 1080 1.93 -59.02 -23.99
N ALA A 1081 3.25 -59.15 -23.81
CA ALA A 1081 4.11 -58.05 -23.40
C ALA A 1081 4.63 -57.28 -24.63
N HIS A 1082 4.97 -56.00 -24.46
CA HIS A 1082 5.47 -55.18 -25.56
C HIS A 1082 6.77 -55.73 -26.20
N TRP A 1083 7.65 -56.39 -25.44
CA TRP A 1083 8.85 -57.04 -26.00
C TRP A 1083 8.53 -58.21 -26.95
N GLN A 1084 7.41 -58.92 -26.74
CA GLN A 1084 6.97 -60.02 -27.62
C GLN A 1084 6.51 -59.50 -28.99
N VAL A 1085 6.03 -58.25 -29.04
CA VAL A 1085 5.67 -57.58 -30.29
C VAL A 1085 6.92 -57.26 -31.11
N VAL A 1086 7.98 -56.79 -30.45
CA VAL A 1086 9.28 -56.54 -31.10
C VAL A 1086 9.89 -57.83 -31.66
N GLU A 1087 9.87 -58.92 -30.88
CA GLU A 1087 10.31 -60.26 -31.30
C GLU A 1087 9.57 -60.70 -32.57
N ARG A 1088 8.25 -60.52 -32.61
CA ARG A 1088 7.40 -60.88 -33.74
C ARG A 1088 7.73 -60.08 -35.00
N ILE A 1089 7.89 -58.75 -34.89
CA ILE A 1089 8.22 -57.91 -36.05
C ILE A 1089 9.59 -58.32 -36.63
N LEU A 1090 10.60 -58.56 -35.78
CA LEU A 1090 11.93 -59.00 -36.22
C LEU A 1090 11.90 -60.38 -36.88
N PHE A 1091 11.10 -61.31 -36.33
CA PHE A 1091 10.92 -62.63 -36.93
C PHE A 1091 10.32 -62.53 -38.34
N VAL A 1092 9.20 -61.83 -38.50
CA VAL A 1092 8.55 -61.61 -39.81
C VAL A 1092 9.52 -60.92 -40.79
N PHE A 1093 10.28 -59.93 -40.32
CA PHE A 1093 11.28 -59.25 -41.14
C PHE A 1093 12.39 -60.19 -41.64
N SER A 1094 12.96 -61.01 -40.75
CA SER A 1094 14.02 -61.98 -41.10
C SER A 1094 13.55 -63.03 -42.10
N GLN A 1095 12.28 -63.45 -42.01
CA GLN A 1095 11.67 -64.39 -42.95
C GLN A 1095 11.49 -63.78 -44.33
N LEU A 1096 11.01 -62.54 -44.40
CA LEU A 1096 10.83 -61.82 -45.66
C LEU A 1096 12.16 -61.42 -46.32
N ASN A 1097 13.26 -61.37 -45.55
CA ASN A 1097 14.57 -60.89 -45.99
C ASN A 1097 15.68 -61.89 -45.68
N SER A 1098 15.63 -63.09 -46.26
CA SER A 1098 16.60 -64.17 -46.02
C SER A 1098 18.08 -63.80 -46.26
N GLY A 1099 18.34 -62.82 -47.13
CA GLY A 1099 19.69 -62.28 -47.39
C GLY A 1099 20.27 -61.42 -46.26
N GLN A 1100 19.45 -60.94 -45.34
CA GLN A 1100 19.84 -60.29 -44.09
C GLN A 1100 19.52 -61.23 -42.93
N SER A 1101 20.37 -62.24 -42.71
CA SER A 1101 20.30 -63.01 -41.47
C SER A 1101 20.44 -62.03 -40.31
N TYR A 1102 19.48 -62.02 -39.38
CA TYR A 1102 19.37 -61.12 -38.24
C TYR A 1102 20.72 -60.54 -37.76
N VAL A 1103 20.81 -59.22 -37.67
CA VAL A 1103 22.03 -58.52 -37.27
C VAL A 1103 21.87 -57.96 -35.87
N GLN A 1104 22.85 -58.26 -35.00
CA GLN A 1104 22.96 -57.70 -33.66
C GLN A 1104 22.90 -56.16 -33.73
N GLY A 1105 21.92 -55.53 -33.07
CA GLY A 1105 21.65 -54.09 -33.20
C GLY A 1105 20.26 -53.74 -33.77
N MET A 1106 19.58 -54.67 -34.43
CA MET A 1106 18.26 -54.41 -35.06
C MET A 1106 17.15 -54.17 -34.03
N ASN A 1107 17.24 -54.79 -32.86
CA ASN A 1107 16.32 -54.61 -31.73
C ASN A 1107 16.42 -53.18 -31.13
N GLU A 1108 17.62 -52.60 -31.13
CA GLU A 1108 17.90 -51.21 -30.72
C GLU A 1108 17.31 -50.19 -31.70
N ILE A 1109 17.13 -50.56 -32.97
CA ILE A 1109 16.50 -49.72 -34.01
C ILE A 1109 14.97 -49.75 -33.88
N ILE A 1110 14.41 -50.95 -33.79
CA ILE A 1110 12.95 -51.13 -33.77
C ILE A 1110 12.32 -50.69 -32.44
N GLY A 1111 13.04 -50.82 -31.32
CA GLY A 1111 12.55 -50.48 -29.99
C GLY A 1111 12.06 -49.03 -29.88
N PRO A 1112 12.89 -48.01 -30.18
CA PRO A 1112 12.49 -46.60 -30.15
C PRO A 1112 11.33 -46.25 -31.09
N ILE A 1113 11.27 -46.87 -32.28
CA ILE A 1113 10.17 -46.68 -33.25
C ILE A 1113 8.88 -47.24 -32.67
N TYR A 1114 8.91 -48.48 -32.17
CA TYR A 1114 7.75 -49.11 -31.57
C TYR A 1114 7.27 -48.35 -30.32
N TYR A 1115 8.20 -47.93 -29.45
CA TYR A 1115 7.90 -47.10 -28.29
C TYR A 1115 7.11 -45.85 -28.70
N THR A 1116 7.64 -45.08 -29.66
CA THR A 1116 7.02 -43.83 -30.11
C THR A 1116 5.61 -44.03 -30.65
N PHE A 1117 5.37 -45.11 -31.40
CA PHE A 1117 4.05 -45.39 -31.99
C PHE A 1117 3.08 -46.03 -30.99
N ALA A 1118 3.56 -46.84 -30.07
CA ALA A 1118 2.75 -47.50 -29.05
C ALA A 1118 2.38 -46.55 -27.89
N THR A 1119 3.09 -45.42 -27.71
CA THR A 1119 2.72 -44.37 -26.76
C THR A 1119 1.83 -43.26 -27.36
N ASP A 1120 1.40 -43.41 -28.62
CA ASP A 1120 0.59 -42.39 -29.31
C ASP A 1120 -0.77 -42.19 -28.61
N PRO A 1121 -1.19 -40.96 -28.24
CA PRO A 1121 -2.48 -40.71 -27.59
C PRO A 1121 -3.69 -41.11 -28.45
N ASN A 1122 -3.56 -41.17 -29.77
CA ASN A 1122 -4.64 -41.59 -30.65
C ASN A 1122 -4.80 -43.12 -30.64
N LEU A 1123 -5.95 -43.58 -30.14
CA LEU A 1123 -6.27 -44.99 -29.98
C LEU A 1123 -6.16 -45.78 -31.30
N GLU A 1124 -6.62 -45.22 -32.42
CA GLU A 1124 -6.59 -45.89 -33.74
C GLU A 1124 -5.15 -46.12 -34.23
N TRP A 1125 -4.26 -45.17 -33.96
CA TRP A 1125 -2.85 -45.26 -34.35
C TRP A 1125 -2.07 -46.17 -33.44
N ARG A 1126 -2.40 -46.17 -32.14
CA ARG A 1126 -1.81 -47.07 -31.15
C ARG A 1126 -2.16 -48.53 -31.42
N GLU A 1127 -3.40 -48.82 -31.80
CA GLU A 1127 -3.85 -50.17 -32.13
C GLU A 1127 -3.04 -50.80 -33.27
N HIS A 1128 -2.62 -50.00 -34.25
CA HIS A 1128 -1.86 -50.45 -35.41
C HIS A 1128 -0.37 -50.13 -35.33
N ALA A 1129 0.14 -49.78 -34.14
CA ALA A 1129 1.54 -49.42 -33.93
C ALA A 1129 2.49 -50.52 -34.41
N GLU A 1130 2.15 -51.79 -34.23
CA GLU A 1130 2.96 -52.93 -34.68
C GLU A 1130 3.17 -52.92 -36.21
N ALA A 1131 2.09 -52.85 -36.99
CA ALA A 1131 2.14 -52.89 -38.45
C ALA A 1131 2.86 -51.66 -39.01
N ASP A 1132 2.56 -50.47 -38.48
CA ASP A 1132 3.20 -49.22 -38.90
C ASP A 1132 4.71 -49.22 -38.55
N THR A 1133 5.09 -49.81 -37.41
CA THR A 1133 6.49 -49.99 -37.02
C THR A 1133 7.23 -50.90 -37.99
N PHE A 1134 6.65 -52.04 -38.38
CA PHE A 1134 7.27 -52.99 -39.32
C PHE A 1134 7.66 -52.33 -40.64
N TYR A 1135 6.78 -51.53 -41.25
CA TYR A 1135 7.08 -50.86 -42.51
C TYR A 1135 8.08 -49.70 -42.36
N CYS A 1136 7.96 -48.89 -41.30
CA CYS A 1136 8.94 -47.84 -41.02
C CYS A 1136 10.34 -48.43 -40.81
N PHE A 1137 10.42 -49.53 -40.05
CA PHE A 1137 11.64 -50.30 -39.84
C PHE A 1137 12.18 -50.86 -41.16
N THR A 1138 11.32 -51.47 -41.99
CA THR A 1138 11.72 -52.02 -43.29
C THR A 1138 12.29 -50.94 -44.22
N ASN A 1139 11.63 -49.78 -44.30
CA ASN A 1139 12.11 -48.64 -45.09
C ASN A 1139 13.48 -48.15 -44.61
N LEU A 1140 13.65 -48.02 -43.29
CA LEU A 1140 14.93 -47.63 -42.71
C LEU A 1140 16.02 -48.68 -43.01
N MET A 1141 15.69 -49.96 -42.92
CA MET A 1141 16.62 -51.06 -43.22
C MET A 1141 17.02 -51.13 -44.68
N ILE A 1142 16.18 -50.70 -45.64
CA ILE A 1142 16.58 -50.59 -47.06
C ILE A 1142 17.78 -49.63 -47.21
N HIS A 1143 17.78 -48.52 -46.47
CA HIS A 1143 18.87 -47.55 -46.48
C HIS A 1143 20.09 -48.02 -45.69
N LEU A 1144 19.89 -48.81 -44.64
CA LEU A 1144 20.97 -49.26 -43.76
C LEU A 1144 21.57 -50.62 -44.13
N ARG A 1145 20.93 -51.39 -45.02
CA ARG A 1145 21.29 -52.77 -45.39
C ARG A 1145 22.76 -52.95 -45.70
N GLU A 1146 23.32 -52.06 -46.51
CA GLU A 1146 24.69 -52.19 -47.02
C GLU A 1146 25.73 -52.07 -45.90
N ASN A 1147 25.40 -51.38 -44.80
CA ASN A 1147 26.32 -51.23 -43.66
C ASN A 1147 26.47 -52.54 -42.87
N PHE A 1148 25.43 -53.37 -42.83
CA PHE A 1148 25.35 -54.55 -41.96
C PHE A 1148 25.66 -55.88 -42.66
N MET A 1149 25.85 -55.84 -43.98
CA MET A 1149 26.23 -57.01 -44.76
C MET A 1149 27.74 -57.24 -44.68
N LYS A 1150 28.14 -58.37 -44.11
CA LYS A 1150 29.56 -58.77 -43.94
C LYS A 1150 30.42 -58.66 -45.21
N VAL A 1151 29.82 -58.90 -46.38
CA VAL A 1151 30.51 -58.78 -47.69
C VAL A 1151 30.95 -57.34 -47.97
N TYR A 1152 30.18 -56.36 -47.47
CA TYR A 1152 30.42 -54.94 -47.65
C TYR A 1152 31.21 -54.31 -46.49
N ASP A 1153 31.60 -55.04 -45.44
CA ASP A 1153 32.31 -54.50 -44.27
C ASP A 1153 33.52 -53.63 -44.62
N LYS A 1154 34.27 -54.02 -45.66
CA LYS A 1154 35.48 -53.32 -46.13
C LYS A 1154 35.20 -52.21 -47.15
N SER A 1155 33.97 -52.07 -47.62
CA SER A 1155 33.57 -50.98 -48.53
C SER A 1155 33.51 -49.64 -47.80
N GLU A 1156 33.45 -48.54 -48.54
CA GLU A 1156 33.31 -47.19 -47.98
C GLU A 1156 32.04 -47.04 -47.13
N PHE A 1157 30.98 -47.77 -47.50
CA PHE A 1157 29.71 -47.78 -46.78
C PHE A 1157 29.66 -48.83 -45.66
N GLY A 1158 30.55 -49.83 -45.67
CA GLY A 1158 30.59 -50.86 -44.63
C GLY A 1158 31.07 -50.39 -43.26
N ILE A 1159 30.87 -51.22 -42.24
CA ILE A 1159 31.27 -50.95 -40.85
C ILE A 1159 32.74 -50.52 -40.73
N LEU A 1160 33.69 -51.22 -41.36
CA LEU A 1160 35.11 -50.87 -41.25
C LEU A 1160 35.43 -49.57 -42.00
N GLY A 1161 34.72 -49.28 -43.09
CA GLY A 1161 34.78 -47.99 -43.78
C GLY A 1161 34.30 -46.83 -42.90
N ARG A 1162 33.18 -47.02 -42.19
CA ARG A 1162 32.62 -46.04 -41.25
C ARG A 1162 33.51 -45.79 -40.04
N MET A 1163 34.07 -46.85 -39.47
CA MET A 1163 35.08 -46.77 -38.40
C MET A 1163 36.30 -45.96 -38.82
N LYS A 1164 36.81 -46.18 -40.03
CA LYS A 1164 37.91 -45.37 -40.59
C LYS A 1164 37.51 -43.93 -40.79
N LYS A 1165 36.32 -43.68 -41.34
CA LYS A 1165 35.77 -42.33 -41.54
C LYS A 1165 35.64 -41.57 -40.22
N PHE A 1166 35.17 -42.24 -39.17
CA PHE A 1166 35.13 -41.69 -37.81
C PHE A 1166 36.52 -41.27 -37.32
N SER A 1167 37.51 -42.15 -37.43
CA SER A 1167 38.90 -41.87 -37.01
C SER A 1167 39.50 -40.68 -37.75
N MET A 1168 39.32 -40.64 -39.07
CA MET A 1168 39.78 -39.53 -39.91
C MET A 1168 39.08 -38.22 -39.51
N LEU A 1169 37.77 -38.25 -39.31
CA LEU A 1169 36.99 -37.08 -38.91
C LEU A 1169 37.41 -36.57 -37.52
N LEU A 1170 37.64 -37.45 -36.56
CA LEU A 1170 38.16 -37.08 -35.24
C LEU A 1170 39.54 -36.45 -35.34
N ARG A 1171 40.43 -36.98 -36.19
CA ARG A 1171 41.78 -36.43 -36.42
C ARG A 1171 41.73 -35.02 -37.02
N GLU A 1172 40.79 -34.76 -37.93
CA GLU A 1172 40.62 -33.45 -38.56
C GLU A 1172 40.00 -32.43 -37.61
N LEU A 1173 39.03 -32.85 -36.79
CA LEU A 1173 38.33 -31.97 -35.85
C LEU A 1173 39.13 -31.67 -34.57
N ASP A 1174 39.81 -32.68 -34.01
CA ASP A 1174 40.64 -32.53 -32.81
C ASP A 1174 41.87 -33.47 -32.88
N LYS A 1175 42.93 -32.95 -33.49
CA LYS A 1175 44.19 -33.66 -33.70
C LYS A 1175 44.87 -34.07 -32.39
N GLU A 1176 44.72 -33.29 -31.33
CA GLU A 1176 45.40 -33.52 -30.05
C GLU A 1176 44.83 -34.73 -29.31
N VAL A 1177 43.49 -34.85 -29.28
CA VAL A 1177 42.82 -36.03 -28.73
C VAL A 1177 43.11 -37.27 -29.56
N HIS A 1178 43.15 -37.15 -30.89
CA HIS A 1178 43.48 -38.27 -31.78
C HIS A 1178 44.92 -38.78 -31.55
N GLU A 1179 45.91 -37.88 -31.48
CA GLU A 1179 47.30 -38.24 -31.20
C GLU A 1179 47.46 -38.85 -29.80
N HIS A 1180 46.73 -38.35 -28.80
CA HIS A 1180 46.73 -38.93 -27.46
C HIS A 1180 46.16 -40.37 -27.45
N PHE A 1181 45.10 -40.63 -28.21
CA PHE A 1181 44.57 -41.98 -28.37
C PHE A 1181 45.56 -42.94 -29.06
N GLU A 1182 46.30 -42.48 -30.07
CA GLU A 1182 47.37 -43.28 -30.68
C GLU A 1182 48.50 -43.60 -29.69
N GLN A 1183 48.91 -42.64 -28.85
CA GLN A 1183 49.94 -42.83 -27.82
C GLN A 1183 49.52 -43.84 -26.74
N GLU A 1184 48.27 -43.77 -26.28
CA GLU A 1184 47.70 -44.68 -25.29
C GLU A 1184 47.21 -46.01 -25.90
N ASN A 1185 47.45 -46.25 -27.20
CA ASN A 1185 46.99 -47.41 -27.97
C ASN A 1185 45.46 -47.66 -27.83
N LEU A 1186 44.70 -46.57 -27.68
CA LEU A 1186 43.24 -46.56 -27.67
C LEU A 1186 42.76 -46.39 -29.11
N LYS A 1187 41.98 -47.35 -29.59
CA LYS A 1187 41.41 -47.30 -30.94
C LYS A 1187 39.98 -46.76 -30.84
N PRO A 1188 39.77 -45.44 -31.05
CA PRO A 1188 38.47 -44.80 -30.86
C PRO A 1188 37.40 -45.38 -31.80
N GLU A 1189 37.82 -46.02 -32.89
CA GLU A 1189 36.96 -46.71 -33.84
C GLU A 1189 36.19 -47.86 -33.21
N PHE A 1190 36.76 -48.57 -32.23
CA PHE A 1190 36.08 -49.69 -31.57
C PHE A 1190 34.91 -49.22 -30.69
N TYR A 1191 35.04 -48.05 -30.09
CA TYR A 1191 33.97 -47.46 -29.29
C TYR A 1191 32.91 -46.82 -30.17
N ALA A 1192 33.34 -46.13 -31.24
CA ALA A 1192 32.41 -45.66 -32.27
C ALA A 1192 31.66 -46.83 -32.93
N PHE A 1193 32.30 -47.97 -33.18
CA PHE A 1193 31.62 -49.16 -33.68
C PHE A 1193 30.47 -49.57 -32.76
N ARG A 1194 30.73 -49.68 -31.46
CA ARG A 1194 29.70 -49.96 -30.46
C ARG A 1194 28.55 -48.94 -30.54
N TRP A 1195 28.85 -47.65 -30.47
CA TRP A 1195 27.86 -46.58 -30.53
C TRP A 1195 27.04 -46.58 -31.83
N LEU A 1196 27.67 -46.89 -32.96
CA LEU A 1196 27.04 -47.03 -34.27
C LEU A 1196 26.13 -48.26 -34.34
N THR A 1197 26.56 -49.40 -33.78
CA THR A 1197 25.75 -50.64 -33.78
C THR A 1197 24.56 -50.57 -32.84
N LEU A 1198 24.70 -49.84 -31.73
CA LEU A 1198 23.65 -49.70 -30.72
C LEU A 1198 22.83 -48.42 -30.89
N LEU A 1199 23.17 -47.57 -31.88
CA LEU A 1199 22.58 -46.26 -32.11
C LEU A 1199 22.33 -45.46 -30.82
N LEU A 1200 23.31 -45.53 -29.91
CA LEU A 1200 23.35 -44.86 -28.61
C LEU A 1200 22.22 -45.25 -27.63
N SER A 1201 21.42 -46.28 -27.93
CA SER A 1201 20.28 -46.68 -27.10
C SER A 1201 20.65 -47.28 -25.74
N GLN A 1202 21.91 -47.71 -25.58
CA GLN A 1202 22.46 -48.21 -24.32
C GLN A 1202 23.25 -47.14 -23.54
N GLU A 1203 23.55 -45.98 -24.15
CA GLU A 1203 24.36 -44.93 -23.51
C GLU A 1203 23.49 -43.84 -22.87
N PHE A 1204 22.28 -43.60 -23.41
CA PHE A 1204 21.38 -42.54 -22.95
C PHE A 1204 19.99 -43.07 -22.60
N HIS A 1205 19.28 -42.34 -21.75
CA HIS A 1205 17.88 -42.63 -21.48
C HIS A 1205 17.01 -42.48 -22.73
N LEU A 1206 15.97 -43.30 -22.85
CA LEU A 1206 15.12 -43.37 -24.03
C LEU A 1206 14.62 -42.00 -24.53
N PRO A 1207 14.15 -41.05 -23.69
CA PRO A 1207 13.73 -39.73 -24.18
C PRO A 1207 14.83 -38.94 -24.91
N ASP A 1208 16.08 -39.08 -24.47
CA ASP A 1208 17.23 -38.43 -25.10
C ASP A 1208 17.69 -39.15 -26.35
N VAL A 1209 17.57 -40.49 -26.37
CA VAL A 1209 17.70 -41.29 -27.60
C VAL A 1209 16.70 -40.81 -28.65
N LEU A 1210 15.43 -40.61 -28.28
CA LEU A 1210 14.41 -40.10 -29.21
C LEU A 1210 14.78 -38.71 -29.78
N ARG A 1211 15.37 -37.82 -28.98
CA ARG A 1211 15.84 -36.50 -29.44
C ARG A 1211 17.00 -36.60 -30.43
N ILE A 1212 17.94 -37.53 -30.20
CA ILE A 1212 19.01 -37.81 -31.15
C ILE A 1212 18.40 -38.31 -32.47
N TRP A 1213 17.43 -39.21 -32.39
CA TRP A 1213 16.74 -39.75 -33.56
C TRP A 1213 15.93 -38.70 -34.33
N ASP A 1214 15.29 -37.74 -33.65
CA ASP A 1214 14.66 -36.58 -34.28
C ASP A 1214 15.67 -35.84 -35.19
N SER A 1215 16.91 -35.65 -34.73
CA SER A 1215 17.97 -35.00 -35.51
C SER A 1215 18.53 -35.87 -36.65
N LEU A 1216 18.65 -37.18 -36.44
CA LEU A 1216 19.15 -38.12 -37.45
C LEU A 1216 18.20 -38.22 -38.65
N PHE A 1217 16.89 -38.28 -38.39
CA PHE A 1217 15.87 -38.39 -39.45
C PHE A 1217 15.72 -37.12 -40.30
N VAL A 1218 16.27 -35.99 -39.86
CA VAL A 1218 16.23 -34.72 -40.58
C VAL A 1218 17.35 -34.61 -41.63
N ASP A 1219 18.50 -35.26 -41.44
CA ASP A 1219 19.65 -35.14 -42.34
C ASP A 1219 19.39 -35.77 -43.72
N HIS A 1220 19.64 -35.02 -44.78
CA HIS A 1220 19.26 -35.36 -46.16
C HIS A 1220 20.25 -36.27 -46.89
N GLU A 1221 21.53 -36.33 -46.47
CA GLU A 1221 22.57 -36.92 -47.32
C GLU A 1221 22.89 -38.40 -47.02
N LYS A 1222 22.55 -38.90 -45.81
CA LYS A 1222 22.47 -40.31 -45.37
C LYS A 1222 22.42 -40.31 -43.83
N TYR A 1223 21.38 -40.90 -43.20
CA TYR A 1223 21.11 -40.88 -41.76
C TYR A 1223 22.32 -41.10 -40.81
N LEU A 1224 23.33 -41.87 -41.24
CA LEU A 1224 24.50 -42.22 -40.43
C LEU A 1224 25.69 -41.25 -40.52
N ASP A 1225 25.70 -40.29 -41.47
CA ASP A 1225 26.80 -39.33 -41.57
C ASP A 1225 26.75 -38.30 -40.44
N PHE A 1226 25.56 -37.80 -40.07
CA PHE A 1226 25.40 -36.95 -38.88
C PHE A 1226 25.77 -37.68 -37.58
N LEU A 1227 25.47 -38.98 -37.50
CA LEU A 1227 25.82 -39.81 -36.34
C LEU A 1227 27.33 -39.85 -36.07
N LEU A 1228 28.17 -39.79 -37.11
CA LEU A 1228 29.63 -39.72 -36.93
C LEU A 1228 30.05 -38.41 -36.24
N TYR A 1229 29.40 -37.29 -36.54
CA TYR A 1229 29.65 -36.02 -35.85
C TYR A 1229 29.14 -36.05 -34.40
N ILE A 1230 28.04 -36.74 -34.12
CA ILE A 1230 27.57 -36.96 -32.74
C ILE A 1230 28.60 -37.78 -31.95
N CYS A 1231 29.11 -38.88 -32.51
CA CYS A 1231 30.17 -39.66 -31.88
C CYS A 1231 31.45 -38.83 -31.66
N CYS A 1232 31.83 -37.95 -32.62
CA CYS A 1232 32.99 -37.08 -32.45
C CYS A 1232 32.73 -36.02 -31.37
N ALA A 1233 31.53 -35.44 -31.32
CA ALA A 1233 31.12 -34.50 -30.29
C ALA A 1233 31.15 -35.13 -28.90
N MET A 1234 30.74 -36.40 -28.75
CA MET A 1234 30.86 -37.13 -27.48
C MET A 1234 32.32 -37.24 -27.02
N VAL A 1235 33.25 -37.56 -27.93
CA VAL A 1235 34.68 -37.60 -27.60
C VAL A 1235 35.20 -36.20 -27.23
N ILE A 1236 34.91 -35.18 -28.05
CA ILE A 1236 35.41 -33.82 -27.87
C ILE A 1236 34.84 -33.15 -26.60
N LEU A 1237 33.60 -33.43 -26.22
CA LEU A 1237 33.02 -32.90 -24.98
C LEU A 1237 33.68 -33.46 -23.72
N GLN A 1238 34.30 -34.64 -23.81
CA GLN A 1238 35.09 -35.23 -22.73
C GLN A 1238 36.59 -35.01 -22.91
N ARG A 1239 37.00 -34.12 -23.82
CA ARG A 1239 38.40 -33.84 -24.16
C ARG A 1239 39.30 -33.67 -22.94
N ASP A 1240 38.92 -32.81 -22.00
CA ASP A 1240 39.76 -32.51 -20.84
C ASP A 1240 39.89 -33.71 -19.89
N GLN A 1241 38.89 -34.58 -19.81
CA GLN A 1241 38.95 -35.81 -19.02
C GLN A 1241 39.78 -36.88 -19.72
N LEU A 1242 39.67 -36.96 -21.05
CA LEU A 1242 40.42 -37.91 -21.87
C LEU A 1242 41.91 -37.59 -21.89
N LEU A 1243 42.30 -36.32 -22.07
CA LEU A 1243 43.70 -35.90 -22.11
C LEU A 1243 44.42 -36.01 -20.75
N ASN A 1244 43.68 -35.87 -19.64
CA ASN A 1244 44.23 -35.95 -18.28
C ASN A 1244 44.05 -37.34 -17.62
N GLY A 1245 43.26 -38.23 -18.22
CA GLY A 1245 42.91 -39.55 -17.69
C GLY A 1245 43.94 -40.62 -18.01
N SER A 1246 44.03 -41.66 -17.16
CA SER A 1246 44.84 -42.85 -17.46
C SER A 1246 44.17 -43.75 -18.51
N GLN A 1247 44.93 -44.57 -19.24
CA GLN A 1247 44.42 -45.54 -20.22
C GLN A 1247 43.17 -46.30 -19.74
N ALA A 1248 43.21 -46.84 -18.52
CA ALA A 1248 42.09 -47.60 -17.95
C ALA A 1248 40.85 -46.74 -17.66
N GLN A 1249 41.04 -45.49 -17.23
CA GLN A 1249 39.95 -44.54 -17.00
C GLN A 1249 39.32 -44.10 -18.34
N ASN A 1250 40.15 -43.86 -19.36
CA ASN A 1250 39.69 -43.49 -20.70
C ASN A 1250 38.91 -44.63 -21.37
N ILE A 1251 39.37 -45.88 -21.23
CA ILE A 1251 38.62 -47.07 -21.68
C ILE A 1251 37.27 -47.14 -20.98
N LYS A 1252 37.23 -46.98 -19.65
CA LYS A 1252 35.99 -47.03 -18.88
C LYS A 1252 35.01 -45.91 -19.29
N LEU A 1253 35.51 -44.70 -19.52
CA LEU A 1253 34.72 -43.54 -19.94
C LEU A 1253 34.15 -43.72 -21.36
N LEU A 1254 34.92 -44.27 -22.29
CA LEU A 1254 34.46 -44.56 -23.65
C LEU A 1254 33.52 -45.78 -23.69
N GLN A 1255 33.63 -46.72 -22.75
CA GLN A 1255 32.71 -47.85 -22.59
C GLN A 1255 31.42 -47.50 -21.84
N TYR A 1256 31.42 -46.46 -21.02
CA TYR A 1256 30.26 -46.03 -20.25
C TYR A 1256 30.25 -44.52 -20.25
N TYR A 1257 29.64 -43.95 -21.28
CA TYR A 1257 29.58 -42.50 -21.42
C TYR A 1257 28.76 -41.90 -20.25
N PRO A 1258 29.13 -40.73 -19.68
CA PRO A 1258 28.46 -40.24 -18.49
C PRO A 1258 26.95 -40.01 -18.72
N PRO A 1259 26.06 -40.67 -17.96
CA PRO A 1259 24.62 -40.65 -18.21
C PRO A 1259 23.98 -39.28 -17.96
N ASP A 1260 24.58 -38.45 -17.10
CA ASP A 1260 24.12 -37.09 -16.78
C ASP A 1260 24.51 -36.04 -17.84
N THR A 1261 25.10 -36.45 -18.96
CA THR A 1261 25.51 -35.51 -20.01
C THR A 1261 24.30 -34.98 -20.76
N ASP A 1262 24.15 -33.65 -20.79
CA ASP A 1262 23.09 -32.99 -21.55
C ASP A 1262 23.25 -33.23 -23.07
N VAL A 1263 22.37 -34.06 -23.62
CA VAL A 1263 22.33 -34.40 -25.05
C VAL A 1263 22.15 -33.18 -25.94
N HIS A 1264 21.53 -32.11 -25.44
CA HIS A 1264 21.42 -30.87 -26.20
C HIS A 1264 22.80 -30.27 -26.51
N LYS A 1265 23.74 -30.33 -25.57
CA LYS A 1265 25.13 -29.88 -25.78
C LYS A 1265 25.85 -30.75 -26.80
N ILE A 1266 25.61 -32.07 -26.78
CA ILE A 1266 26.17 -33.01 -27.75
C ILE A 1266 25.68 -32.67 -29.16
N LEU A 1267 24.37 -32.46 -29.33
CA LEU A 1267 23.78 -32.10 -30.62
C LEU A 1267 24.27 -30.73 -31.12
N GLN A 1268 24.30 -29.71 -30.26
CA GLN A 1268 24.85 -28.41 -30.61
C GLN A 1268 26.31 -28.52 -31.07
N LYS A 1269 27.12 -29.27 -30.32
CA LYS A 1269 28.53 -29.47 -30.67
C LYS A 1269 28.67 -30.27 -31.96
N ALA A 1270 27.84 -31.29 -32.21
CA ALA A 1270 27.85 -32.05 -33.46
C ALA A 1270 27.53 -31.18 -34.68
N VAL A 1271 26.56 -30.25 -34.56
CA VAL A 1271 26.24 -29.27 -35.62
C VAL A 1271 27.38 -28.30 -35.85
N GLU A 1272 27.99 -27.81 -34.77
CA GLU A 1272 29.15 -26.93 -34.84
C GLU A 1272 30.29 -27.63 -35.60
N LEU A 1273 30.61 -28.87 -35.23
CA LEU A 1273 31.63 -29.69 -35.89
C LEU A 1273 31.28 -29.98 -37.35
N GLN A 1274 30.02 -30.28 -37.65
CA GLN A 1274 29.56 -30.48 -39.03
C GLN A 1274 29.71 -29.21 -39.87
N ARG A 1275 29.41 -28.03 -39.31
CA ARG A 1275 29.62 -26.74 -39.97
C ARG A 1275 31.10 -26.45 -40.18
N ILE A 1276 31.94 -26.70 -39.16
CA ILE A 1276 33.39 -26.50 -39.25
C ILE A 1276 34.00 -27.40 -40.32
N HIS A 1277 33.59 -28.65 -40.42
CA HIS A 1277 34.12 -29.58 -41.43
C HIS A 1277 33.56 -29.33 -42.84
N LYS A 1278 32.36 -28.75 -42.97
CA LYS A 1278 31.78 -28.34 -44.27
C LYS A 1278 32.26 -26.96 -44.76
N ALA A 1279 32.85 -26.14 -43.90
CA ALA A 1279 33.41 -24.82 -44.20
C ALA A 1279 34.89 -24.93 -44.58
#